data_AF-A0A1A0HGX8-F1
#
_entry.id   AF-A0A1A0HGX8-F1
#
_cell.length_a   1.000
_cell.length_b   1.000
_cell.length_c   1.000
_cell.angle_alpha   90.00
_cell.angle_beta   90.00
_cell.angle_gamma   90.00
#
_symmetry.space_group_name_H-M   'P 1'
#
loop_
_entity.id
_entity.type
_entity.pdbx_description
1 polymer ?
#
loop_
_entity_poly.entity_id
_entity_poly.type
_entity_poly.pdbx_seq_one_letter_code
_entity_poly.pdbx_strand_id
1 'polypeptide(L)'
;MKFGKTFASHQIPEWSTYYMNYKHLKKTIKAIDGHYNYHSFTPLELPEIISQTLSQFFFELDRDIERVSEFYNSKLAEYTRRSHRIVHVLGYADGQISLLADTTDELDEIVSILLELRSAYRNLKWFGELNHKGFVKILKKLDKKLAYLTTLANDQLRSEHPDETLRNLPLVDLPCNNKDTYLSTRVDALPFANGIDLSAGLETISDILVKLGEQQAQLASALPVSDLELTVEDLNVLRIGHNRKYSFDKESLLDLYEGIKRDNGLLCIAQLRVLPLEQILLKLLLSLLNKATLSSSFNCIDMLFAYILDFHKQHGLESPALADPQEISGRNFFHQHVVSLGKRQLSKEQSPVVAGESSDLSRLYGNKSGPDGILLAPVRVDGLVHVFLKLAEHPQLQRLLIARDSYHRTPLHYAAQYGTKDVCKVILECLSKWELVDLKSPTDDARVWGDKEGLTPLHLAIIGKHPKTCHNLVSFTKVPLSCPNLLLLATRLGCADIVKDFLSEQVVSIDYTDAESNNETALYIASKMNCLDLVRYLLEHGANTELGELVFGWTPIFAAAAEGLLDVVNELKGFGAAFHMADDSGWLPMEHASLRGHLAVADALTPPDTNLLLYNIDDPSENKPRVPNALLSKSVSAANSPFINPVGEDSLLSTSSIDKLPELNRLAVNEVYRQFKQLDNGSSNSIDVIPPHDGQEALSMSSARDLSRSRSPLNRRKMKPIKSFGHRFLGKDEQLILITLGTTDTRDKLSAVELNKISISQSFFTELDTALSLVVTCHNKTTKAVVEDSILVDLPLEDQHGSATDPLIFKLKNNTQISDVYMTFDIVPTYQYPLTSRNNHCPKVFGRGVAFLESAYSNVGQNLRTLNNNVTVPIVEHNTLDILGKVRFEFMCIQPFIHPNMSINRSDTYWKQLVSTRVIGHRGLGKNFNNKNSLQLGENTVESFIAAASLGASYVEFDVQLTKDFVPVIYHDFLVAESGGDIPMHMLTAEQFLGFSEHEDNGKAKLFSFDKTKLNGNVSRNFALDDELLGKYNRPRSMSSYPSAPNMTSSVEEEELDKEFRDQMARRMKLTKTWKEKGFKGNARGSSIASNFVTLKELFKRLPKNVGFNMELKYPMLDEAQHESMGEFAFDMNFYVDTILKVVYDENTSGRDILFSSFHPDICVLLSLKQPTMPILYLTEAGTNVMADIRASSLQNAIRFAKKWNLLGIVSAAETLVKTPRLAQVVKSSGLVCVTYGVQNNDPEACKIQMKAGVDAVIADSVLAVREGLRSEGGQC
;
A
#
# COMPACT_ATOMS: atom_id res chain seq x y z
N MET A 1 -23.34 -2.50 8.33
CA MET A 1 -23.93 -3.43 7.33
C MET A 1 -22.89 -4.33 6.64
N LYS A 2 -21.75 -4.67 7.29
CA LYS A 2 -20.61 -5.33 6.62
C LYS A 2 -20.76 -6.85 6.41
N PHE A 3 -21.45 -7.55 7.34
CA PHE A 3 -21.44 -9.02 7.37
C PHE A 3 -21.94 -9.71 6.09
N GLY A 4 -22.97 -9.18 5.41
CA GLY A 4 -23.50 -9.85 4.21
C GLY A 4 -22.59 -9.74 2.97
N LYS A 5 -21.71 -8.73 2.90
CA LYS A 5 -20.69 -8.62 1.85
C LYS A 5 -19.47 -9.48 2.20
N THR A 6 -19.06 -9.44 3.48
CA THR A 6 -17.94 -10.27 3.97
C THR A 6 -18.26 -11.75 4.01
N PHE A 7 -19.55 -12.14 4.17
CA PHE A 7 -19.94 -13.54 4.18
C PHE A 7 -19.64 -14.21 2.84
N ALA A 8 -19.91 -13.56 1.71
CA ALA A 8 -19.62 -14.09 0.38
C ALA A 8 -18.11 -14.09 0.07
N SER A 9 -17.37 -13.06 0.48
CA SER A 9 -15.91 -13.00 0.26
C SER A 9 -15.11 -14.00 1.10
N HIS A 10 -15.70 -14.47 2.20
CA HIS A 10 -15.07 -15.43 3.11
C HIS A 10 -15.51 -16.88 2.87
N GLN A 11 -16.35 -17.13 1.87
CA GLN A 11 -16.70 -18.48 1.47
C GLN A 11 -15.50 -19.13 0.79
N ILE A 12 -15.30 -20.41 1.10
CA ILE A 12 -14.42 -21.27 0.30
C ILE A 12 -15.11 -21.42 -1.07
N PRO A 13 -14.49 -20.95 -2.19
CA PRO A 13 -15.15 -20.90 -3.49
C PRO A 13 -15.76 -22.24 -3.93
N GLU A 14 -15.03 -23.33 -3.68
CA GLU A 14 -15.43 -24.71 -3.99
C GLU A 14 -16.72 -25.15 -3.28
N TRP A 15 -17.01 -24.60 -2.08
CA TRP A 15 -18.12 -25.04 -1.23
C TRP A 15 -19.24 -24.02 -1.17
N SER A 16 -19.17 -22.96 -1.98
CA SER A 16 -20.11 -21.83 -2.03
C SER A 16 -21.59 -22.28 -2.08
N THR A 17 -21.89 -23.39 -2.75
CA THR A 17 -23.23 -23.97 -2.89
C THR A 17 -23.80 -24.60 -1.61
N TYR A 18 -22.93 -25.00 -0.67
CA TYR A 18 -23.32 -25.66 0.58
C TYR A 18 -23.45 -24.70 1.76
N TYR A 19 -23.04 -23.43 1.60
CA TYR A 19 -23.25 -22.40 2.62
C TYR A 19 -24.72 -21.96 2.72
N MET A 20 -25.10 -21.42 3.88
CA MET A 20 -26.44 -20.83 4.06
C MET A 20 -26.69 -19.64 3.11
N ASN A 21 -27.92 -19.50 2.60
CA ASN A 21 -28.26 -18.43 1.68
C ASN A 21 -28.62 -17.13 2.42
N TYR A 22 -27.62 -16.50 3.01
CA TYR A 22 -27.78 -15.29 3.82
C TYR A 22 -28.46 -14.14 3.06
N LYS A 23 -28.25 -14.04 1.74
CA LYS A 23 -28.86 -12.99 0.89
C LYS A 23 -30.36 -13.21 0.73
N HIS A 24 -30.79 -14.46 0.50
CA HIS A 24 -32.19 -14.83 0.37
C HIS A 24 -32.94 -14.64 1.69
N LEU A 25 -32.43 -15.19 2.78
CA LEU A 25 -33.02 -15.01 4.13
C LEU A 25 -33.14 -13.53 4.52
N LYS A 26 -32.14 -12.71 4.16
CA LYS A 26 -32.19 -11.26 4.36
C LYS A 26 -33.25 -10.58 3.49
N LYS A 27 -33.53 -11.10 2.29
CA LYS A 27 -34.60 -10.62 1.40
C LYS A 27 -35.97 -10.98 1.97
N THR A 28 -36.15 -12.18 2.52
CA THR A 28 -37.37 -12.59 3.23
C THR A 28 -37.66 -11.67 4.42
N ILE A 29 -36.63 -11.31 5.22
CA ILE A 29 -36.77 -10.31 6.31
C ILE A 29 -37.16 -8.92 5.79
N LYS A 30 -36.65 -8.53 4.61
CA LYS A 30 -36.99 -7.24 3.97
C LYS A 30 -38.37 -7.24 3.33
N ALA A 31 -38.92 -8.40 2.94
CA ALA A 31 -40.27 -8.49 2.39
C ALA A 31 -41.32 -8.04 3.41
N ILE A 32 -41.03 -8.15 4.72
CA ILE A 32 -41.83 -7.58 5.81
C ILE A 32 -42.04 -6.07 5.63
N ASP A 33 -41.06 -5.35 5.05
CA ASP A 33 -41.19 -3.90 4.75
C ASP A 33 -42.16 -3.62 3.59
N GLY A 34 -42.29 -4.55 2.64
CA GLY A 34 -43.17 -4.40 1.48
C GLY A 34 -44.67 -4.52 1.82
N HIS A 35 -45.00 -5.16 2.95
CA HIS A 35 -46.37 -5.23 3.46
C HIS A 35 -46.78 -3.96 4.24
N TYR A 36 -45.84 -3.08 4.56
CA TYR A 36 -46.08 -1.77 5.18
C TYR A 36 -46.26 -0.68 4.11
N ASN A 37 -47.37 -0.72 3.37
CA ASN A 37 -47.83 0.46 2.63
C ASN A 37 -48.58 1.37 3.62
N TYR A 38 -48.07 2.60 3.79
CA TYR A 38 -48.44 3.58 4.83
C TYR A 38 -49.94 3.99 4.89
N HIS A 39 -50.82 3.45 4.06
CA HIS A 39 -52.19 3.95 3.88
C HIS A 39 -53.32 2.90 3.76
N SER A 40 -53.09 1.60 3.99
CA SER A 40 -54.13 0.60 3.63
C SER A 40 -54.47 -0.51 4.64
N PHE A 41 -53.88 -0.59 5.84
CA PHE A 41 -54.14 -1.72 6.75
C PHE A 41 -54.48 -1.30 8.18
N THR A 42 -55.46 -1.99 8.77
CA THR A 42 -55.83 -1.86 10.18
C THR A 42 -54.78 -2.57 11.07
N PRO A 43 -54.33 -1.96 12.19
CA PRO A 43 -53.29 -2.50 13.08
C PRO A 43 -53.52 -3.94 13.60
N LEU A 44 -54.77 -4.43 13.56
CA LEU A 44 -55.15 -5.78 14.01
C LEU A 44 -54.82 -6.92 13.04
N GLU A 45 -54.59 -6.66 11.75
CA GLU A 45 -54.25 -7.70 10.74
C GLU A 45 -52.74 -7.98 10.65
N LEU A 46 -51.93 -7.13 11.28
CA LEU A 46 -50.48 -7.15 11.22
C LEU A 46 -49.83 -8.42 11.83
N PRO A 47 -50.29 -8.96 12.98
CA PRO A 47 -49.69 -10.15 13.57
C PRO A 47 -49.84 -11.40 12.69
N GLU A 48 -50.92 -11.51 11.93
CA GLU A 48 -51.24 -12.68 11.11
C GLU A 48 -50.34 -12.77 9.85
N ILE A 49 -50.13 -11.63 9.17
CA ILE A 49 -49.25 -11.52 8.00
C ILE A 49 -47.77 -11.72 8.39
N ILE A 50 -47.37 -11.17 9.54
CA ILE A 50 -46.02 -11.37 10.08
C ILE A 50 -45.82 -12.84 10.43
N SER A 51 -46.80 -13.51 11.03
CA SER A 51 -46.75 -14.95 11.32
C SER A 51 -46.54 -15.80 10.06
N GLN A 52 -47.26 -15.48 8.96
CA GLN A 52 -47.08 -16.19 7.69
C GLN A 52 -45.66 -16.00 7.12
N THR A 53 -45.12 -14.78 7.18
CA THR A 53 -43.75 -14.48 6.70
C THR A 53 -42.68 -15.13 7.59
N LEU A 54 -42.91 -15.17 8.90
CA LEU A 54 -42.04 -15.87 9.85
C LEU A 54 -42.01 -17.38 9.58
N SER A 55 -43.16 -17.99 9.30
CA SER A 55 -43.24 -19.42 8.97
C SER A 55 -42.41 -19.76 7.71
N GLN A 56 -42.48 -18.92 6.67
CA GLN A 56 -41.66 -19.07 5.47
C GLN A 56 -40.16 -18.91 5.79
N PHE A 57 -39.81 -17.91 6.59
CA PHE A 57 -38.43 -17.68 6.99
C PHE A 57 -37.83 -18.86 7.76
N PHE A 58 -38.56 -19.41 8.75
CA PHE A 58 -38.07 -20.54 9.54
C PHE A 58 -38.00 -21.84 8.73
N PHE A 59 -38.92 -22.06 7.78
CA PHE A 59 -38.84 -23.19 6.86
C PHE A 59 -37.59 -23.13 5.96
N GLU A 60 -37.27 -21.95 5.42
CA GLU A 60 -36.06 -21.75 4.62
C GLU A 60 -34.78 -21.88 5.46
N LEU A 61 -34.82 -21.41 6.71
CA LEU A 61 -33.71 -21.50 7.65
C LEU A 61 -33.40 -22.96 8.02
N ASP A 62 -34.42 -23.77 8.32
CA ASP A 62 -34.25 -25.19 8.63
C ASP A 62 -33.65 -25.97 7.45
N ARG A 63 -34.11 -25.71 6.22
CA ARG A 63 -33.53 -26.33 5.02
C ARG A 63 -32.06 -25.99 4.82
N ASP A 64 -31.66 -24.75 5.15
CA ASP A 64 -30.26 -24.33 5.08
C ASP A 64 -29.41 -24.96 6.19
N ILE A 65 -29.97 -25.15 7.40
CA ILE A 65 -29.30 -25.87 8.51
C ILE A 65 -29.08 -27.34 8.14
N GLU A 66 -30.08 -28.02 7.59
CA GLU A 66 -29.97 -29.42 7.14
C GLU A 66 -28.89 -29.58 6.07
N ARG A 67 -28.88 -28.72 5.05
CA ARG A 67 -27.86 -28.74 3.98
C ARG A 67 -26.44 -28.57 4.55
N VAL A 68 -26.25 -27.59 5.44
CA VAL A 68 -24.94 -27.33 6.07
C VAL A 68 -24.52 -28.53 6.91
N SER A 69 -25.46 -29.11 7.66
CA SER A 69 -25.19 -30.27 8.53
C SER A 69 -24.86 -31.54 7.74
N GLU A 70 -25.59 -31.85 6.67
CA GLU A 70 -25.31 -33.03 5.82
C GLU A 70 -23.93 -32.94 5.17
N PHE A 71 -23.61 -31.78 4.59
CA PHE A 71 -22.30 -31.55 3.98
C PHE A 71 -21.17 -31.66 5.01
N TYR A 72 -21.33 -31.01 6.17
CA TYR A 72 -20.33 -31.04 7.24
C TYR A 72 -20.08 -32.47 7.74
N ASN A 73 -21.14 -33.23 8.01
CA ASN A 73 -21.04 -34.60 8.51
C ASN A 73 -20.42 -35.54 7.48
N SER A 74 -20.79 -35.39 6.19
CA SER A 74 -20.18 -36.17 5.11
C SER A 74 -18.67 -35.92 5.01
N LYS A 75 -18.24 -34.65 5.11
CA LYS A 75 -16.82 -34.29 5.04
C LYS A 75 -16.04 -34.68 6.29
N LEU A 76 -16.62 -34.50 7.47
CA LEU A 76 -16.02 -34.96 8.71
C LEU A 76 -15.79 -36.47 8.66
N ALA A 77 -16.78 -37.26 8.24
CA ALA A 77 -16.64 -38.71 8.10
C ALA A 77 -15.54 -39.12 7.08
N GLU A 78 -15.43 -38.40 5.95
CA GLU A 78 -14.36 -38.60 4.97
C GLU A 78 -12.97 -38.36 5.61
N TYR A 79 -12.82 -37.25 6.32
CA TYR A 79 -11.55 -36.83 6.91
C TYR A 79 -11.16 -37.67 8.12
N THR A 80 -12.11 -38.11 8.94
CA THR A 80 -11.88 -39.02 10.05
C THR A 80 -11.44 -40.39 9.56
N ARG A 81 -12.04 -40.91 8.47
CA ARG A 81 -11.57 -42.16 7.83
C ARG A 81 -10.15 -42.03 7.25
N ARG A 82 -9.80 -40.89 6.68
CA ARG A 82 -8.44 -40.64 6.15
C ARG A 82 -7.43 -40.49 7.28
N SER A 83 -7.78 -39.77 8.35
CA SER A 83 -6.97 -39.65 9.57
C SER A 83 -6.72 -41.02 10.22
N HIS A 84 -7.77 -41.83 10.44
CA HIS A 84 -7.61 -43.17 11.02
C HIS A 84 -6.74 -44.10 10.18
N ARG A 85 -6.81 -44.01 8.85
CA ARG A 85 -5.90 -44.77 7.97
C ARG A 85 -4.44 -44.35 8.17
N ILE A 86 -4.16 -43.06 8.24
CA ILE A 86 -2.80 -42.55 8.46
C ILE A 86 -2.31 -42.92 9.87
N VAL A 87 -3.15 -42.77 10.90
CA VAL A 87 -2.85 -43.17 12.28
C VAL A 87 -2.53 -44.67 12.37
N HIS A 88 -3.30 -45.51 11.67
CA HIS A 88 -3.08 -46.95 11.61
C HIS A 88 -1.78 -47.30 10.88
N VAL A 89 -1.47 -46.61 9.77
CA VAL A 89 -0.25 -46.83 8.98
C VAL A 89 1.01 -46.37 9.74
N LEU A 90 0.94 -45.23 10.43
CA LEU A 90 2.02 -44.72 11.28
C LEU A 90 2.14 -45.47 12.62
N GLY A 91 1.15 -46.32 12.94
CA GLY A 91 1.04 -47.01 14.21
C GLY A 91 1.11 -46.05 15.41
N TYR A 92 0.41 -44.91 15.30
CA TYR A 92 0.38 -43.88 16.32
C TYR A 92 -0.54 -44.30 17.48
N ALA A 93 0.04 -44.58 18.65
CA ALA A 93 -0.67 -44.93 19.88
C ALA A 93 0.04 -44.31 21.09
N ASP A 94 -0.72 -43.85 22.10
CA ASP A 94 -0.21 -43.25 23.34
C ASP A 94 0.85 -42.16 23.15
N GLY A 95 0.71 -41.35 22.10
CA GLY A 95 1.63 -40.27 21.81
C GLY A 95 3.01 -40.73 21.30
N GLN A 96 3.17 -41.96 20.83
CA GLN A 96 4.39 -42.42 20.15
C GLN A 96 4.08 -42.92 18.74
N ILE A 97 4.93 -42.54 17.79
CA ILE A 97 4.89 -43.06 16.42
C ILE A 97 5.75 -44.33 16.41
N SER A 98 5.13 -45.49 16.15
CA SER A 98 5.86 -46.76 16.07
C SER A 98 6.54 -46.99 14.71
N LEU A 99 6.11 -46.29 13.67
CA LEU A 99 6.71 -46.31 12.34
C LEU A 99 7.66 -45.10 12.14
N LEU A 100 8.96 -45.31 12.32
CA LEU A 100 9.99 -44.32 11.96
C LEU A 100 10.14 -44.31 10.44
N ALA A 101 9.94 -43.17 9.79
CA ALA A 101 10.11 -43.05 8.34
C ALA A 101 11.60 -43.11 7.96
N ASP A 102 11.96 -44.02 7.06
CA ASP A 102 13.35 -44.39 6.75
C ASP A 102 14.03 -43.48 5.71
N THR A 103 13.26 -42.68 4.95
CA THR A 103 13.77 -41.74 3.95
C THR A 103 13.16 -40.35 4.16
N THR A 104 13.94 -39.30 3.93
CA THR A 104 13.43 -37.91 3.97
C THR A 104 12.28 -37.73 2.99
N ASP A 105 12.31 -38.41 1.84
CA ASP A 105 11.27 -38.35 0.81
C ASP A 105 9.92 -38.95 1.23
N GLU A 106 9.91 -40.11 1.91
CA GLU A 106 8.67 -40.69 2.45
C GLU A 106 8.15 -39.87 3.64
N LEU A 107 9.06 -39.32 4.45
CA LEU A 107 8.74 -38.39 5.52
C LEU A 107 8.09 -37.11 4.97
N ASP A 108 8.66 -36.53 3.93
CA ASP A 108 8.16 -35.33 3.25
C ASP A 108 6.80 -35.59 2.58
N GLU A 109 6.59 -36.79 2.03
CA GLU A 109 5.30 -37.18 1.46
C GLU A 109 4.23 -37.39 2.54
N ILE A 110 4.56 -38.07 3.64
CA ILE A 110 3.67 -38.24 4.79
C ILE A 110 3.35 -36.90 5.43
N VAL A 111 4.35 -36.04 5.60
CA VAL A 111 4.19 -34.67 6.10
C VAL A 111 3.31 -33.87 5.14
N SER A 112 3.51 -33.97 3.83
CA SER A 112 2.65 -33.32 2.83
C SER A 112 1.19 -33.80 2.92
N ILE A 113 0.95 -35.11 3.04
CA ILE A 113 -0.39 -35.69 3.21
C ILE A 113 -1.04 -35.22 4.52
N LEU A 114 -0.28 -35.18 5.62
CA LEU A 114 -0.75 -34.70 6.91
C LEU A 114 -1.05 -33.19 6.90
N LEU A 115 -0.23 -32.40 6.19
CA LEU A 115 -0.43 -30.96 6.02
C LEU A 115 -1.69 -30.65 5.21
N GLU A 116 -1.95 -31.40 4.15
CA GLU A 116 -3.17 -31.28 3.36
C GLU A 116 -4.39 -31.73 4.16
N LEU A 117 -4.29 -32.86 4.87
CA LEU A 117 -5.39 -33.31 5.73
C LEU A 117 -5.70 -32.25 6.78
N ARG A 118 -4.67 -31.64 7.39
CA ARG A 118 -4.82 -30.53 8.32
C ARG A 118 -5.51 -29.31 7.67
N SER A 119 -5.13 -28.96 6.44
CA SER A 119 -5.80 -27.91 5.66
C SER A 119 -7.28 -28.23 5.43
N ALA A 120 -7.60 -29.47 5.07
CA ALA A 120 -8.99 -29.93 4.89
C ALA A 120 -9.81 -29.85 6.20
N TYR A 121 -9.24 -30.27 7.34
CA TYR A 121 -9.86 -30.11 8.66
C TYR A 121 -10.09 -28.62 9.01
N ARG A 122 -9.15 -27.72 8.68
CA ARG A 122 -9.29 -26.27 8.90
C ARG A 122 -10.37 -25.64 8.04
N ASN A 123 -10.41 -25.98 6.75
CA ASN A 123 -11.44 -25.52 5.84
C ASN A 123 -12.82 -25.93 6.35
N LEU A 124 -12.97 -27.16 6.85
CA LEU A 124 -14.21 -27.65 7.44
C LEU A 124 -14.56 -26.96 8.77
N LYS A 125 -13.56 -26.66 9.62
CA LYS A 125 -13.73 -25.81 10.82
C LYS A 125 -14.27 -24.44 10.44
N TRP A 126 -13.63 -23.79 9.47
CA TRP A 126 -14.03 -22.48 8.95
C TRP A 126 -15.45 -22.49 8.37
N PHE A 127 -15.78 -23.51 7.58
CA PHE A 127 -17.12 -23.70 7.05
C PHE A 127 -18.17 -23.78 8.18
N GLY A 128 -17.91 -24.54 9.23
CA GLY A 128 -18.78 -24.64 10.41
C GLY A 128 -18.94 -23.31 11.13
N GLU A 129 -17.83 -22.63 11.45
CA GLU A 129 -17.83 -21.35 12.17
C GLU A 129 -18.51 -20.22 11.39
N LEU A 130 -18.26 -20.12 10.08
CA LEU A 130 -18.82 -19.08 9.24
C LEU A 130 -20.33 -19.24 9.11
N ASN A 131 -20.83 -20.47 8.88
CA ASN A 131 -22.26 -20.77 8.85
C ASN A 131 -22.91 -20.53 10.22
N HIS A 132 -22.29 -20.96 11.31
CA HIS A 132 -22.77 -20.69 12.67
C HIS A 132 -22.90 -19.18 12.94
N LYS A 133 -21.86 -18.39 12.62
CA LYS A 133 -21.91 -16.91 12.69
C LYS A 133 -23.01 -16.34 11.79
N GLY A 134 -23.22 -16.91 10.62
CA GLY A 134 -24.30 -16.55 9.71
C GLY A 134 -25.69 -16.72 10.31
N PHE A 135 -25.96 -17.88 10.92
CA PHE A 135 -27.20 -18.19 11.62
C PHE A 135 -27.44 -17.23 12.80
N VAL A 136 -26.40 -16.97 13.61
CA VAL A 136 -26.48 -16.00 14.72
C VAL A 136 -26.83 -14.59 14.22
N LYS A 137 -26.19 -14.14 13.14
CA LYS A 137 -26.38 -12.78 12.61
C LYS A 137 -27.74 -12.60 11.94
N ILE A 138 -28.26 -13.62 11.24
CA ILE A 138 -29.57 -13.52 10.58
C ILE A 138 -30.71 -13.53 11.62
N LEU A 139 -30.62 -14.38 12.64
CA LEU A 139 -31.60 -14.42 13.74
C LEU A 139 -31.58 -13.12 14.56
N LYS A 140 -30.38 -12.58 14.88
CA LYS A 140 -30.26 -11.27 15.54
C LYS A 140 -30.90 -10.15 14.71
N LYS A 141 -30.82 -10.25 13.38
CA LYS A 141 -31.39 -9.27 12.46
C LYS A 141 -32.92 -9.37 12.41
N LEU A 142 -33.48 -10.57 12.52
CA LEU A 142 -34.91 -10.81 12.66
C LEU A 142 -35.44 -10.20 13.97
N ASP A 143 -34.82 -10.53 15.11
CA ASP A 143 -35.26 -10.02 16.42
C ASP A 143 -35.23 -8.49 16.50
N LYS A 144 -34.17 -7.85 15.98
CA LYS A 144 -34.09 -6.38 15.93
C LYS A 144 -35.20 -5.78 15.06
N LYS A 145 -35.60 -6.47 13.99
CA LYS A 145 -36.66 -6.01 13.08
C LYS A 145 -38.04 -6.15 13.72
N LEU A 146 -38.32 -7.28 14.36
CA LEU A 146 -39.56 -7.50 15.09
C LEU A 146 -39.73 -6.49 16.22
N ALA A 147 -38.69 -6.24 17.02
CA ALA A 147 -38.72 -5.24 18.09
C ALA A 147 -39.05 -3.82 17.57
N TYR A 148 -38.47 -3.42 16.43
CA TYR A 148 -38.77 -2.13 15.80
C TYR A 148 -40.23 -2.03 15.33
N LEU A 149 -40.76 -3.10 14.74
CA LEU A 149 -42.15 -3.15 14.28
C LEU A 149 -43.13 -3.12 15.46
N THR A 150 -42.81 -3.80 16.56
CA THR A 150 -43.58 -3.75 17.81
C THR A 150 -43.65 -2.33 18.35
N THR A 151 -42.54 -1.59 18.41
CA THR A 151 -42.55 -0.19 18.85
C THR A 151 -43.34 0.71 17.92
N LEU A 152 -43.16 0.57 16.60
CA LEU A 152 -43.82 1.42 15.62
C LEU A 152 -45.35 1.21 15.62
N ALA A 153 -45.81 -0.04 15.67
CA ALA A 153 -47.23 -0.37 15.70
C ALA A 153 -47.91 0.18 16.97
N ASN A 154 -47.24 0.08 18.11
CA ASN A 154 -47.76 0.61 19.38
C ASN A 154 -47.72 2.15 19.44
N ASP A 155 -46.76 2.81 18.80
CA ASP A 155 -46.71 4.27 18.71
C ASP A 155 -47.80 4.83 17.77
N GLN A 156 -48.10 4.14 16.66
CA GLN A 156 -49.22 4.48 15.77
C GLN A 156 -50.58 4.31 16.47
N LEU A 157 -50.78 3.22 17.22
CA LEU A 157 -51.99 3.02 18.02
C LEU A 157 -52.18 4.12 19.08
N ARG A 158 -51.08 4.69 19.59
CA ARG A 158 -51.11 5.81 20.55
C ARG A 158 -51.36 7.17 19.88
N SER A 159 -50.93 7.37 18.64
CA SER A 159 -51.12 8.64 17.93
C SER A 159 -52.52 8.81 17.33
N GLU A 160 -53.20 7.72 16.97
CA GLU A 160 -54.58 7.75 16.45
C GLU A 160 -55.65 8.01 17.53
N HIS A 161 -55.31 7.87 18.82
CA HIS A 161 -56.24 8.04 19.95
C HIS A 161 -55.65 8.93 21.06
N PRO A 162 -55.74 10.27 20.96
CA PRO A 162 -55.11 11.21 21.89
C PRO A 162 -55.84 11.45 23.23
N ASP A 163 -57.03 10.86 23.47
CA ASP A 163 -57.78 11.07 24.72
C ASP A 163 -57.30 10.14 25.86
N GLU A 164 -56.96 10.74 27.00
CA GLU A 164 -56.38 10.12 28.22
C GLU A 164 -57.24 9.02 28.90
N THR A 165 -58.40 8.65 28.37
CA THR A 165 -59.33 7.69 29.00
C THR A 165 -59.19 6.22 28.58
N LEU A 166 -58.18 5.84 27.78
CA LEU A 166 -58.02 4.45 27.31
C LEU A 166 -56.62 3.87 27.57
N ARG A 167 -56.32 3.56 28.83
CA ARG A 167 -55.19 2.69 29.23
C ARG A 167 -55.36 1.21 28.82
N ASN A 168 -56.40 0.85 28.06
CA ASN A 168 -56.81 -0.54 27.78
C ASN A 168 -56.91 -0.87 26.27
N LEU A 169 -56.08 -0.28 25.41
CA LEU A 169 -55.93 -0.77 24.03
C LEU A 169 -55.02 -2.01 24.00
N PRO A 170 -55.33 -3.05 23.20
CA PRO A 170 -54.48 -4.23 23.08
C PRO A 170 -53.14 -3.83 22.46
N LEU A 171 -52.06 -3.99 23.24
CA LEU A 171 -50.69 -3.81 22.76
C LEU A 171 -50.37 -4.91 21.76
N VAL A 172 -49.80 -4.53 20.62
CA VAL A 172 -49.24 -5.49 19.67
C VAL A 172 -47.92 -5.97 20.26
N ASP A 173 -47.82 -7.27 20.56
CA ASP A 173 -46.59 -7.92 21.04
C ASP A 173 -46.17 -9.00 20.05
N LEU A 174 -45.07 -8.75 19.33
CA LEU A 174 -44.49 -9.70 18.37
C LEU A 174 -43.42 -10.56 19.07
N PRO A 175 -43.20 -11.81 18.63
CA PRO A 175 -42.27 -12.73 19.29
C PRO A 175 -40.85 -12.14 19.39
N CYS A 176 -40.38 -11.93 20.62
CA CYS A 176 -39.02 -11.50 20.92
C CYS A 176 -38.20 -12.65 21.53
N ASN A 177 -36.90 -12.74 21.20
CA ASN A 177 -35.94 -13.79 21.60
C ASN A 177 -35.90 -15.06 20.73
N ASN A 178 -36.26 -14.98 19.44
CA ASN A 178 -36.15 -16.13 18.54
C ASN A 178 -34.70 -16.61 18.40
N LYS A 179 -33.72 -15.71 18.51
CA LYS A 179 -32.29 -16.07 18.44
C LYS A 179 -31.90 -17.10 19.49
N ASP A 180 -32.18 -16.86 20.77
CA ASP A 180 -31.62 -17.68 21.84
C ASP A 180 -32.36 -19.03 21.96
N THR A 181 -33.67 -19.05 21.71
CA THR A 181 -34.47 -20.28 21.67
C THR A 181 -34.13 -21.15 20.45
N TYR A 182 -33.93 -20.55 19.28
CA TYR A 182 -33.68 -21.31 18.05
C TYR A 182 -32.24 -21.82 17.93
N LEU A 183 -31.25 -21.02 18.36
CA LEU A 183 -29.84 -21.45 18.37
C LEU A 183 -29.63 -22.62 19.32
N SER A 184 -30.12 -22.52 20.56
CA SER A 184 -29.95 -23.56 21.57
C SER A 184 -30.62 -24.89 21.22
N THR A 185 -31.77 -24.85 20.53
CA THR A 185 -32.55 -26.06 20.21
C THR A 185 -32.15 -26.71 18.88
N ARG A 186 -31.69 -25.94 17.88
CA ARG A 186 -31.49 -26.44 16.50
C ARG A 186 -30.08 -26.30 15.95
N VAL A 187 -29.24 -25.40 16.47
CA VAL A 187 -27.91 -25.11 15.90
C VAL A 187 -26.78 -25.56 16.83
N ASP A 188 -26.84 -25.18 18.11
CA ASP A 188 -25.77 -25.46 19.09
C ASP A 188 -25.66 -26.97 19.42
N ALA A 189 -26.71 -27.75 19.16
CA ALA A 189 -26.71 -29.19 19.31
C ALA A 189 -26.02 -29.93 18.14
N LEU A 190 -25.72 -29.25 17.03
CA LEU A 190 -25.19 -29.90 15.83
C LEU A 190 -23.64 -29.96 15.81
N PRO A 191 -23.04 -30.99 15.18
CA PRO A 191 -21.59 -31.19 15.19
C PRO A 191 -20.77 -30.00 14.67
N PHE A 192 -21.30 -29.28 13.67
CA PHE A 192 -20.60 -28.12 13.10
C PHE A 192 -20.51 -26.91 14.04
N ALA A 193 -21.32 -26.86 15.10
CA ALA A 193 -21.32 -25.77 16.08
C ALA A 193 -20.41 -26.05 17.29
N ASN A 194 -20.34 -27.32 17.73
CA ASN A 194 -19.52 -27.70 18.89
C ASN A 194 -18.06 -28.00 18.54
N GLY A 195 -17.78 -28.51 17.33
CA GLY A 195 -16.41 -28.65 16.80
C GLY A 195 -15.46 -29.60 17.53
N ILE A 196 -15.89 -30.26 18.61
CA ILE A 196 -15.05 -31.07 19.52
C ILE A 196 -14.32 -32.22 18.78
N ASP A 197 -15.06 -32.98 17.98
CA ASP A 197 -14.49 -34.12 17.24
C ASP A 197 -13.51 -33.67 16.15
N LEU A 198 -13.81 -32.51 15.54
CA LEU A 198 -12.96 -31.90 14.53
C LEU A 198 -11.67 -31.36 15.15
N SER A 199 -11.75 -30.69 16.30
CA SER A 199 -10.57 -30.21 17.03
C SER A 199 -9.71 -31.35 17.52
N ALA A 200 -10.29 -32.44 18.04
CA ALA A 200 -9.54 -33.62 18.45
C ALA A 200 -8.77 -34.26 17.26
N GLY A 201 -9.40 -34.32 16.09
CA GLY A 201 -8.72 -34.76 14.86
C GLY A 201 -7.57 -33.85 14.43
N LEU A 202 -7.74 -32.53 14.56
CA LEU A 202 -6.74 -31.53 14.22
C LEU A 202 -5.55 -31.53 15.20
N GLU A 203 -5.82 -31.70 16.49
CA GLU A 203 -4.81 -31.91 17.54
C GLU A 203 -4.00 -33.18 17.27
N THR A 204 -4.67 -34.29 16.96
CA THR A 204 -4.01 -35.57 16.63
C THR A 204 -3.05 -35.41 15.44
N ILE A 205 -3.49 -34.73 14.37
CA ILE A 205 -2.63 -34.48 13.19
C ILE A 205 -1.46 -33.56 13.55
N SER A 206 -1.70 -32.55 14.38
CA SER A 206 -0.66 -31.60 14.81
C SER A 206 0.40 -32.29 15.65
N ASP A 207 0.00 -33.15 16.60
CA ASP A 207 0.91 -33.95 17.44
C ASP A 207 1.78 -34.90 16.61
N ILE A 208 1.22 -35.49 15.55
CA ILE A 208 1.98 -36.36 14.63
C ILE A 208 3.01 -35.53 13.84
N LEU A 209 2.63 -34.34 13.35
CA LEU A 209 3.53 -33.44 12.62
C LEU A 209 4.69 -32.95 13.50
N VAL A 210 4.45 -32.65 14.78
CA VAL A 210 5.52 -32.28 15.74
C VAL A 210 6.60 -33.35 15.78
N LYS A 211 6.17 -34.60 16.01
CA LYS A 211 7.07 -35.73 16.21
C LYS A 211 7.81 -36.11 14.94
N LEU A 212 7.16 -36.00 13.79
CA LEU A 212 7.81 -36.17 12.48
C LEU A 212 8.85 -35.07 12.21
N GLY A 213 8.57 -33.82 12.61
CA GLY A 213 9.53 -32.72 12.52
C GLY A 213 10.76 -32.91 13.42
N GLU A 214 10.58 -33.43 14.64
CA GLU A 214 11.68 -33.81 15.53
C GLU A 214 12.54 -34.94 14.94
N GLN A 215 11.91 -35.93 14.31
CA GLN A 215 12.62 -37.00 13.57
C GLN A 215 13.41 -36.45 12.38
N GLN A 216 12.84 -35.51 11.62
CA GLN A 216 13.50 -34.86 10.49
C GLN A 216 14.73 -34.05 10.95
N ALA A 217 14.63 -33.33 12.06
CA ALA A 217 15.75 -32.60 12.65
C ALA A 217 16.87 -33.53 13.15
N GLN A 218 16.51 -34.67 13.76
CA GLN A 218 17.49 -35.70 14.18
C GLN A 218 18.21 -36.32 12.97
N LEU A 219 17.48 -36.64 11.90
CA LEU A 219 18.04 -37.15 10.64
C LEU A 219 18.97 -36.13 9.97
N ALA A 220 18.61 -34.85 9.96
CA ALA A 220 19.44 -33.78 9.42
C ALA A 220 20.73 -33.55 10.24
N SER A 221 20.67 -33.73 11.56
CA SER A 221 21.82 -33.58 12.46
C SER A 221 22.83 -34.76 12.41
N ALA A 222 22.45 -35.89 11.83
CA ALA A 222 23.27 -37.10 11.74
C ALA A 222 24.22 -37.12 10.52
N LEU A 223 24.18 -36.10 9.65
CA LEU A 223 25.10 -35.95 8.51
C LEU A 223 26.37 -35.20 8.95
N PRO A 224 27.57 -35.80 8.90
CA PRO A 224 28.81 -35.11 9.25
C PRO A 224 29.18 -34.08 8.18
N VAL A 225 29.48 -32.86 8.62
CA VAL A 225 30.06 -31.79 7.81
C VAL A 225 31.57 -31.98 7.76
N SER A 226 32.09 -32.61 6.70
CA SER A 226 33.47 -32.40 6.25
C SER A 226 33.72 -32.95 4.85
N ASP A 227 34.36 -32.09 4.05
CA ASP A 227 35.10 -32.31 2.81
C ASP A 227 34.36 -32.36 1.47
N LEU A 228 34.45 -31.20 0.78
CA LEU A 228 34.47 -31.09 -0.67
C LEU A 228 35.59 -31.97 -1.24
N GLU A 229 35.25 -33.14 -1.74
CA GLU A 229 35.99 -33.78 -2.83
C GLU A 229 35.02 -34.58 -3.70
N LEU A 230 34.92 -34.17 -4.96
CA LEU A 230 34.25 -34.87 -6.04
C LEU A 230 34.81 -36.29 -6.17
N THR A 231 34.14 -37.31 -5.64
CA THR A 231 34.10 -38.67 -6.22
C THR A 231 32.95 -39.51 -5.64
N VAL A 232 32.39 -40.36 -6.50
CA VAL A 232 31.38 -41.41 -6.24
C VAL A 232 29.95 -40.92 -5.99
N GLU A 233 29.25 -40.73 -7.11
CA GLU A 233 27.86 -41.14 -7.33
C GLU A 233 26.97 -41.27 -6.08
N ASP A 234 26.14 -40.24 -5.88
CA ASP A 234 24.98 -40.18 -4.99
C ASP A 234 24.22 -41.52 -4.92
N LEU A 235 24.52 -42.32 -3.90
CA LEU A 235 23.83 -43.54 -3.49
C LEU A 235 22.47 -43.25 -2.84
N ASN A 236 21.66 -42.40 -3.47
CA ASN A 236 20.26 -42.17 -3.08
C ASN A 236 19.33 -42.98 -4.00
N VAL A 237 18.28 -43.56 -3.40
CA VAL A 237 17.24 -44.43 -3.97
C VAL A 237 17.68 -45.89 -4.08
N LEU A 238 17.37 -46.85 -3.17
CA LEU A 238 16.43 -47.02 -2.05
C LEU A 238 17.17 -47.50 -0.79
N ARG A 239 16.85 -46.97 0.39
CA ARG A 239 17.10 -47.69 1.65
C ARG A 239 15.77 -48.25 2.14
N ILE A 240 15.57 -49.55 2.02
CA ILE A 240 14.42 -50.24 2.60
C ILE A 240 14.84 -50.74 3.98
N GLY A 241 14.34 -50.08 5.03
CA GLY A 241 14.27 -50.62 6.39
C GLY A 241 15.60 -50.76 7.13
N HIS A 242 15.86 -49.86 8.09
CA HIS A 242 16.72 -50.21 9.23
C HIS A 242 15.86 -50.27 10.50
N ASN A 243 15.38 -51.49 10.80
CA ASN A 243 14.69 -51.97 12.02
C ASN A 243 13.16 -51.76 12.07
N ARG A 244 12.25 -52.76 12.09
CA ARG A 244 12.32 -54.21 12.37
C ARG A 244 11.14 -54.92 11.66
N LYS A 245 11.35 -55.43 10.43
CA LYS A 245 10.68 -56.60 9.82
C LYS A 245 11.19 -56.95 8.41
N TYR A 246 11.79 -56.00 7.69
CA TYR A 246 12.35 -56.18 6.35
C TYR A 246 13.74 -55.57 6.27
N SER A 247 14.79 -56.34 6.56
CA SER A 247 16.18 -55.92 6.40
C SER A 247 16.74 -56.55 5.12
N PHE A 248 16.90 -55.78 4.06
CA PHE A 248 17.78 -56.16 2.96
C PHE A 248 19.22 -55.84 3.36
N ASP A 249 20.14 -56.74 3.09
CA ASP A 249 21.56 -56.48 3.18
C ASP A 249 21.97 -55.43 2.14
N LYS A 250 22.79 -54.46 2.58
CA LYS A 250 23.25 -53.33 1.76
C LYS A 250 23.95 -53.82 0.48
N GLU A 251 24.62 -54.97 0.54
CA GLU A 251 25.31 -55.61 -0.58
C GLU A 251 24.32 -56.13 -1.65
N SER A 252 23.27 -56.87 -1.28
CA SER A 252 22.26 -57.34 -2.26
C SER A 252 21.51 -56.20 -2.96
N LEU A 253 21.23 -55.09 -2.28
CA LEU A 253 20.64 -53.91 -2.93
C LEU A 253 21.62 -53.21 -3.88
N LEU A 254 22.89 -53.10 -3.49
CA LEU A 254 23.96 -52.56 -4.35
C LEU A 254 24.12 -53.39 -5.62
N ASP A 255 24.07 -54.72 -5.52
CA ASP A 255 24.17 -55.63 -6.65
C ASP A 255 22.99 -55.49 -7.63
N LEU A 256 21.77 -55.32 -7.11
CA LEU A 256 20.59 -55.00 -7.94
C LEU A 256 20.77 -53.66 -8.68
N TYR A 257 21.32 -52.64 -8.02
CA TYR A 257 21.57 -51.35 -8.65
C TYR A 257 22.71 -51.36 -9.66
N GLU A 258 23.81 -52.08 -9.38
CA GLU A 258 24.88 -52.32 -10.35
C GLU A 258 24.34 -53.06 -11.58
N GLY A 259 23.46 -54.06 -11.36
CA GLY A 259 22.79 -54.78 -12.43
C GLY A 259 21.95 -53.86 -13.33
N ILE A 260 21.17 -52.96 -12.73
CA ILE A 260 20.38 -51.95 -13.47
C ILE A 260 21.30 -50.97 -14.20
N LYS A 261 22.37 -50.50 -13.55
CA LYS A 261 23.33 -49.55 -14.14
C LYS A 261 24.07 -50.14 -15.35
N ARG A 262 24.33 -51.45 -15.34
CA ARG A 262 24.96 -52.19 -16.45
C ARG A 262 23.95 -52.75 -17.46
N ASP A 263 22.65 -52.44 -17.31
CA ASP A 263 21.55 -52.99 -18.12
C ASP A 263 21.55 -54.53 -18.22
N ASN A 264 21.91 -55.22 -17.13
CA ASN A 264 21.94 -56.68 -17.08
C ASN A 264 20.67 -57.23 -16.39
N GLY A 265 19.62 -57.43 -17.20
CA GLY A 265 18.33 -57.95 -16.71
C GLY A 265 18.40 -59.36 -16.13
N LEU A 266 19.29 -60.22 -16.64
CA LEU A 266 19.48 -61.59 -16.13
C LEU A 266 20.06 -61.58 -14.72
N LEU A 267 21.05 -60.72 -14.47
CA LEU A 267 21.65 -60.55 -13.14
C LEU A 267 20.64 -59.98 -12.14
N CYS A 268 19.82 -59.01 -12.56
CA CYS A 268 18.77 -58.45 -11.71
C CYS A 268 17.73 -59.51 -11.28
N ILE A 269 17.25 -60.33 -12.23
CA ILE A 269 16.28 -61.38 -11.91
C ILE A 269 16.91 -62.53 -11.11
N ALA A 270 18.18 -62.87 -11.39
CA ALA A 270 18.89 -63.88 -10.60
C ALA A 270 19.00 -63.46 -9.14
N GLN A 271 19.37 -62.20 -8.87
CA GLN A 271 19.43 -61.66 -7.51
C GLN A 271 18.04 -61.57 -6.85
N LEU A 272 17.00 -61.19 -7.60
CA LEU A 272 15.63 -61.23 -7.10
C LEU A 272 15.16 -62.64 -6.70
N ARG A 273 15.61 -63.69 -7.39
CA ARG A 273 15.28 -65.09 -7.05
C ARG A 273 16.04 -65.64 -5.85
N VAL A 274 17.14 -65.01 -5.45
CA VAL A 274 17.93 -65.37 -4.27
C VAL A 274 17.29 -64.82 -2.99
N LEU A 275 16.47 -63.76 -3.11
CA LEU A 275 15.79 -63.14 -1.98
C LEU A 275 14.64 -64.02 -1.44
N PRO A 276 14.39 -64.02 -0.12
CA PRO A 276 13.24 -64.71 0.47
C PRO A 276 11.90 -64.22 -0.11
N LEU A 277 10.98 -65.13 -0.41
CA LEU A 277 9.65 -64.80 -0.97
C LEU A 277 8.86 -63.79 -0.12
N GLU A 278 9.05 -63.79 1.20
CA GLU A 278 8.40 -62.85 2.13
C GLU A 278 8.89 -61.40 1.98
N GLN A 279 10.03 -61.19 1.33
CA GLN A 279 10.66 -59.88 1.12
C GLN A 279 10.37 -59.30 -0.27
N ILE A 280 9.97 -60.13 -1.24
CA ILE A 280 9.64 -59.69 -2.60
C ILE A 280 8.23 -59.12 -2.62
N LEU A 281 8.11 -57.85 -2.24
CA LEU A 281 6.85 -57.10 -2.27
C LEU A 281 6.68 -56.39 -3.62
N LEU A 282 5.42 -56.16 -4.00
CA LEU A 282 5.10 -55.41 -5.22
C LEU A 282 5.74 -53.99 -5.20
N LYS A 283 5.76 -53.34 -4.03
CA LYS A 283 6.42 -52.04 -3.82
C LYS A 283 7.91 -52.05 -4.26
N LEU A 284 8.65 -53.08 -3.88
CA LEU A 284 10.06 -53.24 -4.24
C LEU A 284 10.23 -53.40 -5.75
N LEU A 285 9.43 -54.27 -6.36
CA LEU A 285 9.49 -54.54 -7.81
C LEU A 285 9.15 -53.29 -8.63
N LEU A 286 8.12 -52.54 -8.25
CA LEU A 286 7.75 -51.28 -8.90
C LEU A 286 8.83 -50.21 -8.75
N SER A 287 9.51 -50.16 -7.60
CA SER A 287 10.62 -49.24 -7.41
C SER A 287 11.88 -49.62 -8.21
N LEU A 288 12.17 -50.91 -8.36
CA LEU A 288 13.26 -51.40 -9.23
C LEU A 288 12.96 -51.10 -10.69
N LEU A 289 11.70 -51.31 -11.12
CA LEU A 289 11.23 -50.91 -12.44
C LEU A 289 11.39 -49.39 -12.64
N ASN A 290 10.97 -48.57 -11.68
CA ASN A 290 11.10 -47.11 -11.75
C ASN A 290 12.57 -46.68 -11.91
N LYS A 291 13.50 -47.30 -11.15
CA LYS A 291 14.94 -47.03 -11.28
C LYS A 291 15.49 -47.48 -12.65
N ALA A 292 15.07 -48.63 -13.16
CA ALA A 292 15.47 -49.11 -14.48
C ALA A 292 14.97 -48.18 -15.60
N THR A 293 13.72 -47.71 -15.50
CA THR A 293 13.13 -46.73 -16.42
C THR A 293 13.86 -45.39 -16.37
N LEU A 294 14.20 -44.92 -15.16
CA LEU A 294 14.97 -43.67 -14.96
C LEU A 294 16.41 -43.73 -15.51
N SER A 295 17.01 -44.92 -15.59
CA SER A 295 18.36 -45.15 -16.12
C SER A 295 18.36 -45.52 -17.61
N SER A 296 17.19 -45.65 -18.24
CA SER A 296 17.00 -46.15 -19.62
C SER A 296 17.60 -47.54 -19.86
N SER A 297 17.53 -48.44 -18.88
CA SER A 297 18.06 -49.81 -18.95
C SER A 297 17.03 -50.76 -19.60
N PHE A 298 17.04 -50.85 -20.93
CA PHE A 298 16.01 -51.55 -21.72
C PHE A 298 15.87 -53.05 -21.40
N ASN A 299 16.98 -53.78 -21.25
CA ASN A 299 16.93 -55.22 -20.95
C ASN A 299 16.42 -55.48 -19.52
N CYS A 300 16.81 -54.63 -18.56
CA CYS A 300 16.28 -54.68 -17.21
C CYS A 300 14.78 -54.39 -17.16
N ILE A 301 14.30 -53.39 -17.93
CA ILE A 301 12.88 -53.05 -18.03
C ILE A 301 12.08 -54.25 -18.55
N ASP A 302 12.50 -54.88 -19.65
CA ASP A 302 11.80 -56.03 -20.24
C ASP A 302 11.65 -57.20 -19.25
N MET A 303 12.75 -57.54 -18.58
CA MET A 303 12.77 -58.66 -17.64
C MET A 303 11.99 -58.37 -16.35
N LEU A 304 12.11 -57.16 -15.79
CA LEU A 304 11.36 -56.76 -14.58
C LEU A 304 9.87 -56.63 -14.86
N PHE A 305 9.48 -56.08 -16.01
CA PHE A 305 8.08 -55.93 -16.40
C PHE A 305 7.41 -57.31 -16.57
N ALA A 306 8.06 -58.27 -17.24
CA ALA A 306 7.57 -59.63 -17.36
C ALA A 306 7.45 -60.32 -15.98
N TYR A 307 8.47 -60.15 -15.13
CA TYR A 307 8.47 -60.73 -13.78
C TYR A 307 7.33 -60.18 -12.90
N ILE A 308 7.02 -58.88 -12.99
CA ILE A 308 5.91 -58.26 -12.26
C ILE A 308 4.56 -58.85 -12.70
N LEU A 309 4.35 -59.07 -14.00
CA LEU A 309 3.12 -59.66 -14.51
C LEU A 309 2.93 -61.11 -14.04
N ASP A 310 4.02 -61.89 -14.02
CA ASP A 310 3.98 -63.27 -13.52
C ASP A 310 3.77 -63.34 -12.01
N PHE A 311 4.45 -62.47 -11.25
CA PHE A 311 4.26 -62.33 -9.81
C PHE A 311 2.80 -61.98 -9.47
N HIS A 312 2.21 -61.05 -10.20
CA HIS A 312 0.81 -60.64 -10.02
C HIS A 312 -0.17 -61.80 -10.27
N LYS A 313 0.03 -62.59 -11.33
CA LYS A 313 -0.79 -63.77 -11.63
C LYS A 313 -0.67 -64.86 -10.57
N GLN A 314 0.52 -65.07 -10.02
CA GLN A 314 0.79 -66.10 -9.02
C GLN A 314 0.20 -65.76 -7.65
N HIS A 315 0.18 -64.49 -7.26
CA HIS A 315 -0.30 -64.04 -5.96
C HIS A 315 -1.77 -63.62 -5.91
N GLY A 316 -2.48 -63.59 -7.06
CA GLY A 316 -3.94 -63.38 -7.10
C GLY A 316 -4.41 -62.06 -6.50
N LEU A 317 -3.63 -60.98 -6.64
CA LEU A 317 -3.95 -59.66 -6.11
C LEU A 317 -5.13 -59.03 -6.85
N GLU A 318 -6.04 -58.35 -6.13
CA GLU A 318 -7.20 -57.66 -6.73
C GLU A 318 -6.82 -56.36 -7.46
N SER A 319 -5.64 -55.78 -7.18
CA SER A 319 -5.17 -54.52 -7.76
C SER A 319 -4.51 -54.73 -9.14
N PRO A 320 -4.47 -53.74 -10.04
CA PRO A 320 -3.73 -53.84 -11.29
C PRO A 320 -2.23 -54.10 -11.04
N ALA A 321 -1.56 -54.88 -11.90
CA ALA A 321 -0.16 -55.30 -11.73
C ALA A 321 0.88 -54.17 -11.52
N LEU A 322 0.56 -52.92 -11.94
CA LEU A 322 1.41 -51.74 -11.79
C LEU A 322 0.89 -50.73 -10.75
N ALA A 323 0.00 -51.16 -9.85
CA ALA A 323 -0.58 -50.34 -8.79
C ALA A 323 -0.53 -51.09 -7.45
N ASP A 324 0.18 -50.51 -6.49
CA ASP A 324 0.30 -51.07 -5.14
C ASP A 324 -0.86 -50.58 -4.25
N PRO A 325 -1.72 -51.49 -3.74
CA PRO A 325 -2.84 -51.10 -2.87
C PRO A 325 -2.41 -50.63 -1.48
N GLN A 326 -1.15 -50.86 -1.09
CA GLN A 326 -0.59 -50.39 0.19
C GLN A 326 -0.02 -48.97 0.12
N GLU A 327 -0.01 -48.34 -1.06
CA GLU A 327 0.55 -47.02 -1.26
C GLU A 327 -0.42 -45.90 -0.80
N ILE A 328 0.07 -44.98 0.04
CA ILE A 328 -0.76 -44.05 0.82
C ILE A 328 -1.47 -43.02 -0.07
N SER A 329 -0.81 -42.58 -1.15
CA SER A 329 -1.36 -41.59 -2.08
C SER A 329 -2.22 -42.21 -3.18
N GLY A 330 -2.26 -43.55 -3.31
CA GLY A 330 -3.04 -44.26 -4.33
C GLY A 330 -2.51 -44.06 -5.76
N ARG A 331 -1.26 -43.65 -5.89
CA ARG A 331 -0.51 -43.47 -7.12
C ARG A 331 -0.05 -44.82 -7.66
N ASN A 332 -0.24 -44.99 -8.95
CA ASN A 332 0.33 -46.12 -9.68
C ASN A 332 1.79 -45.83 -10.10
N PHE A 333 2.42 -46.80 -10.75
CA PHE A 333 3.76 -46.69 -11.31
C PHE A 333 4.00 -45.40 -12.11
N PHE A 334 3.06 -44.99 -12.97
CA PHE A 334 3.22 -43.81 -13.83
C PHE A 334 3.22 -42.50 -13.04
N HIS A 335 2.34 -42.39 -12.03
CA HIS A 335 2.36 -41.22 -11.13
C HIS A 335 3.70 -41.13 -10.39
N GLN A 336 4.16 -42.24 -9.80
CA GLN A 336 5.43 -42.30 -9.07
C GLN A 336 6.62 -41.97 -9.97
N HIS A 337 6.63 -42.48 -11.21
CA HIS A 337 7.69 -42.23 -12.17
C HIS A 337 7.76 -40.76 -12.58
N VAL A 338 6.62 -40.14 -12.93
CA VAL A 338 6.56 -38.72 -13.30
C VAL A 338 6.97 -37.82 -12.13
N VAL A 339 6.54 -38.13 -10.91
CA VAL A 339 6.98 -37.41 -9.69
C VAL A 339 8.48 -37.55 -9.47
N SER A 340 9.03 -38.76 -9.66
CA SER A 340 10.48 -39.02 -9.53
C SER A 340 11.30 -38.24 -10.55
N LEU A 341 10.79 -38.13 -11.79
CA LEU A 341 11.39 -37.32 -12.84
C LEU A 341 11.38 -35.83 -12.51
N GLY A 342 10.23 -35.30 -12.09
CA GLY A 342 10.08 -33.91 -11.68
C GLY A 342 10.98 -33.55 -10.49
N LYS A 343 11.05 -34.41 -9.47
CA LYS A 343 11.95 -34.22 -8.31
C LYS A 343 13.43 -34.19 -8.70
N ARG A 344 13.87 -35.01 -9.66
CA ARG A 344 15.27 -35.01 -10.14
C ARG A 344 15.66 -33.74 -10.89
N GLN A 345 14.69 -33.01 -11.45
CA GLN A 345 14.95 -31.75 -12.12
C GLN A 345 15.20 -30.60 -11.14
N LEU A 346 14.72 -30.71 -9.89
CA LEU A 346 14.93 -29.70 -8.86
C LEU A 346 16.40 -29.70 -8.39
N SER A 347 17.18 -28.70 -8.80
CA SER A 347 18.50 -28.44 -8.21
C SER A 347 18.34 -28.07 -6.73
N LYS A 348 19.30 -28.50 -5.89
CA LYS A 348 19.31 -28.37 -4.41
C LYS A 348 19.28 -26.94 -3.83
N GLU A 349 19.09 -25.91 -4.65
CA GLU A 349 19.02 -24.51 -4.18
C GLU A 349 17.56 -24.04 -4.08
N GLN A 350 16.78 -24.65 -3.18
CA GLN A 350 15.61 -23.96 -2.65
C GLN A 350 16.06 -23.05 -1.51
N SER A 351 15.81 -21.76 -1.64
CA SER A 351 15.95 -20.83 -0.53
C SER A 351 15.03 -21.28 0.61
N PRO A 352 15.53 -21.31 1.86
CA PRO A 352 14.70 -21.64 3.01
C PRO A 352 13.53 -20.66 3.13
N VAL A 353 12.39 -21.20 3.53
CA VAL A 353 11.11 -20.50 3.70
C VAL A 353 11.26 -19.28 4.62
N VAL A 354 10.92 -18.12 4.07
CA VAL A 354 10.62 -16.87 4.79
C VAL A 354 9.12 -16.88 5.11
N ALA A 355 8.75 -16.42 6.28
CA ALA A 355 7.37 -16.45 6.76
C ALA A 355 6.62 -15.16 6.42
N GLY A 356 5.29 -15.23 6.39
CA GLY A 356 4.46 -14.06 6.08
C GLY A 356 4.30 -13.77 4.57
N GLU A 357 4.90 -14.57 3.68
CA GLU A 357 4.37 -14.68 2.31
C GLU A 357 2.97 -15.29 2.43
N SER A 358 1.94 -14.55 1.98
CA SER A 358 0.57 -15.04 1.83
C SER A 358 0.58 -16.38 1.09
N SER A 359 -0.51 -17.13 1.22
CA SER A 359 -0.83 -18.36 0.48
C SER A 359 -0.84 -18.11 -1.03
N ASP A 360 0.35 -17.89 -1.55
CA ASP A 360 0.64 -17.74 -2.93
C ASP A 360 0.46 -19.16 -3.47
N LEU A 361 -0.56 -19.37 -4.32
CA LEU A 361 -0.79 -20.63 -5.03
C LEU A 361 0.51 -21.16 -5.68
N SER A 362 1.46 -20.25 -5.94
CA SER A 362 2.85 -20.50 -6.32
C SER A 362 3.66 -21.38 -5.35
N ARG A 363 3.21 -21.63 -4.11
CA ARG A 363 3.91 -22.50 -3.13
C ARG A 363 3.34 -23.92 -3.06
N LEU A 364 2.04 -24.08 -3.30
CA LEU A 364 1.37 -25.40 -3.39
C LEU A 364 1.56 -26.04 -4.77
N TYR A 365 1.73 -25.21 -5.80
CA TYR A 365 1.79 -25.65 -7.21
C TYR A 365 3.00 -25.15 -7.99
N GLY A 366 3.76 -24.19 -7.45
CA GLY A 366 4.85 -23.55 -8.18
C GLY A 366 6.20 -24.17 -7.87
N ASN A 367 6.69 -24.93 -8.85
CA ASN A 367 8.10 -25.16 -9.01
C ASN A 367 8.77 -23.80 -9.29
N LYS A 368 9.72 -23.32 -8.46
CA LYS A 368 10.55 -22.13 -8.74
C LYS A 368 11.57 -22.35 -9.87
N SER A 369 11.54 -23.50 -10.53
CA SER A 369 12.27 -23.73 -11.75
C SER A 369 11.57 -22.96 -12.87
N GLY A 370 12.21 -21.88 -13.33
CA GLY A 370 11.70 -20.99 -14.39
C GLY A 370 11.37 -21.70 -15.72
N PRO A 371 11.16 -20.93 -16.82
CA PRO A 371 10.49 -21.40 -18.02
C PRO A 371 11.05 -22.73 -18.55
N ASP A 372 10.18 -23.75 -18.60
CA ASP A 372 10.40 -25.13 -19.06
C ASP A 372 11.78 -25.39 -19.69
N GLY A 373 12.70 -25.91 -18.88
CA GLY A 373 13.93 -26.54 -19.38
C GLY A 373 15.07 -25.62 -19.80
N ILE A 374 15.10 -24.35 -19.41
CA ILE A 374 16.35 -23.54 -19.52
C ILE A 374 17.24 -23.76 -18.28
N LEU A 375 16.63 -23.96 -17.11
CA LEU A 375 17.33 -24.18 -15.84
C LEU A 375 17.21 -25.62 -15.31
N LEU A 376 16.47 -26.50 -15.99
CA LEU A 376 16.24 -27.89 -15.56
C LEU A 376 17.12 -28.85 -16.36
N ALA A 377 17.63 -29.88 -15.68
CA ALA A 377 18.35 -30.96 -16.36
C ALA A 377 17.45 -31.65 -17.41
N PRO A 378 17.98 -31.99 -18.60
CA PRO A 378 17.20 -32.67 -19.64
C PRO A 378 16.72 -34.04 -19.13
N VAL A 379 15.41 -34.28 -19.22
CA VAL A 379 14.81 -35.57 -18.82
C VAL A 379 14.94 -36.55 -19.98
N ARG A 380 15.53 -37.72 -19.70
CA ARG A 380 15.55 -38.84 -20.65
C ARG A 380 14.20 -39.54 -20.61
N VAL A 381 13.46 -39.48 -21.71
CA VAL A 381 12.15 -40.13 -21.86
C VAL A 381 12.23 -41.53 -22.50
N ASP A 382 13.40 -41.94 -23.01
CA ASP A 382 13.57 -43.20 -23.76
C ASP A 382 13.11 -44.43 -22.98
N GLY A 383 13.43 -44.50 -21.68
CA GLY A 383 12.98 -45.59 -20.81
C GLY A 383 11.46 -45.63 -20.65
N LEU A 384 10.81 -44.47 -20.52
CA LEU A 384 9.35 -44.36 -20.39
C LEU A 384 8.64 -44.72 -21.70
N VAL A 385 9.16 -44.27 -22.84
CA VAL A 385 8.66 -44.64 -24.18
C VAL A 385 8.74 -46.16 -24.37
N HIS A 386 9.84 -46.79 -23.95
CA HIS A 386 10.00 -48.25 -24.03
C HIS A 386 8.98 -49.00 -23.16
N VAL A 387 8.69 -48.51 -21.95
CA VAL A 387 7.60 -49.05 -21.11
C VAL A 387 6.24 -48.89 -21.81
N PHE A 388 5.95 -47.77 -22.47
CA PHE A 388 4.70 -47.58 -23.22
C PHE A 388 4.58 -48.51 -24.43
N LEU A 389 5.69 -48.85 -25.10
CA LEU A 389 5.67 -49.88 -26.16
C LEU A 389 5.24 -51.25 -25.63
N LYS A 390 5.75 -51.66 -24.47
CA LYS A 390 5.29 -52.90 -23.81
C LYS A 390 3.85 -52.82 -23.32
N LEU A 391 3.42 -51.65 -22.83
CA LEU A 391 2.04 -51.42 -22.40
C LEU A 391 1.05 -51.52 -23.59
N ALA A 392 1.49 -51.22 -24.81
CA ALA A 392 0.68 -51.35 -26.02
C ALA A 392 0.21 -52.80 -26.27
N GLU A 393 0.98 -53.80 -25.82
CA GLU A 393 0.65 -55.23 -25.92
C GLU A 393 -0.39 -55.67 -24.86
N HIS A 394 -0.69 -54.82 -23.87
CA HIS A 394 -1.58 -55.12 -22.74
C HIS A 394 -2.68 -54.05 -22.54
N PRO A 395 -3.81 -54.10 -23.26
CA PRO A 395 -4.88 -53.09 -23.20
C PRO A 395 -5.48 -52.85 -21.81
N GLN A 396 -5.47 -53.86 -20.94
CA GLN A 396 -5.99 -53.75 -19.57
C GLN A 396 -5.17 -52.78 -18.70
N LEU A 397 -3.86 -52.66 -18.97
CA LEU A 397 -2.95 -51.80 -18.21
C LEU A 397 -2.90 -50.36 -18.75
N GLN A 398 -3.36 -50.13 -19.98
CA GLN A 398 -3.40 -48.79 -20.60
C GLN A 398 -4.28 -47.81 -19.81
N ARG A 399 -5.36 -48.30 -19.18
CA ARG A 399 -6.25 -47.49 -18.34
C ARG A 399 -5.56 -46.88 -17.12
N LEU A 400 -4.40 -47.40 -16.72
CA LEU A 400 -3.61 -46.83 -15.61
C LEU A 400 -3.09 -45.43 -15.89
N LEU A 401 -2.96 -45.03 -17.16
CA LEU A 401 -2.53 -43.69 -17.52
C LEU A 401 -3.58 -42.61 -17.22
N ILE A 402 -4.86 -43.00 -17.09
CA ILE A 402 -5.99 -42.12 -16.70
C ILE A 402 -6.46 -42.41 -15.27
N ALA A 403 -5.94 -43.46 -14.63
CA ALA A 403 -6.30 -43.76 -13.26
C ALA A 403 -6.05 -42.54 -12.36
N ARG A 404 -6.99 -42.30 -11.46
CA ARG A 404 -6.98 -41.17 -10.54
C ARG A 404 -6.45 -41.62 -9.20
N ASP A 405 -5.49 -40.88 -8.66
CA ASP A 405 -4.97 -41.10 -7.31
C ASP A 405 -5.95 -40.57 -6.23
N SER A 406 -5.51 -40.55 -4.96
CA SER A 406 -6.32 -40.04 -3.85
C SER A 406 -6.65 -38.54 -3.95
N TYR A 407 -5.97 -37.80 -4.83
CA TYR A 407 -6.20 -36.38 -5.14
C TYR A 407 -7.09 -36.17 -6.35
N HIS A 408 -7.61 -37.24 -6.94
CA HIS A 408 -8.22 -37.23 -8.26
C HIS A 408 -7.29 -36.76 -9.38
N ARG A 409 -5.97 -36.78 -9.16
CA ARG A 409 -4.96 -36.42 -10.17
C ARG A 409 -4.58 -37.62 -11.00
N THR A 410 -4.20 -37.32 -12.24
CA THR A 410 -3.63 -38.28 -13.21
C THR A 410 -2.13 -38.03 -13.35
N PRO A 411 -1.34 -38.92 -13.98
CA PRO A 411 0.08 -38.68 -14.24
C PRO A 411 0.33 -37.38 -15.04
N LEU A 412 -0.62 -36.97 -15.88
CA LEU A 412 -0.56 -35.72 -16.63
C LEU A 412 -0.58 -34.47 -15.72
N HIS A 413 -1.31 -34.52 -14.59
CA HIS A 413 -1.33 -33.41 -13.62
C HIS A 413 0.05 -33.16 -13.01
N TYR A 414 0.74 -34.24 -12.62
CA TYR A 414 2.09 -34.14 -12.07
C TYR A 414 3.08 -33.69 -13.15
N ALA A 415 2.95 -34.19 -14.38
CA ALA A 415 3.81 -33.77 -15.49
C ALA A 415 3.70 -32.26 -15.74
N ALA A 416 2.46 -31.74 -15.68
CA ALA A 416 2.15 -30.31 -15.81
C ALA A 416 2.64 -29.47 -14.62
N GLN A 417 2.46 -29.95 -13.39
CA GLN A 417 2.92 -29.29 -12.17
C GLN A 417 4.45 -29.08 -12.17
N TYR A 418 5.21 -30.09 -12.58
CA TYR A 418 6.67 -30.03 -12.61
C TYR A 418 7.26 -29.36 -13.85
N GLY A 419 6.47 -29.10 -14.90
CA GLY A 419 6.97 -28.50 -16.16
C GLY A 419 7.75 -29.48 -17.04
N THR A 420 7.38 -30.76 -17.01
CA THR A 420 8.07 -31.80 -17.80
C THR A 420 7.55 -31.86 -19.23
N LYS A 421 7.94 -30.88 -20.06
CA LYS A 421 7.42 -30.71 -21.44
C LYS A 421 7.46 -32.01 -22.28
N ASP A 422 8.56 -32.78 -22.21
CA ASP A 422 8.78 -33.97 -23.05
C ASP A 422 7.92 -35.15 -22.56
N VAL A 423 7.82 -35.32 -21.25
CA VAL A 423 6.95 -36.34 -20.61
C VAL A 423 5.48 -36.04 -20.88
N CYS A 424 5.08 -34.77 -20.73
CA CYS A 424 3.73 -34.30 -21.04
C CYS A 424 3.35 -34.63 -22.49
N LYS A 425 4.25 -34.34 -23.45
CA LYS A 425 4.05 -34.67 -24.87
C LYS A 425 3.87 -36.17 -25.11
N VAL A 426 4.76 -37.01 -24.57
CA VAL A 426 4.68 -38.47 -24.75
C VAL A 426 3.40 -39.04 -24.14
N ILE A 427 3.00 -38.58 -22.95
CA ILE A 427 1.74 -39.02 -22.31
C ILE A 427 0.54 -38.65 -23.21
N LEU A 428 0.48 -37.42 -23.72
CA LEU A 428 -0.59 -36.98 -24.62
C LEU A 428 -0.64 -37.80 -25.92
N GLU A 429 0.50 -38.07 -26.55
CA GLU A 429 0.58 -38.93 -27.75
C GLU A 429 0.04 -40.34 -27.50
N CYS A 430 0.36 -40.95 -26.35
CA CYS A 430 -0.18 -42.24 -25.94
C CYS A 430 -1.68 -42.22 -25.67
N LEU A 431 -2.18 -41.16 -25.01
CA LEU A 431 -3.62 -40.99 -24.74
C LEU A 431 -4.42 -40.88 -26.05
N SER A 432 -3.87 -40.21 -27.08
CA SER A 432 -4.45 -40.13 -28.42
C SER A 432 -4.45 -41.50 -29.12
N LYS A 433 -3.28 -42.15 -29.17
CA LYS A 433 -3.08 -43.41 -29.89
C LYS A 433 -3.95 -44.55 -29.36
N TRP A 434 -4.26 -44.53 -28.06
CA TRP A 434 -5.09 -45.55 -27.41
C TRP A 434 -6.56 -45.15 -27.25
N GLU A 435 -6.97 -43.99 -27.78
CA GLU A 435 -8.35 -43.47 -27.73
C GLU A 435 -8.94 -43.45 -26.30
N LEU A 436 -8.12 -43.16 -25.30
CA LEU A 436 -8.54 -43.20 -23.89
C LEU A 436 -9.25 -41.91 -23.44
N VAL A 437 -9.11 -40.82 -24.19
CA VAL A 437 -9.75 -39.51 -23.95
C VAL A 437 -10.44 -39.04 -25.22
N ASP A 438 -11.62 -38.42 -25.08
CA ASP A 438 -12.26 -37.71 -26.19
C ASP A 438 -11.48 -36.44 -26.54
N LEU A 439 -10.85 -36.45 -27.73
CA LEU A 439 -10.07 -35.35 -28.30
C LEU A 439 -10.88 -34.06 -28.50
N LYS A 440 -12.21 -34.12 -28.38
CA LYS A 440 -13.10 -32.95 -28.49
C LYS A 440 -13.33 -32.22 -27.16
N SER A 441 -12.91 -32.81 -26.03
CA SER A 441 -13.02 -32.17 -24.72
C SER A 441 -11.84 -31.23 -24.47
N PRO A 442 -12.06 -29.99 -24.01
CA PRO A 442 -10.96 -29.06 -23.77
C PRO A 442 -10.17 -29.45 -22.51
N THR A 443 -8.87 -29.17 -22.49
CA THR A 443 -7.94 -29.57 -21.41
C THR A 443 -8.18 -28.85 -20.08
N ASP A 444 -9.08 -27.86 -20.07
CA ASP A 444 -9.47 -27.07 -18.91
C ASP A 444 -10.87 -27.39 -18.37
N ASP A 445 -11.58 -28.39 -18.93
CA ASP A 445 -12.86 -28.85 -18.35
C ASP A 445 -12.61 -29.57 -17.02
N ALA A 446 -12.94 -28.89 -15.92
CA ALA A 446 -12.82 -29.42 -14.57
C ALA A 446 -13.64 -30.71 -14.33
N ARG A 447 -14.68 -31.00 -15.14
CA ARG A 447 -15.44 -32.25 -15.00
C ARG A 447 -14.63 -33.47 -15.44
N VAL A 448 -13.82 -33.30 -16.48
CA VAL A 448 -13.02 -34.37 -17.09
C VAL A 448 -11.64 -34.44 -16.46
N TRP A 449 -11.02 -33.28 -16.29
CA TRP A 449 -9.63 -33.14 -15.87
C TRP A 449 -9.45 -32.49 -14.50
N GLY A 450 -10.52 -32.15 -13.79
CA GLY A 450 -10.39 -31.56 -12.46
C GLY A 450 -9.90 -32.57 -11.43
N ASP A 451 -8.93 -32.14 -10.64
CA ASP A 451 -8.55 -32.81 -9.41
C ASP A 451 -9.56 -32.53 -8.28
N LYS A 452 -9.24 -32.91 -7.04
CA LYS A 452 -10.12 -32.71 -5.87
C LYS A 452 -10.48 -31.23 -5.62
N GLU A 453 -9.63 -30.32 -6.05
CA GLU A 453 -9.77 -28.86 -5.91
C GLU A 453 -10.35 -28.22 -7.21
N GLY A 454 -10.69 -29.06 -8.20
CA GLY A 454 -11.20 -28.61 -9.49
C GLY A 454 -10.13 -28.02 -10.42
N LEU A 455 -8.84 -28.16 -10.09
CA LEU A 455 -7.74 -27.71 -10.93
C LEU A 455 -7.42 -28.74 -12.00
N THR A 456 -7.25 -28.29 -13.23
CA THR A 456 -6.84 -29.15 -14.35
C THR A 456 -5.33 -29.11 -14.57
N PRO A 457 -4.74 -30.04 -15.37
CA PRO A 457 -3.33 -29.99 -15.71
C PRO A 457 -2.91 -28.64 -16.30
N LEU A 458 -3.78 -28.00 -17.09
CA LEU A 458 -3.48 -26.68 -17.66
C LEU A 458 -3.39 -25.58 -16.58
N HIS A 459 -4.27 -25.62 -15.56
CA HIS A 459 -4.19 -24.70 -14.42
C HIS A 459 -2.84 -24.86 -13.69
N LEU A 460 -2.44 -26.11 -13.42
CA LEU A 460 -1.18 -26.42 -12.74
C LEU A 460 0.05 -25.96 -13.53
N ALA A 461 0.03 -26.11 -14.87
CA ALA A 461 1.12 -25.64 -15.72
C ALA A 461 1.24 -24.11 -15.74
N ILE A 462 0.11 -23.39 -15.75
CA ILE A 462 0.09 -21.91 -15.72
C ILE A 462 0.59 -21.40 -14.36
N ILE A 463 0.10 -21.99 -13.25
CA ILE A 463 0.54 -21.63 -11.89
C ILE A 463 2.03 -21.93 -11.71
N GLY A 464 2.51 -23.04 -12.30
CA GLY A 464 3.92 -23.42 -12.37
C GLY A 464 4.78 -22.56 -13.30
N LYS A 465 4.20 -21.64 -14.09
CA LYS A 465 4.89 -20.77 -15.06
C LYS A 465 5.63 -21.53 -16.17
N HIS A 466 5.00 -22.57 -16.71
CA HIS A 466 5.58 -23.51 -17.68
C HIS A 466 5.07 -23.29 -19.13
N PRO A 467 5.73 -22.46 -19.97
CA PRO A 467 5.23 -22.11 -21.30
C PRO A 467 5.18 -23.27 -22.31
N LYS A 468 6.25 -24.06 -22.44
CA LYS A 468 6.31 -25.19 -23.39
C LYS A 468 5.36 -26.32 -23.00
N THR A 469 5.19 -26.56 -21.71
CA THR A 469 4.25 -27.55 -21.18
C THR A 469 2.81 -27.09 -21.44
N CYS A 470 2.50 -25.80 -21.24
CA CYS A 470 1.22 -25.21 -21.65
C CYS A 470 1.00 -25.35 -23.17
N HIS A 471 2.01 -25.03 -24.00
CA HIS A 471 1.94 -25.18 -25.45
C HIS A 471 1.61 -26.62 -25.88
N ASN A 472 2.26 -27.63 -25.27
CA ASN A 472 1.97 -29.04 -25.56
C ASN A 472 0.54 -29.45 -25.18
N LEU A 473 0.02 -28.95 -24.05
CA LEU A 473 -1.35 -29.23 -23.60
C LEU A 473 -2.40 -28.61 -24.54
N VAL A 474 -2.14 -27.38 -25.01
CA VAL A 474 -3.09 -26.62 -25.84
C VAL A 474 -3.06 -27.05 -27.30
N SER A 475 -1.86 -27.24 -27.88
CA SER A 475 -1.68 -27.69 -29.27
C SER A 475 -2.29 -29.07 -29.56
N PHE A 476 -2.50 -29.88 -28.51
CA PHE A 476 -3.06 -31.22 -28.61
C PHE A 476 -4.59 -31.25 -28.80
N THR A 477 -5.35 -30.37 -28.13
CA THR A 477 -6.82 -30.36 -28.25
C THR A 477 -7.33 -29.48 -29.38
N LYS A 478 -6.71 -28.32 -29.66
CA LYS A 478 -7.18 -27.35 -30.67
C LYS A 478 -8.68 -26.99 -30.56
N VAL A 479 -9.26 -27.12 -29.37
CA VAL A 479 -10.64 -26.76 -29.01
C VAL A 479 -10.57 -25.49 -28.16
N PRO A 480 -11.47 -24.50 -28.34
CA PRO A 480 -11.52 -23.32 -27.47
C PRO A 480 -11.63 -23.69 -25.99
N LEU A 481 -10.95 -22.94 -25.13
CA LEU A 481 -10.94 -23.17 -23.69
C LEU A 481 -12.34 -22.97 -23.09
N SER A 482 -12.73 -23.84 -22.16
CA SER A 482 -13.98 -23.70 -21.40
C SER A 482 -13.92 -22.58 -20.36
N CYS A 483 -12.72 -22.28 -19.86
CA CYS A 483 -12.39 -21.34 -18.79
C CYS A 483 -11.39 -20.29 -19.30
N PRO A 484 -11.84 -19.32 -20.12
CA PRO A 484 -10.99 -18.27 -20.68
C PRO A 484 -10.32 -17.35 -19.63
N ASN A 485 -10.75 -17.39 -18.36
CA ASN A 485 -10.07 -16.75 -17.22
C ASN A 485 -8.60 -17.16 -17.06
N LEU A 486 -8.20 -18.31 -17.60
CA LEU A 486 -6.80 -18.77 -17.62
C LEU A 486 -5.86 -17.80 -18.34
N LEU A 487 -6.35 -17.08 -19.36
CA LEU A 487 -5.58 -16.04 -20.06
C LEU A 487 -5.21 -14.89 -19.11
N LEU A 488 -6.19 -14.40 -18.36
CA LEU A 488 -6.01 -13.31 -17.40
C LEU A 488 -5.11 -13.73 -16.24
N LEU A 489 -5.24 -14.99 -15.77
CA LEU A 489 -4.35 -15.55 -14.76
C LEU A 489 -2.90 -15.57 -15.24
N ALA A 490 -2.63 -16.04 -16.47
CA ALA A 490 -1.29 -16.04 -17.04
C ALA A 490 -0.71 -14.63 -17.17
N THR A 491 -1.54 -13.63 -17.53
CA THR A 491 -1.14 -12.22 -17.59
C THR A 491 -0.78 -11.69 -16.19
N ARG A 492 -1.60 -11.97 -15.16
CA ARG A 492 -1.35 -11.56 -13.76
C ARG A 492 -0.09 -12.20 -13.17
N LEU A 493 0.28 -13.40 -13.61
CA LEU A 493 1.51 -14.09 -13.17
C LEU A 493 2.78 -13.58 -13.88
N GLY A 494 2.63 -12.67 -14.86
CA GLY A 494 3.72 -12.09 -15.65
C GLY A 494 4.28 -13.03 -16.72
N CYS A 495 3.55 -14.08 -17.11
CA CYS A 495 4.02 -15.09 -18.06
C CYS A 495 3.64 -14.72 -19.50
N ALA A 496 4.37 -13.78 -20.11
CA ALA A 496 4.09 -13.30 -21.46
C ALA A 496 4.13 -14.41 -22.52
N ASP A 497 5.02 -15.40 -22.38
CA ASP A 497 5.16 -16.50 -23.34
C ASP A 497 3.91 -17.40 -23.39
N ILE A 498 3.30 -17.71 -22.23
CA ILE A 498 2.06 -18.49 -22.15
C ILE A 498 0.92 -17.74 -22.84
N VAL A 499 0.83 -16.43 -22.61
CA VAL A 499 -0.21 -15.58 -23.23
C VAL A 499 -0.04 -15.55 -24.75
N LYS A 500 1.19 -15.44 -25.25
CA LYS A 500 1.49 -15.51 -26.69
C LYS A 500 1.05 -16.84 -27.29
N ASP A 501 1.37 -17.96 -26.63
CA ASP A 501 1.00 -19.30 -27.10
C ASP A 501 -0.53 -19.50 -27.17
N PHE A 502 -1.27 -19.03 -26.16
CA PHE A 502 -2.74 -19.13 -26.13
C PHE A 502 -3.40 -18.34 -27.27
N LEU A 503 -2.83 -17.19 -27.62
CA LEU A 503 -3.33 -16.33 -28.69
C LEU A 503 -2.93 -16.84 -30.08
N SER A 504 -1.71 -17.38 -30.25
CA SER A 504 -1.28 -17.95 -31.53
C SER A 504 -2.10 -19.16 -31.96
N GLU A 505 -2.52 -19.98 -31.00
CA GLU A 505 -3.37 -21.16 -31.24
C GLU A 505 -4.87 -20.81 -31.35
N GLN A 506 -5.25 -19.52 -31.21
CA GLN A 506 -6.63 -18.99 -31.29
C GLN A 506 -7.63 -19.66 -30.32
N VAL A 507 -7.16 -20.07 -29.14
CA VAL A 507 -7.95 -20.88 -28.20
C VAL A 507 -8.82 -20.00 -27.29
N VAL A 508 -8.45 -18.72 -27.15
CA VAL A 508 -9.17 -17.70 -26.38
C VAL A 508 -9.25 -16.41 -27.19
N SER A 509 -10.34 -15.67 -27.05
CA SER A 509 -10.46 -14.33 -27.61
C SER A 509 -9.46 -13.38 -26.93
N ILE A 510 -8.75 -12.58 -27.72
CA ILE A 510 -7.81 -11.57 -27.21
C ILE A 510 -8.49 -10.52 -26.31
N ASP A 511 -9.76 -10.25 -26.61
CA ASP A 511 -10.62 -9.29 -25.92
C ASP A 511 -11.50 -9.97 -24.84
N TYR A 512 -11.08 -11.14 -24.37
CA TYR A 512 -11.79 -11.79 -23.28
C TYR A 512 -11.84 -10.89 -22.04
N THR A 513 -13.02 -10.82 -21.45
CA THR A 513 -13.30 -10.03 -20.25
C THR A 513 -13.95 -10.93 -19.20
N ASP A 514 -13.46 -10.82 -17.97
CA ASP A 514 -14.08 -11.54 -16.86
C ASP A 514 -15.23 -10.72 -16.25
N ALA A 515 -16.46 -11.04 -16.62
CA ALA A 515 -17.66 -10.38 -16.09
C ALA A 515 -17.82 -10.56 -14.56
N GLU A 516 -17.21 -11.58 -13.96
CA GLU A 516 -17.28 -11.85 -12.53
C GLU A 516 -16.21 -11.09 -11.73
N SER A 517 -15.05 -10.82 -12.33
CA SER A 517 -13.90 -10.13 -11.71
C SER A 517 -13.50 -8.80 -12.39
N ASN A 518 -14.48 -7.90 -12.57
CA ASN A 518 -14.26 -6.49 -12.94
C ASN A 518 -14.08 -6.16 -14.43
N ASN A 519 -14.33 -7.11 -15.34
CA ASN A 519 -14.27 -6.94 -16.80
C ASN A 519 -12.89 -6.50 -17.30
N GLU A 520 -11.84 -6.93 -16.60
CA GLU A 520 -10.46 -6.65 -16.98
C GLU A 520 -10.06 -7.47 -18.22
N THR A 521 -9.40 -6.83 -19.18
CA THR A 521 -8.79 -7.50 -20.34
C THR A 521 -7.33 -7.83 -20.09
N ALA A 522 -6.77 -8.75 -20.87
CA ALA A 522 -5.33 -9.02 -20.83
C ALA A 522 -4.50 -7.75 -21.13
N LEU A 523 -4.95 -6.91 -22.07
CA LEU A 523 -4.31 -5.63 -22.39
C LEU A 523 -4.35 -4.67 -21.17
N TYR A 524 -5.49 -4.56 -20.50
CA TYR A 524 -5.62 -3.74 -19.28
C TYR A 524 -4.64 -4.16 -18.18
N ILE A 525 -4.58 -5.47 -17.89
CA ILE A 525 -3.68 -6.01 -16.85
C ILE A 525 -2.21 -5.81 -17.26
N ALA A 526 -1.86 -6.09 -18.51
CA ALA A 526 -0.49 -5.90 -19.01
C ALA A 526 -0.06 -4.43 -18.97
N SER A 527 -0.95 -3.50 -19.32
CA SER A 527 -0.71 -2.06 -19.22
C SER A 527 -0.53 -1.60 -17.77
N LYS A 528 -1.29 -2.15 -16.83
CA LYS A 528 -1.15 -1.84 -15.39
C LYS A 528 0.16 -2.40 -14.79
N MET A 529 0.60 -3.57 -15.24
CA MET A 529 1.81 -4.25 -14.71
C MET A 529 3.12 -3.82 -15.38
N ASN A 530 3.10 -2.84 -16.28
CA ASN A 530 4.26 -2.39 -17.06
C ASN A 530 4.92 -3.50 -17.91
N CYS A 531 4.12 -4.42 -18.46
CA CYS A 531 4.62 -5.49 -19.34
C CYS A 531 4.64 -5.03 -20.81
N LEU A 532 5.58 -4.15 -21.17
CA LEU A 532 5.65 -3.52 -22.50
C LEU A 532 5.65 -4.53 -23.67
N ASP A 533 6.43 -5.60 -23.56
CA ASP A 533 6.53 -6.64 -24.60
C ASP A 533 5.19 -7.33 -24.85
N LEU A 534 4.39 -7.52 -23.80
CA LEU A 534 3.08 -8.14 -23.90
C LEU A 534 2.05 -7.14 -24.44
N VAL A 535 2.12 -5.87 -24.03
CA VAL A 535 1.28 -4.79 -24.57
C VAL A 535 1.47 -4.68 -26.09
N ARG A 536 2.73 -4.61 -26.57
CA ARG A 536 3.03 -4.56 -28.00
C ARG A 536 2.46 -5.77 -28.74
N TYR A 537 2.70 -6.97 -28.22
CA TYR A 537 2.20 -8.20 -28.84
C TYR A 537 0.67 -8.20 -28.94
N LEU A 538 -0.04 -7.84 -27.86
CA LEU A 538 -1.51 -7.79 -27.84
C LEU A 538 -2.06 -6.78 -28.86
N LEU A 539 -1.44 -5.59 -28.96
CA LEU A 539 -1.85 -4.55 -29.90
C LEU A 539 -1.61 -4.96 -31.36
N GLU A 540 -0.45 -5.57 -31.68
CA GLU A 540 -0.14 -6.10 -33.01
C GLU A 540 -1.12 -7.18 -33.48
N HIS A 541 -1.71 -7.93 -32.53
CA HIS A 541 -2.70 -8.98 -32.80
C HIS A 541 -4.16 -8.49 -32.71
N GLY A 542 -4.38 -7.17 -32.64
CA GLY A 542 -5.70 -6.55 -32.75
C GLY A 542 -6.49 -6.44 -31.45
N ALA A 543 -5.83 -6.41 -30.27
CA ALA A 543 -6.49 -6.16 -28.99
C ALA A 543 -7.19 -4.79 -28.97
N ASN A 544 -8.41 -4.74 -28.43
CA ASN A 544 -9.19 -3.51 -28.38
C ASN A 544 -8.74 -2.61 -27.22
N THR A 545 -8.26 -1.42 -27.56
CA THR A 545 -7.79 -0.40 -26.61
C THR A 545 -8.90 0.27 -25.81
N GLU A 546 -10.16 0.10 -26.19
CA GLU A 546 -11.31 0.80 -25.61
C GLU A 546 -12.13 -0.07 -24.64
N LEU A 547 -11.71 -1.33 -24.43
CA LEU A 547 -12.32 -2.20 -23.43
C LEU A 547 -11.80 -1.83 -22.04
N GLY A 548 -12.65 -1.14 -21.28
CA GLY A 548 -12.38 -0.74 -19.91
C GLY A 548 -12.97 -1.68 -18.86
N GLU A 549 -12.43 -1.54 -17.66
CA GLU A 549 -12.97 -2.20 -16.47
C GLU A 549 -14.31 -1.59 -16.03
N LEU A 550 -15.14 -2.34 -15.30
CA LEU A 550 -16.54 -1.97 -15.01
C LEU A 550 -16.73 -0.92 -13.91
N VAL A 551 -15.72 -0.69 -13.09
CA VAL A 551 -15.86 -0.02 -11.80
C VAL A 551 -15.61 1.49 -11.88
N PHE A 552 -14.75 1.94 -12.79
CA PHE A 552 -14.54 3.36 -13.13
C PHE A 552 -14.58 3.61 -14.64
N GLY A 553 -14.70 2.57 -15.47
CA GLY A 553 -14.63 2.68 -16.93
C GLY A 553 -13.21 2.87 -17.45
N TRP A 554 -12.18 2.51 -16.66
CA TRP A 554 -10.79 2.73 -17.05
C TRP A 554 -10.36 1.80 -18.17
N THR A 555 -10.01 2.38 -19.32
CA THR A 555 -9.37 1.66 -20.43
C THR A 555 -7.87 1.46 -20.15
N PRO A 556 -7.15 0.60 -20.90
CA PRO A 556 -5.72 0.38 -20.72
C PRO A 556 -4.87 1.67 -20.67
N ILE A 557 -5.26 2.72 -21.40
CA ILE A 557 -4.55 4.02 -21.35
C ILE A 557 -4.77 4.76 -20.03
N PHE A 558 -5.93 4.62 -19.38
CA PHE A 558 -6.16 5.16 -18.04
C PHE A 558 -5.29 4.46 -17.01
N ALA A 559 -5.19 3.13 -17.08
CA ALA A 559 -4.32 2.36 -16.19
C ALA A 559 -2.86 2.79 -16.37
N ALA A 560 -2.37 2.84 -17.61
CA ALA A 560 -0.99 3.27 -17.88
C ALA A 560 -0.72 4.72 -17.47
N ALA A 561 -1.70 5.63 -17.64
CA ALA A 561 -1.60 7.02 -17.23
C ALA A 561 -1.58 7.18 -15.69
N ALA A 562 -2.40 6.41 -14.97
CA ALA A 562 -2.46 6.43 -13.52
C ALA A 562 -1.19 5.87 -12.87
N GLU A 563 -0.53 4.89 -13.48
CA GLU A 563 0.73 4.30 -13.01
C GLU A 563 1.99 5.04 -13.52
N GLY A 564 1.83 6.06 -14.38
CA GLY A 564 2.95 6.87 -14.87
C GLY A 564 3.83 6.20 -15.93
N LEU A 565 3.29 5.24 -16.67
CA LEU A 565 4.05 4.38 -17.61
C LEU A 565 4.12 5.00 -19.01
N LEU A 566 5.08 5.91 -19.24
CA LEU A 566 5.22 6.67 -20.48
C LEU A 566 5.39 5.79 -21.74
N ASP A 567 6.20 4.73 -21.66
CA ASP A 567 6.46 3.86 -22.81
C ASP A 567 5.20 3.11 -23.25
N VAL A 568 4.43 2.57 -22.29
CA VAL A 568 3.15 1.90 -22.54
C VAL A 568 2.12 2.88 -23.12
N VAL A 569 2.07 4.11 -22.62
CA VAL A 569 1.19 5.15 -23.15
C VAL A 569 1.52 5.50 -24.60
N ASN A 570 2.80 5.62 -24.94
CA ASN A 570 3.24 5.90 -26.31
C ASN A 570 2.86 4.78 -27.27
N GLU A 571 3.01 3.51 -26.86
CA GLU A 571 2.57 2.36 -27.65
C GLU A 571 1.04 2.35 -27.85
N LEU A 572 0.26 2.48 -26.78
CA LEU A 572 -1.21 2.52 -26.86
C LEU A 572 -1.70 3.66 -27.78
N LYS A 573 -1.06 4.83 -27.70
CA LYS A 573 -1.34 5.97 -28.58
C LYS A 573 -0.98 5.67 -30.04
N GLY A 574 0.14 4.99 -30.28
CA GLY A 574 0.56 4.54 -31.62
C GLY A 574 -0.46 3.63 -32.30
N PHE A 575 -1.18 2.82 -31.53
CA PHE A 575 -2.25 1.93 -32.00
C PHE A 575 -3.66 2.55 -31.95
N GLY A 576 -3.78 3.87 -31.73
CA GLY A 576 -5.04 4.60 -31.86
C GLY A 576 -5.93 4.65 -30.62
N ALA A 577 -5.39 4.35 -29.43
CA ALA A 577 -6.16 4.45 -28.17
C ALA A 577 -6.69 5.87 -27.94
N ALA A 578 -7.96 5.98 -27.56
CA ALA A 578 -8.63 7.26 -27.35
C ALA A 578 -8.36 7.82 -25.94
N PHE A 579 -7.61 8.92 -25.88
CA PHE A 579 -7.28 9.64 -24.63
C PHE A 579 -8.06 10.95 -24.41
N HIS A 580 -9.00 11.27 -25.30
CA HIS A 580 -9.87 12.45 -25.19
C HIS A 580 -11.23 12.13 -24.55
N MET A 581 -11.50 10.85 -24.29
CA MET A 581 -12.73 10.40 -23.63
C MET A 581 -12.54 10.43 -22.12
N ALA A 582 -13.62 10.76 -21.42
CA ALA A 582 -13.63 10.77 -19.97
C ALA A 582 -14.02 9.40 -19.40
N ASP A 583 -13.53 9.10 -18.20
CA ASP A 583 -14.00 7.98 -17.39
C ASP A 583 -15.44 8.22 -16.88
N ASP A 584 -16.00 7.25 -16.15
CA ASP A 584 -17.36 7.37 -15.59
C ASP A 584 -17.50 8.51 -14.57
N SER A 585 -16.39 9.02 -14.06
CA SER A 585 -16.32 10.18 -13.15
C SER A 585 -16.13 11.51 -13.89
N GLY A 586 -15.99 11.50 -15.22
CA GLY A 586 -15.78 12.69 -16.04
C GLY A 586 -14.33 13.15 -16.15
N TRP A 587 -13.36 12.32 -15.74
CA TRP A 587 -11.92 12.63 -15.76
C TRP A 587 -11.22 12.12 -17.01
N LEU A 588 -10.26 12.89 -17.52
CA LEU A 588 -9.40 12.48 -18.63
C LEU A 588 -8.15 11.72 -18.13
N PRO A 589 -7.54 10.86 -18.96
CA PRO A 589 -6.28 10.19 -18.61
C PRO A 589 -5.17 11.17 -18.20
N MET A 590 -5.07 12.31 -18.90
CA MET A 590 -4.12 13.39 -18.58
C MET A 590 -4.30 13.94 -17.16
N GLU A 591 -5.55 14.04 -16.68
CA GLU A 591 -5.85 14.57 -15.34
C GLU A 591 -5.47 13.58 -14.25
N HIS A 592 -5.67 12.27 -14.48
CA HIS A 592 -5.18 11.22 -13.58
C HIS A 592 -3.66 11.22 -13.49
N ALA A 593 -2.96 11.33 -14.62
CA ALA A 593 -1.50 11.44 -14.67
C ALA A 593 -1.02 12.69 -13.91
N SER A 594 -1.63 13.85 -14.17
CA SER A 594 -1.27 15.13 -13.54
C SER A 594 -1.52 15.13 -12.03
N LEU A 595 -2.66 14.61 -11.57
CA LEU A 595 -3.00 14.51 -10.15
C LEU A 595 -1.99 13.65 -9.37
N ARG A 596 -1.44 12.62 -10.01
CA ARG A 596 -0.46 11.69 -9.45
C ARG A 596 0.99 12.12 -9.66
N GLY A 597 1.22 13.27 -10.30
CA GLY A 597 2.55 13.85 -10.50
C GLY A 597 3.31 13.33 -11.73
N HIS A 598 2.65 12.58 -12.62
CA HIS A 598 3.24 12.04 -13.85
C HIS A 598 3.13 13.04 -15.01
N LEU A 599 3.78 14.20 -14.90
CA LEU A 599 3.63 15.29 -15.89
C LEU A 599 4.13 14.93 -17.30
N ALA A 600 5.18 14.13 -17.43
CA ALA A 600 5.66 13.67 -18.73
C ALA A 600 4.61 12.83 -19.49
N VAL A 601 3.84 12.02 -18.76
CA VAL A 601 2.72 11.25 -19.31
C VAL A 601 1.53 12.15 -19.63
N ALA A 602 1.27 13.14 -18.77
CA ALA A 602 0.23 14.14 -19.03
C ALA A 602 0.53 14.93 -20.33
N ASP A 603 1.77 15.36 -20.54
CA ASP A 603 2.19 16.07 -21.75
C ASP A 603 1.96 15.21 -23.00
N ALA A 604 2.27 13.90 -22.94
CA ALA A 604 2.02 12.95 -24.02
C ALA A 604 0.52 12.73 -24.31
N LEU A 605 -0.34 12.90 -23.30
CA LEU A 605 -1.80 12.68 -23.33
C LEU A 605 -2.62 13.97 -23.49
N THR A 606 -1.99 15.07 -23.90
CA THR A 606 -2.70 16.34 -24.13
C THR A 606 -3.81 16.17 -25.18
N PRO A 607 -5.09 16.41 -24.85
CA PRO A 607 -6.18 16.27 -25.80
C PRO A 607 -6.05 17.28 -26.96
N PRO A 608 -6.51 16.93 -28.18
CA PRO A 608 -6.43 17.84 -29.32
C PRO A 608 -7.26 19.12 -29.15
N ASP A 609 -8.36 19.06 -28.37
CA ASP A 609 -9.17 20.22 -28.00
C ASP A 609 -8.84 20.65 -26.56
N THR A 610 -8.02 21.68 -26.42
CA THR A 610 -7.57 22.21 -25.13
C THR A 610 -8.70 22.83 -24.30
N ASN A 611 -9.83 23.17 -24.93
CA ASN A 611 -11.00 23.69 -24.21
C ASN A 611 -11.64 22.63 -23.30
N LEU A 612 -11.36 21.34 -23.52
CA LEU A 612 -11.81 20.28 -22.62
C LEU A 612 -11.17 20.39 -21.24
N LEU A 613 -9.97 20.98 -21.14
CA LEU A 613 -9.20 21.13 -19.90
C LEU A 613 -9.61 22.37 -19.10
N LEU A 614 -10.12 23.40 -19.80
CA LEU A 614 -10.56 24.64 -19.18
C LEU A 614 -11.81 24.41 -18.33
N TYR A 615 -11.91 25.16 -17.24
CA TYR A 615 -13.06 25.14 -16.36
C TYR A 615 -13.31 26.52 -15.78
N ASN A 616 -14.50 27.03 -16.03
CA ASN A 616 -15.00 28.28 -15.48
C ASN A 616 -15.97 27.96 -14.33
N ILE A 617 -15.61 28.40 -13.11
CA ILE A 617 -16.43 28.25 -11.91
C ILE A 617 -17.59 29.25 -11.87
N ASP A 618 -17.40 30.44 -12.46
CA ASP A 618 -18.35 31.56 -12.41
C ASP A 618 -19.46 31.39 -13.46
N ASP A 619 -19.12 30.85 -14.63
CA ASP A 619 -20.08 30.48 -15.67
C ASP A 619 -19.93 29.01 -16.10
N PRO A 620 -20.63 28.08 -15.44
CA PRO A 620 -20.59 26.66 -15.80
C PRO A 620 -21.09 26.34 -17.22
N SER A 621 -21.81 27.26 -17.88
CA SER A 621 -22.35 27.05 -19.23
C SER A 621 -21.29 27.16 -20.33
N GLU A 622 -20.17 27.84 -20.06
CA GLU A 622 -19.01 27.92 -20.97
C GLU A 622 -18.17 26.63 -20.99
N ASN A 623 -18.40 25.71 -20.03
CA ASN A 623 -17.64 24.47 -19.93
C ASN A 623 -18.11 23.44 -20.96
N LYS A 624 -17.19 22.93 -21.79
CA LYS A 624 -17.53 21.88 -22.76
C LYS A 624 -17.95 20.59 -22.06
N PRO A 625 -19.09 19.97 -22.44
CA PRO A 625 -19.52 18.69 -21.89
C PRO A 625 -18.57 17.57 -22.33
N ARG A 626 -18.21 16.70 -21.40
CA ARG A 626 -17.37 15.51 -21.66
C ARG A 626 -18.26 14.28 -21.82
N VAL A 627 -17.97 13.46 -22.83
CA VAL A 627 -18.74 12.26 -23.13
C VAL A 627 -17.98 11.03 -22.60
N PRO A 628 -18.60 10.21 -21.74
CA PRO A 628 -18.04 8.91 -21.34
C PRO A 628 -18.04 7.92 -22.51
N ASN A 629 -17.16 6.93 -22.48
CA ASN A 629 -17.07 5.94 -23.55
C ASN A 629 -18.38 5.12 -23.70
N ALA A 630 -19.10 5.33 -24.81
CA ALA A 630 -20.45 4.81 -25.02
C ALA A 630 -20.53 3.28 -25.16
N LEU A 631 -19.41 2.59 -25.45
CA LEU A 631 -19.37 1.13 -25.64
C LEU A 631 -19.72 0.32 -24.37
N LEU A 632 -19.58 0.93 -23.18
CA LEU A 632 -19.92 0.31 -21.88
C LEU A 632 -21.38 0.55 -21.44
N SER A 633 -22.09 1.49 -22.06
CA SER A 633 -23.38 2.02 -21.56
C SER A 633 -24.63 1.16 -21.84
N LYS A 634 -24.49 -0.02 -22.47
CA LYS A 634 -25.66 -0.81 -22.93
C LYS A 634 -26.43 -1.56 -21.84
N SER A 635 -26.10 -1.45 -20.56
CA SER A 635 -26.75 -2.24 -19.50
C SER A 635 -27.19 -1.49 -18.24
N VAL A 636 -27.38 -0.16 -18.27
CA VAL A 636 -28.14 0.54 -17.21
C VAL A 636 -29.05 1.59 -17.81
N SER A 637 -30.36 1.43 -17.56
CA SER A 637 -31.41 2.39 -17.88
C SER A 637 -31.01 3.81 -17.46
N ALA A 638 -31.13 4.74 -18.40
CA ALA A 638 -30.97 6.17 -18.20
C ALA A 638 -31.72 6.67 -16.95
N ALA A 639 -30.99 6.99 -15.90
CA ALA A 639 -31.48 7.73 -14.73
C ALA A 639 -30.33 8.58 -14.16
N ASN A 640 -30.39 9.87 -14.49
CA ASN A 640 -29.78 11.01 -13.80
C ASN A 640 -28.26 11.01 -13.59
N SER A 641 -27.56 11.65 -14.53
CA SER A 641 -26.21 12.19 -14.36
C SER A 641 -26.16 13.21 -13.21
N PRO A 642 -25.14 13.20 -12.33
CA PRO A 642 -25.01 14.17 -11.26
C PRO A 642 -24.02 15.28 -11.66
N PHE A 643 -24.28 16.03 -12.73
CA PHE A 643 -23.54 17.28 -13.01
C PHE A 643 -24.39 18.29 -13.77
N ILE A 644 -25.54 18.68 -13.21
CA ILE A 644 -26.19 19.96 -13.52
C ILE A 644 -26.82 20.51 -12.21
N ASN A 645 -26.48 21.76 -11.86
CA ASN A 645 -26.89 22.61 -10.73
C ASN A 645 -25.97 22.68 -9.49
N PRO A 646 -25.29 23.84 -9.25
CA PRO A 646 -24.64 24.14 -7.99
C PRO A 646 -25.61 24.90 -7.07
N VAL A 647 -26.51 24.19 -6.40
CA VAL A 647 -27.15 24.68 -5.16
C VAL A 647 -27.27 23.50 -4.20
N GLY A 648 -26.21 23.27 -3.42
CA GLY A 648 -26.18 22.20 -2.41
C GLY A 648 -24.77 21.98 -1.86
N GLU A 649 -24.42 22.73 -0.81
CA GLU A 649 -23.28 22.44 0.07
C GLU A 649 -23.53 21.06 0.73
N ASP A 650 -22.86 19.98 0.28
CA ASP A 650 -22.51 18.77 1.08
C ASP A 650 -22.03 17.53 0.28
N SER A 651 -21.79 17.60 -1.04
CA SER A 651 -21.29 16.42 -1.79
C SER A 651 -19.81 16.54 -2.14
N LEU A 652 -18.93 16.15 -1.20
CA LEU A 652 -17.49 16.09 -1.43
C LEU A 652 -17.06 14.74 -2.01
N LEU A 653 -16.18 14.80 -3.01
CA LEU A 653 -15.43 13.70 -3.60
C LEU A 653 -14.76 12.84 -2.51
N SER A 654 -15.31 11.65 -2.30
CA SER A 654 -14.75 10.59 -1.48
C SER A 654 -14.09 9.58 -2.41
N THR A 655 -12.76 9.52 -2.41
CA THR A 655 -11.99 8.45 -3.07
C THR A 655 -12.04 7.14 -2.28
N SER A 656 -12.93 7.02 -1.28
CA SER A 656 -13.09 5.78 -0.53
C SER A 656 -14.19 4.93 -1.15
N SER A 657 -13.99 3.62 -1.10
CA SER A 657 -14.86 2.52 -1.57
C SER A 657 -16.29 2.48 -0.96
N ILE A 658 -16.74 3.58 -0.35
CA ILE A 658 -18.04 3.81 0.27
C ILE A 658 -19.12 4.16 -0.75
N ASP A 659 -18.79 4.82 -1.86
CA ASP A 659 -19.80 5.21 -2.86
C ASP A 659 -20.28 4.03 -3.74
N LYS A 660 -19.60 2.89 -3.68
CA LYS A 660 -19.98 1.61 -4.34
C LYS A 660 -20.88 0.73 -3.46
N LEU A 661 -21.55 1.32 -2.46
CA LEU A 661 -22.50 0.64 -1.61
C LEU A 661 -23.92 0.74 -2.20
N PRO A 662 -24.71 -0.36 -2.20
CA PRO A 662 -26.12 -0.30 -2.60
C PRO A 662 -26.87 0.77 -1.80
N GLU A 663 -27.83 1.47 -2.42
CA GLU A 663 -28.46 2.71 -1.96
C GLU A 663 -28.89 2.73 -0.47
N LEU A 664 -29.40 1.60 0.05
CA LEU A 664 -29.76 1.41 1.46
C LEU A 664 -28.58 1.51 2.44
N ASN A 665 -27.38 1.12 2.03
CA ASN A 665 -26.17 1.19 2.83
C ASN A 665 -25.59 2.62 2.82
N ARG A 666 -25.77 3.37 1.73
CA ARG A 666 -25.41 4.79 1.64
C ARG A 666 -26.28 5.64 2.58
N LEU A 667 -27.60 5.37 2.58
CA LEU A 667 -28.54 6.03 3.49
C LEU A 667 -28.23 5.75 4.97
N ALA A 668 -27.91 4.50 5.33
CA ALA A 668 -27.58 4.17 6.71
C ALA A 668 -26.23 4.73 7.19
N VAL A 669 -25.26 4.90 6.30
CA VAL A 669 -23.97 5.56 6.62
C VAL A 669 -24.17 7.07 6.77
N ASN A 670 -25.03 7.68 5.94
CA ASN A 670 -25.41 9.08 6.05
C ASN A 670 -26.25 9.37 7.31
N GLU A 671 -27.12 8.45 7.73
CA GLU A 671 -27.87 8.53 8.99
C GLU A 671 -26.94 8.51 10.21
N VAL A 672 -25.93 7.63 10.19
CA VAL A 672 -24.91 7.55 11.23
C VAL A 672 -24.04 8.81 11.25
N TYR A 673 -23.65 9.34 10.10
CA TYR A 673 -22.95 10.64 10.00
C TYR A 673 -23.80 11.81 10.51
N ARG A 674 -25.11 11.80 10.27
CA ARG A 674 -26.05 12.81 10.77
C ARG A 674 -26.23 12.70 12.29
N GLN A 675 -26.21 11.48 12.85
CA GLN A 675 -26.21 11.24 14.30
C GLN A 675 -24.89 11.68 14.97
N PHE A 676 -23.74 11.46 14.32
CA PHE A 676 -22.45 11.98 14.81
C PHE A 676 -22.37 13.53 14.75
N LYS A 677 -22.96 14.15 13.71
CA LYS A 677 -23.06 15.63 13.60
C LYS A 677 -24.04 16.24 14.62
N GLN A 678 -25.01 15.47 15.12
CA GLN A 678 -25.92 15.88 16.20
C GLN A 678 -25.29 15.74 17.60
N LEU A 679 -24.31 14.86 17.78
CA LEU A 679 -23.58 14.70 19.04
C LEU A 679 -22.58 15.84 19.29
N ASP A 680 -22.09 16.51 18.24
CA ASP A 680 -21.15 17.65 18.35
C ASP A 680 -21.80 18.99 18.74
N ASN A 681 -23.14 19.10 18.73
CA ASN A 681 -23.85 20.33 19.15
C ASN A 681 -24.39 20.30 20.59
N GLY A 682 -23.99 19.31 21.38
CA GLY A 682 -24.45 19.11 22.75
C GLY A 682 -23.56 19.76 23.83
N SER A 683 -23.30 21.07 23.78
CA SER A 683 -22.82 21.80 24.97
C SER A 683 -23.12 23.30 24.93
N SER A 684 -24.35 23.67 25.27
CA SER A 684 -24.65 24.97 25.87
C SER A 684 -26.01 24.91 26.57
N ASN A 685 -26.01 24.40 27.81
CA ASN A 685 -27.07 24.74 28.75
C ASN A 685 -26.74 26.12 29.32
N SER A 686 -27.31 27.18 28.73
CA SER A 686 -27.49 28.47 29.41
C SER A 686 -28.98 28.77 29.49
N ILE A 687 -29.44 28.90 30.73
CA ILE A 687 -30.79 29.24 31.13
C ILE A 687 -31.04 30.69 30.72
N ASP A 688 -31.94 30.92 29.76
CA ASP A 688 -32.44 32.26 29.45
C ASP A 688 -33.75 32.52 30.20
N VAL A 689 -33.65 33.43 31.17
CA VAL A 689 -34.77 34.03 31.90
C VAL A 689 -35.39 35.11 31.02
N ILE A 690 -36.68 34.96 30.74
CA ILE A 690 -37.52 35.95 30.05
C ILE A 690 -37.90 37.06 31.05
N PRO A 691 -37.85 38.34 30.66
CA PRO A 691 -38.77 39.33 31.18
C PRO A 691 -39.70 39.90 30.08
N PRO A 692 -40.91 40.37 30.45
CA PRO A 692 -42.01 40.56 29.50
C PRO A 692 -42.18 42.01 29.03
N HIS A 693 -42.60 42.12 27.76
CA HIS A 693 -43.63 43.01 27.16
C HIS A 693 -43.63 44.55 27.28
N ASP A 694 -44.28 45.11 26.25
CA ASP A 694 -44.79 46.48 26.02
C ASP A 694 -43.80 47.49 25.38
N GLY A 695 -44.12 48.28 24.36
CA GLY A 695 -45.34 48.53 23.58
C GLY A 695 -45.12 49.80 22.72
N GLN A 696 -45.83 49.85 21.58
CA GLN A 696 -46.31 51.06 20.87
C GLN A 696 -45.36 52.06 20.14
N GLU A 697 -45.73 52.21 18.86
CA GLU A 697 -46.03 53.44 18.11
C GLU A 697 -44.98 54.28 17.37
N ALA A 698 -45.43 54.67 16.18
CA ALA A 698 -44.79 55.43 15.12
C ALA A 698 -44.60 56.91 15.45
N LEU A 699 -43.70 57.61 14.72
CA LEU A 699 -44.03 58.76 13.86
C LEU A 699 -42.79 59.52 13.33
N SER A 700 -42.75 59.59 12.00
CA SER A 700 -42.29 60.60 11.03
C SER A 700 -41.48 61.87 11.37
N MET A 701 -40.63 62.20 10.38
CA MET A 701 -40.28 63.54 9.79
C MET A 701 -39.14 64.40 10.37
N SER A 702 -37.99 64.27 9.69
CA SER A 702 -37.19 65.31 9.00
C SER A 702 -37.09 66.75 9.53
N SER A 703 -35.84 67.21 9.76
CA SER A 703 -35.35 68.45 9.15
C SER A 703 -33.82 68.55 9.09
N ALA A 704 -33.34 68.88 7.90
CA ALA A 704 -31.99 69.08 7.37
C ALA A 704 -30.96 69.85 8.21
N ARG A 705 -29.67 69.49 7.99
CA ARG A 705 -28.64 70.38 7.39
C ARG A 705 -27.39 69.59 6.96
N ASP A 706 -27.06 69.75 5.68
CA ASP A 706 -25.89 69.20 4.97
C ASP A 706 -24.55 69.75 5.47
N LEU A 707 -23.47 68.95 5.38
CA LEU A 707 -22.40 69.12 4.37
C LEU A 707 -21.21 68.15 4.55
N SER A 708 -20.96 67.36 3.50
CA SER A 708 -19.66 66.82 3.03
C SER A 708 -18.91 65.73 3.84
N ARG A 709 -19.02 64.47 3.38
CA ARG A 709 -17.88 63.59 3.04
C ARG A 709 -18.37 62.33 2.30
N SER A 710 -17.59 61.96 1.29
CA SER A 710 -17.85 60.97 0.23
C SER A 710 -18.38 59.61 0.71
N ARG A 711 -19.46 59.15 0.07
CA ARG A 711 -20.09 57.83 0.22
C ARG A 711 -19.21 56.72 -0.34
N SER A 712 -19.02 55.67 0.44
CA SER A 712 -18.69 54.31 -0.03
C SER A 712 -20.00 53.58 -0.41
N PRO A 713 -20.03 52.69 -1.42
CA PRO A 713 -21.24 51.94 -1.76
C PRO A 713 -21.51 50.86 -0.70
N LEU A 714 -22.60 51.03 0.04
CA LEU A 714 -23.16 50.02 0.95
C LEU A 714 -23.93 48.98 0.14
N ASN A 715 -23.25 47.90 -0.22
CA ASN A 715 -23.90 46.61 -0.49
C ASN A 715 -22.91 45.46 -0.17
N ARG A 716 -22.53 45.32 1.11
CA ARG A 716 -21.79 44.14 1.56
C ARG A 716 -22.76 42.96 1.67
N ARG A 717 -22.85 42.15 0.62
CA ARG A 717 -23.27 40.73 0.76
C ARG A 717 -22.47 40.15 1.93
N LYS A 718 -23.14 39.59 2.94
CA LYS A 718 -22.48 38.88 4.04
C LYS A 718 -21.74 37.68 3.44
N MET A 719 -20.42 37.80 3.30
CA MET A 719 -19.56 36.73 2.78
C MET A 719 -19.48 35.60 3.81
N LYS A 720 -19.75 34.36 3.38
CA LYS A 720 -19.59 33.19 4.23
C LYS A 720 -18.08 32.89 4.42
N PRO A 721 -17.64 32.54 5.64
CA PRO A 721 -16.27 32.07 5.85
C PRO A 721 -16.08 30.67 5.23
N ILE A 722 -14.93 30.41 4.58
CA ILE A 722 -14.63 29.08 3.99
C ILE A 722 -14.42 28.03 5.10
N LYS A 723 -13.81 28.43 6.22
CA LYS A 723 -13.52 27.56 7.37
C LYS A 723 -13.33 28.42 8.62
N SER A 724 -14.03 28.10 9.72
CA SER A 724 -13.66 28.60 11.05
C SER A 724 -12.43 27.84 11.52
N PHE A 725 -11.32 28.53 11.70
CA PHE A 725 -10.02 27.89 11.84
C PHE A 725 -9.56 27.85 13.30
N GLY A 726 -9.19 26.66 13.76
CA GLY A 726 -8.50 26.42 15.01
C GLY A 726 -7.78 25.08 14.90
N HIS A 727 -6.47 25.08 15.14
CA HIS A 727 -5.69 23.84 15.11
C HIS A 727 -5.91 23.03 16.37
N ARG A 728 -5.84 21.70 16.23
CA ARG A 728 -5.64 20.82 17.38
C ARG A 728 -4.17 20.95 17.78
N PHE A 729 -3.90 21.63 18.89
CA PHE A 729 -2.55 21.83 19.42
C PHE A 729 -2.32 20.96 20.66
N LEU A 730 -1.06 20.71 21.01
CA LEU A 730 -0.67 19.91 22.18
C LEU A 730 -0.83 20.72 23.47
N GLY A 731 -1.42 20.09 24.48
CA GLY A 731 -1.44 20.63 25.85
C GLY A 731 -0.05 20.62 26.49
N LYS A 732 0.12 21.37 27.60
CA LYS A 732 1.42 21.50 28.30
C LYS A 732 2.03 20.17 28.74
N ASP A 733 1.18 19.21 29.08
CA ASP A 733 1.58 17.90 29.62
C ASP A 733 1.42 16.77 28.58
N GLU A 734 1.26 17.12 27.30
CA GLU A 734 1.00 16.18 26.20
C GLU A 734 2.17 16.17 25.21
N GLN A 735 2.68 14.98 24.91
CA GLN A 735 3.64 14.75 23.83
C GLN A 735 3.08 13.71 22.87
N LEU A 736 3.57 13.70 21.64
CA LEU A 736 3.04 12.83 20.60
C LEU A 736 4.19 12.15 19.85
N ILE A 737 4.10 10.85 19.71
CA ILE A 737 5.04 10.01 18.96
C ILE A 737 4.33 9.53 17.70
N LEU A 738 4.94 9.82 16.56
CA LEU A 738 4.53 9.32 15.26
C LEU A 738 5.48 8.22 14.82
N ILE A 739 4.94 7.09 14.37
CA ILE A 739 5.70 6.00 13.77
C ILE A 739 5.21 5.78 12.35
N THR A 740 6.14 5.76 11.41
CA THR A 740 5.91 5.36 10.02
C THR A 740 6.60 4.02 9.80
N LEU A 741 5.86 2.97 9.48
CA LEU A 741 6.45 1.67 9.14
C LEU A 741 7.08 1.76 7.74
N GLY A 742 8.31 1.27 7.60
CA GLY A 742 9.11 1.42 6.39
C GLY A 742 9.88 2.75 6.36
N THR A 743 9.87 3.40 5.20
CA THR A 743 10.63 4.63 4.88
C THR A 743 9.72 5.60 4.14
N THR A 744 9.92 6.90 4.33
CA THR A 744 9.26 7.94 3.54
C THR A 744 9.92 8.16 2.18
N ASP A 745 11.16 7.71 2.02
CA ASP A 745 11.97 7.85 0.80
C ASP A 745 11.64 6.78 -0.26
N THR A 746 11.07 7.22 -1.38
CA THR A 746 10.70 6.38 -2.53
C THR A 746 11.89 5.73 -3.26
N ARG A 747 13.13 6.19 -2.99
CA ARG A 747 14.36 5.59 -3.55
C ARG A 747 14.71 4.27 -2.87
N ASP A 748 14.24 4.04 -1.64
CA ASP A 748 14.47 2.80 -0.88
C ASP A 748 13.31 1.81 -1.11
N LYS A 749 13.65 0.63 -1.63
CA LYS A 749 12.68 -0.43 -2.01
C LYS A 749 12.56 -1.55 -0.98
N LEU A 750 13.18 -1.40 0.19
CA LEU A 750 13.18 -2.42 1.23
C LEU A 750 11.83 -2.45 1.96
N SER A 751 11.33 -3.66 2.26
CA SER A 751 10.06 -3.84 2.94
C SER A 751 10.12 -3.45 4.42
N ALA A 752 9.04 -2.86 4.94
CA ALA A 752 8.94 -2.44 6.33
C ALA A 752 9.07 -3.60 7.34
N VAL A 753 8.60 -4.80 6.98
CA VAL A 753 8.71 -6.00 7.82
C VAL A 753 9.25 -7.14 6.96
N GLU A 754 10.36 -7.74 7.38
CA GLU A 754 10.96 -8.93 6.73
C GLU A 754 11.04 -10.06 7.77
N LEU A 755 10.51 -11.24 7.48
CA LEU A 755 10.48 -12.40 8.40
C LEU A 755 11.28 -13.59 7.83
N ASN A 756 12.61 -13.48 7.82
CA ASN A 756 13.52 -14.35 7.07
C ASN A 756 13.74 -15.76 7.66
N LYS A 757 13.29 -16.05 8.89
CA LYS A 757 13.55 -17.34 9.57
C LYS A 757 12.39 -17.74 10.50
N ILE A 758 11.22 -18.10 9.96
CA ILE A 758 10.34 -18.97 10.74
C ILE A 758 10.58 -20.37 10.23
N SER A 759 11.11 -21.23 11.11
CA SER A 759 11.33 -22.65 10.78
C SER A 759 10.04 -23.23 10.20
N ILE A 760 10.16 -24.02 9.14
CA ILE A 760 9.05 -24.76 8.51
C ILE A 760 8.25 -25.52 9.58
N SER A 761 8.91 -26.04 10.62
CA SER A 761 8.25 -26.70 11.74
C SER A 761 7.32 -25.78 12.53
N GLN A 762 7.59 -24.47 12.64
CA GLN A 762 6.82 -23.48 13.40
C GLN A 762 5.74 -22.74 12.60
N SER A 763 5.93 -22.56 11.28
CA SER A 763 4.86 -22.06 10.39
C SER A 763 3.66 -23.04 10.35
N PHE A 764 3.91 -24.30 10.69
CA PHE A 764 2.89 -25.34 10.80
C PHE A 764 2.36 -25.57 12.23
N PHE A 765 2.53 -24.67 13.20
CA PHE A 765 1.85 -24.79 14.51
C PHE A 765 0.65 -23.86 14.71
N THR A 766 0.41 -22.91 13.80
CA THR A 766 -0.72 -21.99 13.92
C THR A 766 -1.96 -22.67 13.38
N GLU A 767 -3.01 -22.89 14.20
CA GLU A 767 -4.26 -23.59 13.83
C GLU A 767 -5.03 -23.03 12.63
N LEU A 768 -4.55 -21.95 12.04
CA LEU A 768 -4.96 -21.39 10.76
C LEU A 768 -3.66 -20.92 10.09
N ASP A 769 -3.59 -20.96 8.77
CA ASP A 769 -2.64 -20.16 7.99
C ASP A 769 -3.02 -18.69 8.17
N THR A 770 -2.88 -18.18 9.40
CA THR A 770 -3.37 -16.88 9.78
C THR A 770 -2.47 -15.85 9.15
N ALA A 771 -3.08 -14.86 8.51
CA ALA A 771 -2.57 -13.50 8.52
C ALA A 771 -1.86 -13.26 9.86
N LEU A 772 -0.62 -12.79 9.79
CA LEU A 772 0.09 -12.33 10.96
C LEU A 772 -0.31 -10.88 11.16
N SER A 773 -0.38 -10.42 12.40
CA SER A 773 -0.51 -9.01 12.68
C SER A 773 0.70 -8.56 13.50
N LEU A 774 1.16 -7.35 13.19
CA LEU A 774 2.12 -6.61 13.97
C LEU A 774 1.36 -5.79 15.02
N VAL A 775 1.59 -6.07 16.29
CA VAL A 775 1.09 -5.26 17.40
C VAL A 775 2.19 -4.30 17.82
N VAL A 776 1.94 -3.01 17.69
CA VAL A 776 2.85 -1.95 18.15
C VAL A 776 2.34 -1.39 19.47
N THR A 777 3.18 -1.47 20.49
CA THR A 777 2.83 -1.01 21.85
C THR A 777 3.87 -0.04 22.40
N CYS A 778 3.39 0.99 23.09
CA CYS A 778 4.22 1.95 23.80
C CYS A 778 4.19 1.62 25.30
N HIS A 779 5.37 1.34 25.86
CA HIS A 779 5.54 0.98 27.27
C HIS A 779 6.32 2.05 28.03
N ASN A 780 5.94 2.27 29.28
CA ASN A 780 6.75 3.05 30.21
C ASN A 780 7.92 2.21 30.74
N LYS A 781 9.15 2.73 30.70
CA LYS A 781 10.38 2.05 31.16
C LYS A 781 10.31 1.65 32.64
N THR A 782 9.72 2.50 33.49
CA THR A 782 9.70 2.31 34.95
C THR A 782 8.54 1.41 35.39
N THR A 783 7.32 1.69 34.93
CA THR A 783 6.13 0.95 35.37
C THR A 783 5.85 -0.30 34.53
N LYS A 784 6.46 -0.41 33.34
CA LYS A 784 6.18 -1.42 32.30
C LYS A 784 4.72 -1.43 31.81
N ALA A 785 3.89 -0.52 32.32
CA ALA A 785 2.51 -0.37 31.91
C ALA A 785 2.44 0.15 30.47
N VAL A 786 1.39 -0.27 29.77
CA VAL A 786 1.05 0.23 28.45
C VAL A 786 0.52 1.66 28.61
N VAL A 787 1.12 2.61 27.88
CA VAL A 787 0.79 4.04 27.99
C VAL A 787 -0.51 4.37 27.26
N GLU A 788 -0.71 3.77 26.10
CA GLU A 788 -1.89 3.92 25.25
C GLU A 788 -2.23 2.60 24.56
N ASP A 789 -3.48 2.44 24.13
CA ASP A 789 -3.97 1.24 23.48
C ASP A 789 -3.06 0.76 22.34
N SER A 790 -2.82 -0.54 22.33
CA SER A 790 -1.96 -1.20 21.34
C SER A 790 -2.57 -1.10 19.94
N ILE A 791 -1.74 -0.75 18.95
CA ILE A 791 -2.20 -0.64 17.56
C ILE A 791 -1.89 -1.95 16.85
N LEU A 792 -2.94 -2.58 16.31
CA LEU A 792 -2.85 -3.81 15.52
C LEU A 792 -2.77 -3.43 14.04
N VAL A 793 -1.75 -3.94 13.36
CA VAL A 793 -1.56 -3.79 11.91
C VAL A 793 -1.48 -5.17 11.27
N ASP A 794 -2.38 -5.47 10.35
CA ASP A 794 -2.40 -6.77 9.68
C ASP A 794 -1.29 -6.87 8.62
N LEU A 795 -0.66 -8.03 8.50
CA LEU A 795 0.38 -8.35 7.53
C LEU A 795 -0.17 -9.27 6.43
N PRO A 796 0.22 -9.06 5.15
CA PRO A 796 1.13 -8.02 4.66
C PRO A 796 0.52 -6.62 4.80
N LEU A 797 1.37 -5.61 5.00
CA LEU A 797 0.91 -4.22 5.17
C LEU A 797 0.10 -3.81 3.94
N GLU A 798 -1.20 -3.53 4.12
CA GLU A 798 -1.99 -2.85 3.10
C GLU A 798 -1.48 -1.41 2.96
N ASP A 799 -1.49 -0.84 1.73
CA ASP A 799 -0.93 0.49 1.38
C ASP A 799 -1.38 1.67 2.27
N GLN A 800 -2.36 1.46 3.16
CA GLN A 800 -3.04 2.48 3.94
C GLN A 800 -2.74 2.48 5.44
N HIS A 801 -2.19 1.43 6.06
CA HIS A 801 -2.01 1.37 7.53
C HIS A 801 -0.54 1.36 7.96
N GLY A 802 -0.11 2.42 8.67
CA GLY A 802 1.29 2.60 9.09
C GLY A 802 2.21 3.10 7.96
N SER A 803 1.67 3.39 6.77
CA SER A 803 2.37 4.00 5.65
C SER A 803 2.77 5.45 5.94
N ALA A 804 3.69 6.02 5.16
CA ALA A 804 4.11 7.43 5.25
C ALA A 804 2.94 8.43 5.21
N THR A 805 1.84 8.08 4.54
CA THR A 805 0.63 8.92 4.50
C THR A 805 -0.31 8.69 5.69
N ASP A 806 -0.17 7.56 6.40
CA ASP A 806 -0.96 7.20 7.59
C ASP A 806 -0.09 6.71 8.78
N PRO A 807 0.72 7.58 9.41
CA PRO A 807 1.56 7.17 10.54
C PRO A 807 0.73 6.76 11.77
N LEU A 808 1.28 5.82 12.54
CA LEU A 808 0.77 5.39 13.84
C LEU A 808 1.00 6.48 14.88
N ILE A 809 -0.01 6.80 15.68
CA ILE A 809 0.02 7.91 16.62
C ILE A 809 -0.04 7.38 18.05
N PHE A 810 0.95 7.71 18.87
CA PHE A 810 0.95 7.46 20.30
C PHE A 810 1.02 8.76 21.10
N LYS A 811 0.08 8.98 22.02
CA LYS A 811 -0.04 10.16 22.86
C LYS A 811 0.45 9.88 24.27
N LEU A 812 1.55 10.54 24.65
CA LEU A 812 2.06 10.53 26.02
C LEU A 812 1.30 11.55 26.86
N LYS A 813 0.81 11.12 28.04
CA LYS A 813 0.13 11.96 29.03
C LYS A 813 0.89 11.91 30.37
N ASN A 814 0.52 12.81 31.29
CA ASN A 814 1.00 12.85 32.68
C ASN A 814 2.51 13.11 32.83
N ASN A 815 3.09 14.03 32.03
CA ASN A 815 4.51 14.40 32.08
C ASN A 815 5.50 13.26 31.82
N THR A 816 5.05 12.17 31.19
CA THR A 816 5.94 11.11 30.71
C THR A 816 6.78 11.66 29.56
N GLN A 817 8.11 11.62 29.68
CA GLN A 817 9.00 12.08 28.61
C GLN A 817 9.33 10.93 27.64
N ILE A 818 9.83 11.28 26.45
CA ILE A 818 10.31 10.31 25.46
C ILE A 818 11.41 9.41 26.05
N SER A 819 12.24 9.94 26.93
CA SER A 819 13.28 9.19 27.66
C SER A 819 12.70 8.15 28.61
N ASP A 820 11.43 8.23 28.99
CA ASP A 820 10.78 7.30 29.90
C ASP A 820 10.03 6.16 29.18
N VAL A 821 10.07 6.11 27.84
CA VAL A 821 9.31 5.12 27.06
C VAL A 821 10.18 4.27 26.14
N TYR A 822 9.69 3.08 25.84
CA TYR A 822 10.21 2.21 24.79
C TYR A 822 9.06 1.58 24.03
N MET A 823 9.32 1.17 22.79
CA MET A 823 8.31 0.57 21.93
C MET A 823 8.60 -0.90 21.70
N THR A 824 7.53 -1.70 21.61
CA THR A 824 7.65 -3.10 21.22
C THR A 824 6.80 -3.42 20.01
N PHE A 825 7.33 -4.33 19.20
CA PHE A 825 6.82 -4.76 17.91
C PHE A 825 6.59 -6.26 17.98
N ASP A 826 5.37 -6.67 18.33
CA ASP A 826 5.02 -8.05 18.62
C ASP A 826 4.34 -8.70 17.41
N ILE A 827 4.80 -9.88 17.00
CA ILE A 827 4.16 -10.67 15.96
C ILE A 827 3.15 -11.64 16.59
N VAL A 828 1.88 -11.51 16.19
CA VAL A 828 0.76 -12.32 16.72
C VAL A 828 -0.11 -12.87 15.58
N PRO A 829 -0.93 -13.92 15.81
CA PRO A 829 -1.93 -14.37 14.85
C PRO A 829 -3.11 -13.36 14.75
N THR A 830 -3.51 -12.94 13.54
CA THR A 830 -4.56 -11.91 13.31
C THR A 830 -5.89 -12.22 13.99
N TYR A 831 -6.32 -13.49 14.02
CA TYR A 831 -7.65 -13.86 14.52
C TYR A 831 -7.74 -14.09 16.04
N GLN A 832 -6.64 -13.91 16.78
CA GLN A 832 -6.62 -14.04 18.25
C GLN A 832 -6.79 -12.70 18.99
N TYR A 833 -6.90 -11.58 18.27
CA TYR A 833 -7.00 -10.23 18.84
C TYR A 833 -8.23 -9.52 18.24
N PRO A 834 -9.21 -8.97 19.00
CA PRO A 834 -9.17 -8.52 20.39
C PRO A 834 -10.03 -9.35 21.36
N LEU A 835 -9.51 -9.58 22.58
CA LEU A 835 -10.18 -10.27 23.67
C LEU A 835 -11.26 -9.38 24.30
N THR A 836 -12.51 -9.51 23.84
CA THR A 836 -13.66 -9.24 24.71
C THR A 836 -14.03 -10.51 25.45
N SER A 837 -13.39 -10.72 26.61
CA SER A 837 -13.82 -11.52 27.77
C SER A 837 -14.33 -12.96 27.52
N ARG A 838 -13.53 -13.98 27.93
CA ARG A 838 -13.92 -14.98 28.96
C ARG A 838 -12.93 -16.13 29.19
N ASN A 839 -11.94 -16.37 28.32
CA ASN A 839 -10.94 -17.42 28.55
C ASN A 839 -9.56 -16.81 28.85
N ASN A 840 -8.94 -17.24 29.97
CA ASN A 840 -7.63 -16.84 30.49
C ASN A 840 -6.42 -17.19 29.59
N HIS A 841 -6.58 -17.28 28.27
CA HIS A 841 -5.46 -17.56 27.37
C HIS A 841 -4.82 -16.24 26.93
N CYS A 842 -3.63 -15.98 27.46
CA CYS A 842 -2.76 -14.90 27.01
C CYS A 842 -2.39 -15.14 25.54
N PRO A 843 -2.47 -14.13 24.65
CA PRO A 843 -2.14 -14.31 23.24
C PRO A 843 -0.69 -14.78 23.09
N LYS A 844 -0.47 -15.80 22.26
CA LYS A 844 0.87 -16.37 22.02
C LYS A 844 1.65 -15.41 21.11
N VAL A 845 2.58 -14.65 21.70
CA VAL A 845 3.51 -13.77 20.97
C VAL A 845 4.62 -14.63 20.37
N PHE A 846 4.81 -14.58 19.05
CA PHE A 846 5.84 -15.39 18.38
C PHE A 846 7.22 -14.77 18.50
N GLY A 847 7.31 -13.46 18.28
CA GLY A 847 8.55 -12.72 18.44
C GLY A 847 8.29 -11.25 18.74
N ARG A 848 9.30 -10.62 19.33
CA ARG A 848 9.25 -9.23 19.79
C ARG A 848 10.48 -8.48 19.30
N GLY A 849 10.26 -7.36 18.63
CA GLY A 849 11.26 -6.30 18.44
C GLY A 849 11.12 -5.25 19.54
N VAL A 850 12.24 -4.69 20.03
CA VAL A 850 12.25 -3.63 21.06
C VAL A 850 13.05 -2.44 20.55
N ALA A 851 12.44 -1.25 20.58
CA ALA A 851 13.07 0.00 20.18
C ALA A 851 13.14 1.02 21.32
N PHE A 852 14.33 1.58 21.53
CA PHE A 852 14.56 2.72 22.43
C PHE A 852 14.70 4.00 21.59
N LEU A 853 13.68 4.84 21.59
CA LEU A 853 13.59 6.01 20.70
C LEU A 853 14.64 7.09 21.01
N GLU A 854 14.98 7.27 22.27
CA GLU A 854 15.97 8.28 22.72
C GLU A 854 17.36 8.04 22.12
N SER A 855 17.84 6.78 22.14
CA SER A 855 19.15 6.41 21.61
C SER A 855 19.24 6.46 20.08
N ALA A 856 18.10 6.56 19.38
CA ALA A 856 18.07 6.54 17.93
C ALA A 856 18.42 7.90 17.29
N TYR A 857 18.23 9.02 18.01
CA TYR A 857 18.60 10.37 17.52
C TYR A 857 20.00 10.85 17.96
N SER A 858 20.59 10.22 18.97
CA SER A 858 21.82 10.68 19.59
C SER A 858 23.05 10.17 18.85
N ASN A 859 23.84 11.07 18.23
CA ASN A 859 25.32 11.00 18.18
C ASN A 859 26.02 12.13 17.39
N VAL A 860 25.30 13.07 16.75
CA VAL A 860 25.96 14.02 15.81
C VAL A 860 26.38 15.36 16.46
N GLY A 861 25.65 15.86 17.47
CA GLY A 861 26.01 17.11 18.16
C GLY A 861 24.87 17.71 19.00
N GLN A 862 25.14 18.83 19.67
CA GLN A 862 24.15 19.53 20.50
C GLN A 862 23.08 20.21 19.63
N ASN A 863 21.80 19.90 19.86
CA ASN A 863 20.65 20.37 19.08
C ASN A 863 20.73 20.04 17.58
N LEU A 864 21.52 19.04 17.19
CA LEU A 864 21.63 18.53 15.83
C LEU A 864 21.07 17.10 15.75
N ARG A 865 20.50 16.77 14.60
CA ARG A 865 20.00 15.43 14.27
C ARG A 865 20.45 15.02 12.87
N THR A 866 20.55 13.71 12.65
CA THR A 866 20.67 13.13 11.31
C THR A 866 19.37 13.34 10.53
N LEU A 867 19.49 13.55 9.21
CA LEU A 867 18.34 13.66 8.30
C LEU A 867 17.75 12.28 7.93
N ASN A 868 18.57 11.22 7.94
CA ASN A 868 18.14 9.84 7.82
C ASN A 868 17.49 9.33 9.12
N ASN A 869 16.17 9.13 9.11
CA ASN A 869 15.40 8.74 10.31
C ASN A 869 15.09 7.23 10.38
N ASN A 870 15.67 6.42 9.52
CA ASN A 870 15.37 4.99 9.41
C ASN A 870 15.97 4.19 10.57
N VAL A 871 15.11 3.52 11.36
CA VAL A 871 15.50 2.61 12.44
C VAL A 871 15.16 1.18 12.03
N THR A 872 16.09 0.26 12.21
CA THR A 872 15.86 -1.19 11.96
C THR A 872 16.08 -1.96 13.25
N VAL A 873 15.08 -2.74 13.67
CA VAL A 873 15.09 -3.53 14.91
C VAL A 873 14.88 -5.00 14.58
N PRO A 874 15.70 -5.92 15.11
CA PRO A 874 15.49 -7.35 14.93
C PRO A 874 14.28 -7.83 15.75
N ILE A 875 13.46 -8.69 15.17
CA ILE A 875 12.39 -9.43 15.87
C ILE A 875 13.00 -10.72 16.40
N VAL A 876 13.01 -10.87 17.73
CA VAL A 876 13.58 -12.03 18.42
C VAL A 876 12.47 -12.97 18.89
N GLU A 877 12.62 -14.27 18.64
CA GLU A 877 11.68 -15.30 19.09
C GLU A 877 11.73 -15.47 20.61
N HIS A 878 10.59 -15.73 21.24
CA HIS A 878 10.49 -15.84 22.69
C HIS A 878 11.15 -17.11 23.29
N ASN A 879 11.22 -18.22 22.55
CA ASN A 879 11.72 -19.51 23.05
C ASN A 879 13.21 -19.73 22.74
N THR A 880 13.59 -19.52 21.48
CA THR A 880 14.91 -19.86 20.95
C THR A 880 15.90 -18.69 21.04
N LEU A 881 15.39 -17.47 21.21
CA LEU A 881 16.12 -16.21 21.03
C LEU A 881 16.70 -16.03 19.61
N ASP A 882 16.22 -16.80 18.64
CA ASP A 882 16.59 -16.63 17.24
C ASP A 882 15.95 -15.38 16.64
N ILE A 883 16.64 -14.78 15.67
CA ILE A 883 16.13 -13.64 14.91
C ILE A 883 15.15 -14.18 13.86
N LEU A 884 13.84 -14.01 14.11
CA LEU A 884 12.78 -14.37 13.17
C LEU A 884 12.78 -13.47 11.94
N GLY A 885 13.16 -12.20 12.14
CA GLY A 885 13.04 -11.15 11.14
C GLY A 885 13.53 -9.80 11.64
N LYS A 886 13.16 -8.74 10.94
CA LYS A 886 13.45 -7.35 11.29
C LYS A 886 12.25 -6.46 10.94
N VAL A 887 12.03 -5.42 11.74
CA VAL A 887 11.10 -4.32 11.46
C VAL A 887 11.91 -3.07 11.19
N ARG A 888 11.57 -2.38 10.12
CA ARG A 888 12.07 -1.06 9.77
C ARG A 888 10.96 -0.02 9.94
N PHE A 889 11.29 1.10 10.56
CA PHE A 889 10.37 2.22 10.73
C PHE A 889 11.12 3.54 10.90
N GLU A 890 10.45 4.63 10.57
CA GLU A 890 10.82 5.99 10.93
C GLU A 890 9.94 6.45 12.10
N PHE A 891 10.43 7.41 12.88
CA PHE A 891 9.64 8.01 13.94
C PHE A 891 9.88 9.51 14.04
N MET A 892 8.92 10.22 14.64
CA MET A 892 9.02 11.62 15.00
C MET A 892 8.37 11.85 16.36
N CYS A 893 9.11 12.50 17.27
CA CYS A 893 8.59 12.89 18.57
C CYS A 893 8.32 14.39 18.62
N ILE A 894 7.11 14.77 19.00
CA ILE A 894 6.65 16.16 18.99
C ILE A 894 6.43 16.63 20.42
N GLN A 895 7.12 17.71 20.78
CA GLN A 895 7.05 18.35 22.09
C GLN A 895 6.16 19.61 22.05
N PRO A 896 5.41 19.90 23.12
CA PRO A 896 4.56 21.08 23.17
C PRO A 896 5.40 22.36 23.22
N PHE A 897 4.91 23.43 22.56
CA PHE A 897 5.48 24.77 22.64
C PHE A 897 4.62 25.64 23.57
N ILE A 898 5.25 26.41 24.47
CA ILE A 898 4.54 27.22 25.46
C ILE A 898 5.07 28.65 25.41
N HIS A 899 4.16 29.61 25.27
CA HIS A 899 4.49 31.03 25.26
C HIS A 899 3.43 31.89 25.99
N PRO A 900 3.80 32.93 26.77
CA PRO A 900 2.83 33.78 27.48
C PRO A 900 1.80 34.48 26.58
N ASN A 901 2.21 34.89 25.38
CA ASN A 901 1.34 35.58 24.41
C ASN A 901 0.47 34.62 23.57
N MET A 902 0.56 33.30 23.80
CA MET A 902 -0.28 32.32 23.12
C MET A 902 -1.70 32.40 23.72
N SER A 903 -2.65 32.94 22.96
CA SER A 903 -4.03 33.09 23.41
C SER A 903 -5.02 32.67 22.32
N ILE A 904 -6.09 31.97 22.72
CA ILE A 904 -7.19 31.54 21.85
C ILE A 904 -8.23 32.66 21.83
N ASN A 905 -7.85 33.87 21.39
CA ASN A 905 -8.68 35.07 21.55
C ASN A 905 -9.32 35.59 20.25
N ARG A 906 -9.07 34.97 19.10
CA ARG A 906 -9.69 35.37 17.83
C ARG A 906 -10.46 34.22 17.19
N SER A 907 -11.79 34.27 17.31
CA SER A 907 -12.72 33.56 16.42
C SER A 907 -12.84 34.28 15.07
N ASP A 908 -11.72 34.72 14.48
CA ASP A 908 -11.73 35.40 13.19
C ASP A 908 -11.45 34.38 12.09
N THR A 909 -12.34 34.33 11.12
CA THR A 909 -12.18 33.50 9.92
C THR A 909 -11.11 34.15 9.04
N TYR A 910 -9.86 33.68 9.12
CA TYR A 910 -8.69 34.27 8.45
C TYR A 910 -8.81 34.29 6.92
N TRP A 911 -9.53 33.33 6.34
CA TRP A 911 -9.74 33.22 4.90
C TRP A 911 -11.25 33.22 4.57
N LYS A 912 -11.75 34.36 4.08
CA LYS A 912 -13.14 34.52 3.61
C LYS A 912 -13.23 34.01 2.17
N GLN A 913 -14.38 33.47 1.77
CA GLN A 913 -14.61 33.13 0.36
C GLN A 913 -14.61 34.42 -0.43
N LEU A 914 -13.54 34.66 -1.19
CA LEU A 914 -13.36 35.89 -1.95
C LEU A 914 -13.92 35.70 -3.36
N VAL A 915 -14.42 36.81 -3.93
CA VAL A 915 -14.91 36.87 -5.32
C VAL A 915 -13.73 36.98 -6.32
N SER A 916 -12.50 37.23 -5.84
CA SER A 916 -11.32 37.44 -6.70
C SER A 916 -10.04 36.87 -6.07
N THR A 917 -9.19 36.25 -6.89
CA THR A 917 -7.87 35.70 -6.52
C THR A 917 -6.93 36.79 -5.96
N ARG A 918 -6.23 36.50 -4.86
CA ARG A 918 -5.27 37.44 -4.23
C ARG A 918 -3.88 37.33 -4.88
N VAL A 919 -3.10 38.41 -4.81
CA VAL A 919 -1.69 38.43 -5.23
C VAL A 919 -0.79 38.53 -3.99
N ILE A 920 0.18 37.62 -3.90
CA ILE A 920 1.23 37.56 -2.88
C ILE A 920 2.55 37.90 -3.58
N GLY A 921 3.34 38.81 -3.01
CA GLY A 921 4.65 39.17 -3.55
C GLY A 921 5.70 38.14 -3.17
N HIS A 922 6.24 37.43 -4.15
CA HIS A 922 7.28 36.41 -3.97
C HIS A 922 8.62 37.08 -3.60
N ARG A 923 9.15 36.77 -2.40
CA ARG A 923 10.34 37.44 -1.82
C ARG A 923 10.27 38.97 -1.91
N GLY A 924 9.05 39.50 -1.84
CA GLY A 924 8.70 40.86 -2.25
C GLY A 924 8.43 40.99 -3.77
N LEU A 925 9.33 41.66 -4.49
CA LEU A 925 9.37 41.80 -5.96
C LEU A 925 10.62 41.11 -6.55
N GLY A 926 11.10 40.04 -5.92
CA GLY A 926 12.38 39.41 -6.24
C GLY A 926 12.40 38.86 -7.66
N LYS A 927 12.97 39.61 -8.62
CA LYS A 927 13.17 39.15 -10.00
C LYS A 927 14.59 38.61 -10.16
N ASN A 928 14.73 37.40 -10.68
CA ASN A 928 16.02 36.76 -10.92
C ASN A 928 16.59 36.98 -12.33
N PHE A 929 15.86 37.67 -13.21
CA PHE A 929 16.26 37.94 -14.60
C PHE A 929 16.26 39.44 -14.92
N ASN A 930 17.33 39.87 -15.60
CA ASN A 930 17.53 41.28 -15.95
C ASN A 930 16.73 41.64 -17.22
N ASN A 931 15.50 42.14 -17.04
CA ASN A 931 14.72 42.74 -18.12
C ASN A 931 14.86 44.27 -18.07
N LYS A 932 15.24 44.89 -19.18
CA LYS A 932 15.45 46.35 -19.34
C LYS A 932 14.23 47.24 -19.03
N ASN A 933 13.09 46.65 -18.69
CA ASN A 933 11.80 47.31 -18.54
C ASN A 933 11.37 47.54 -17.07
N SER A 934 12.15 47.12 -16.06
CA SER A 934 11.83 47.37 -14.65
C SER A 934 13.07 47.40 -13.75
N LEU A 935 13.08 48.25 -12.71
CA LEU A 935 14.08 48.25 -11.65
C LEU A 935 14.14 46.88 -10.93
N GLN A 936 15.32 46.27 -10.86
CA GLN A 936 15.55 45.01 -10.15
C GLN A 936 15.94 45.29 -8.70
N LEU A 937 15.00 45.01 -7.78
CA LEU A 937 15.23 45.00 -6.34
C LEU A 937 15.72 43.60 -5.93
N GLY A 938 16.71 43.54 -5.04
CA GLY A 938 17.19 42.27 -4.50
C GLY A 938 16.08 41.52 -3.77
N GLU A 939 15.99 40.20 -3.97
CA GLU A 939 15.06 39.35 -3.24
C GLU A 939 15.32 39.36 -1.73
N ASN A 940 14.28 39.12 -0.93
CA ASN A 940 14.39 39.03 0.53
C ASN A 940 14.95 40.30 1.21
N THR A 941 14.81 41.46 0.56
CA THR A 941 15.18 42.78 1.10
C THR A 941 13.97 43.56 1.59
N VAL A 942 14.18 44.48 2.55
CA VAL A 942 13.11 45.31 3.12
C VAL A 942 12.45 46.18 2.05
N GLU A 943 13.25 46.72 1.14
CA GLU A 943 12.84 47.55 0.03
C GLU A 943 11.95 46.78 -0.95
N SER A 944 12.33 45.54 -1.28
CA SER A 944 11.53 44.62 -2.10
C SER A 944 10.16 44.36 -1.49
N PHE A 945 10.09 44.12 -0.18
CA PHE A 945 8.83 43.90 0.53
C PHE A 945 7.94 45.15 0.58
N ILE A 946 8.51 46.33 0.87
CA ILE A 946 7.76 47.60 0.89
C ILE A 946 7.20 47.92 -0.50
N ALA A 947 8.00 47.68 -1.55
CA ALA A 947 7.57 47.89 -2.92
C ALA A 947 6.42 46.94 -3.31
N ALA A 948 6.52 45.65 -3.00
CA ALA A 948 5.44 44.68 -3.25
C ALA A 948 4.13 45.08 -2.55
N ALA A 949 4.21 45.47 -1.27
CA ALA A 949 3.06 45.95 -0.51
C ALA A 949 2.46 47.23 -1.11
N SER A 950 3.29 48.18 -1.55
CA SER A 950 2.84 49.43 -2.19
C SER A 950 2.17 49.18 -3.54
N LEU A 951 2.60 48.15 -4.26
CA LEU A 951 1.97 47.67 -5.49
C LEU A 951 0.70 46.82 -5.23
N GLY A 952 0.27 46.71 -3.98
CA GLY A 952 -0.99 46.10 -3.57
C GLY A 952 -0.94 44.59 -3.36
N ALA A 953 0.25 44.02 -3.11
CA ALA A 953 0.35 42.67 -2.57
C ALA A 953 -0.33 42.60 -1.20
N SER A 954 -1.10 41.53 -0.98
CA SER A 954 -1.78 41.29 0.30
C SER A 954 -0.84 40.78 1.40
N TYR A 955 0.09 39.93 0.98
CA TYR A 955 1.14 39.34 1.79
C TYR A 955 2.46 39.49 1.05
N VAL A 956 3.54 39.57 1.81
CA VAL A 956 4.90 39.36 1.29
C VAL A 956 5.38 38.00 1.76
N GLU A 957 5.83 37.20 0.81
CA GLU A 957 6.43 35.90 1.07
C GLU A 957 7.95 36.06 1.25
N PHE A 958 8.53 35.28 2.17
CA PHE A 958 9.98 35.21 2.39
C PHE A 958 10.39 33.95 3.16
N ASP A 959 11.63 33.54 2.95
CA ASP A 959 12.26 32.35 3.55
C ASP A 959 12.92 32.63 4.89
N VAL A 960 12.68 31.78 5.89
CA VAL A 960 13.29 31.85 7.21
C VAL A 960 14.22 30.66 7.42
N GLN A 961 15.46 30.94 7.81
CA GLN A 961 16.46 29.95 8.22
C GLN A 961 17.08 30.31 9.57
N LEU A 962 17.83 29.37 10.16
CA LEU A 962 18.47 29.54 11.47
C LEU A 962 20.00 29.52 11.34
N THR A 963 20.66 30.50 11.93
CA THR A 963 22.12 30.58 12.03
C THR A 963 22.66 29.67 13.15
N LYS A 964 23.98 29.47 13.19
CA LYS A 964 24.71 28.69 14.20
C LYS A 964 24.45 29.14 15.64
N ASP A 965 24.26 30.45 15.84
CA ASP A 965 23.95 31.10 17.12
C ASP A 965 22.44 31.25 17.37
N PHE A 966 21.62 30.52 16.62
CA PHE A 966 20.18 30.38 16.81
C PHE A 966 19.37 31.66 16.54
N VAL A 967 19.82 32.47 15.58
CA VAL A 967 19.11 33.69 15.16
C VAL A 967 18.35 33.41 13.87
N PRO A 968 17.02 33.61 13.83
CA PRO A 968 16.26 33.48 12.59
C PRO A 968 16.60 34.62 11.62
N VAL A 969 17.04 34.25 10.42
CA VAL A 969 17.45 35.16 9.34
C VAL A 969 16.62 34.93 8.08
N ILE A 970 16.54 35.97 7.23
CA ILE A 970 15.76 35.91 5.99
C ILE A 970 16.70 35.58 4.83
N TYR A 971 16.62 34.35 4.30
CA TYR A 971 17.48 33.89 3.22
C TYR A 971 16.96 32.62 2.54
N HIS A 972 17.00 32.58 1.21
CA HIS A 972 16.43 31.47 0.43
C HIS A 972 17.38 30.29 0.27
N ASP A 973 18.63 30.48 -0.12
CA ASP A 973 19.49 29.35 -0.47
C ASP A 973 19.98 28.61 0.79
N PHE A 974 20.14 27.29 0.73
CA PHE A 974 20.70 26.56 1.87
C PHE A 974 22.20 26.85 2.10
N LEU A 975 22.90 27.21 1.01
CA LEU A 975 24.31 27.55 0.96
C LEU A 975 24.49 29.04 0.70
N VAL A 976 25.23 29.72 1.58
CA VAL A 976 25.58 31.13 1.46
C VAL A 976 26.83 31.26 0.60
N ALA A 977 26.63 31.54 -0.68
CA ALA A 977 27.70 31.66 -1.68
C ALA A 977 28.30 33.07 -1.81
N GLU A 978 27.82 34.06 -1.04
CA GLU A 978 28.17 35.49 -1.10
C GLU A 978 29.62 35.80 -0.72
N SER A 979 30.36 34.86 -0.15
CA SER A 979 31.79 34.98 0.14
C SER A 979 32.69 34.40 -0.98
N GLY A 980 32.06 33.84 -2.02
CA GLY A 980 32.69 33.03 -3.05
C GLY A 980 33.05 31.60 -2.62
N GLY A 981 32.64 31.18 -1.41
CA GLY A 981 32.64 29.79 -0.97
C GLY A 981 31.22 29.36 -0.58
N ASP A 982 30.93 28.07 -0.70
CA ASP A 982 29.61 27.51 -0.40
C ASP A 982 29.53 27.09 1.08
N ILE A 983 28.86 27.88 1.91
CA ILE A 983 28.80 27.66 3.37
C ILE A 983 27.35 27.40 3.80
N PRO A 984 27.03 26.26 4.46
CA PRO A 984 25.70 26.03 5.00
C PRO A 984 25.28 27.06 6.04
N MET A 985 24.01 27.51 6.00
CA MET A 985 23.51 28.55 6.92
C MET A 985 23.69 28.19 8.40
N HIS A 986 23.45 26.92 8.77
CA HIS A 986 23.57 26.44 10.15
C HIS A 986 25.03 26.42 10.67
N MET A 987 26.03 26.68 9.82
CA MET A 987 27.44 26.81 10.20
C MET A 987 27.90 28.25 10.41
N LEU A 988 27.11 29.24 9.97
CA LEU A 988 27.41 30.67 10.06
C LEU A 988 26.74 31.29 11.29
N THR A 989 27.45 32.15 12.00
CA THR A 989 26.83 33.01 13.02
C THR A 989 26.05 34.16 12.35
N ALA A 990 25.08 34.74 13.05
CA ALA A 990 24.31 35.87 12.54
C ALA A 990 25.20 37.07 12.22
N GLU A 991 26.21 37.34 13.05
CA GLU A 991 27.19 38.40 12.81
C GLU A 991 27.97 38.16 11.51
N GLN A 992 28.45 36.94 11.28
CA GLN A 992 29.13 36.59 10.03
C GLN A 992 28.22 36.73 8.82
N PHE A 993 26.97 36.24 8.93
CA PHE A 993 25.99 36.31 7.86
C PHE A 993 25.63 37.76 7.49
N LEU A 994 25.33 38.60 8.48
CA LEU A 994 25.05 40.02 8.29
C LEU A 994 26.28 40.79 7.81
N GLY A 995 27.48 40.38 8.24
CA GLY A 995 28.76 40.96 7.85
C GLY A 995 29.13 40.74 6.38
N PHE A 996 28.57 39.71 5.71
CA PHE A 996 28.66 39.60 4.24
C PHE A 996 27.97 40.77 3.52
N SER A 997 27.22 41.61 4.25
CA SER A 997 26.50 42.72 3.68
C SER A 997 27.20 44.07 3.64
N GLU A 998 28.27 44.26 4.43
CA GLU A 998 28.95 45.54 4.56
C GLU A 998 29.84 45.80 3.33
N HIS A 999 29.37 46.63 2.42
CA HIS A 999 30.28 47.48 1.65
C HIS A 999 30.72 48.61 2.60
N GLU A 1000 32.04 48.80 2.73
CA GLU A 1000 32.61 50.01 3.32
C GLU A 1000 32.13 51.22 2.50
N ASP A 1001 31.01 51.83 2.91
CA ASP A 1001 30.73 53.19 2.52
C ASP A 1001 31.83 54.06 3.15
N ASN A 1002 32.70 54.54 2.27
CA ASN A 1002 33.87 55.36 2.56
C ASN A 1002 33.49 56.55 3.48
N GLY A 1003 33.85 56.49 4.77
CA GLY A 1003 33.72 57.64 5.68
C GLY A 1003 33.58 57.34 7.18
N LYS A 1004 34.73 57.18 7.86
CA LYS A 1004 34.95 57.14 9.32
C LYS A 1004 34.83 55.77 9.99
N ALA A 1005 35.90 54.98 9.85
CA ALA A 1005 36.25 53.94 10.81
C ALA A 1005 36.38 54.54 12.22
N LYS A 1006 35.46 54.20 13.11
CA LYS A 1006 35.58 54.39 14.57
C LYS A 1006 35.38 53.03 15.25
N LEU A 1007 36.40 52.18 15.18
CA LEU A 1007 36.64 50.99 16.01
C LEU A 1007 38.15 50.74 15.82
N PHE A 1008 39.09 50.92 16.76
CA PHE A 1008 39.12 50.71 18.20
C PHE A 1008 40.15 51.67 18.84
N SER A 1009 39.74 52.44 19.85
CA SER A 1009 40.66 53.08 20.79
C SER A 1009 41.02 52.04 21.86
N PHE A 1010 42.06 51.24 21.60
CA PHE A 1010 42.64 50.38 22.64
C PHE A 1010 43.56 51.24 23.51
N ASP A 1011 43.23 51.30 24.80
CA ASP A 1011 43.87 52.12 25.81
C ASP A 1011 45.34 51.66 26.00
N LYS A 1012 46.29 52.52 25.63
CA LYS A 1012 47.72 52.26 25.80
C LYS A 1012 48.14 52.49 27.24
N THR A 1013 47.78 51.62 28.17
CA THR A 1013 48.56 51.47 29.41
C THR A 1013 48.55 50.04 29.92
N LYS A 1014 49.77 49.54 30.24
CA LYS A 1014 50.15 48.30 30.95
C LYS A 1014 50.66 47.11 30.10
N LEU A 1015 51.95 47.21 29.78
CA LEU A 1015 53.05 46.28 30.15
C LEU A 1015 52.87 44.76 30.01
N ASN A 1016 53.74 44.20 29.16
CA ASN A 1016 54.52 42.96 29.28
C ASN A 1016 53.79 41.63 29.52
N GLY A 1017 53.77 40.81 28.47
CA GLY A 1017 53.60 39.36 28.57
C GLY A 1017 53.80 38.69 27.21
N ASN A 1018 54.98 38.11 27.00
CA ASN A 1018 55.27 37.20 25.89
C ASN A 1018 54.28 36.03 25.91
N VAL A 1019 53.54 35.80 24.82
CA VAL A 1019 52.95 34.50 24.50
C VAL A 1019 53.11 34.23 23.00
N SER A 1020 54.05 33.34 22.68
CA SER A 1020 54.21 32.75 21.35
C SER A 1020 52.94 32.02 20.92
N ARG A 1021 52.45 32.31 19.71
CA ARG A 1021 51.51 31.45 19.00
C ARG A 1021 52.29 30.50 18.08
N ASN A 1022 52.34 29.23 18.46
CA ASN A 1022 52.70 28.14 17.57
C ASN A 1022 51.56 27.96 16.55
N PHE A 1023 51.83 28.25 15.27
CA PHE A 1023 51.03 27.73 14.16
C PHE A 1023 51.63 26.39 13.74
N ALA A 1024 50.78 25.36 13.68
CA ALA A 1024 51.12 24.03 13.22
C ALA A 1024 51.48 24.04 11.73
N LEU A 1025 52.51 23.26 11.41
CA LEU A 1025 52.89 22.81 10.08
C LEU A 1025 51.68 22.19 9.37
N ASP A 1026 51.43 22.55 8.11
CA ASP A 1026 50.99 21.63 7.03
C ASP A 1026 50.70 22.39 5.72
N ASP A 1027 51.58 23.32 5.31
CA ASP A 1027 51.44 24.08 4.05
C ASP A 1027 52.57 23.77 3.04
N GLU A 1028 53.19 22.59 3.16
CA GLU A 1028 54.36 22.20 2.36
C GLU A 1028 54.04 21.37 1.10
N LEU A 1029 52.76 21.21 0.72
CA LEU A 1029 52.35 20.34 -0.41
C LEU A 1029 51.78 21.05 -1.66
N LEU A 1030 51.71 22.39 -1.69
CA LEU A 1030 51.26 23.14 -2.88
C LEU A 1030 52.33 24.03 -3.51
N GLY A 1031 53.61 23.80 -3.17
CA GLY A 1031 54.75 24.46 -3.77
C GLY A 1031 55.25 23.77 -5.04
N LYS A 1032 54.58 23.98 -6.19
CA LYS A 1032 55.19 23.88 -7.54
C LYS A 1032 54.22 24.42 -8.58
N TYR A 1033 54.35 25.70 -8.92
CA TYR A 1033 54.49 26.23 -10.29
C TYR A 1033 54.49 27.78 -10.23
N ASN A 1034 55.66 28.34 -10.53
CA ASN A 1034 55.94 29.70 -10.99
C ASN A 1034 55.40 30.91 -10.19
N ARG A 1035 56.22 31.41 -9.26
CA ARG A 1035 56.35 32.85 -9.01
C ARG A 1035 57.22 33.50 -10.10
N PRO A 1036 56.85 34.63 -10.71
CA PRO A 1036 57.82 35.61 -11.17
C PRO A 1036 58.18 36.57 -10.03
N ARG A 1037 59.48 36.90 -10.02
CA ARG A 1037 60.20 37.65 -8.99
C ARG A 1037 59.84 39.13 -8.96
N SER A 1038 59.92 39.70 -7.76
CA SER A 1038 60.13 41.12 -7.53
C SER A 1038 61.38 41.62 -8.25
N MET A 1039 61.29 42.76 -8.94
CA MET A 1039 62.45 43.62 -9.24
C MET A 1039 62.11 45.08 -8.92
N SER A 1040 62.93 45.67 -8.05
CA SER A 1040 62.98 47.10 -7.74
C SER A 1040 63.88 47.85 -8.73
N SER A 1041 63.52 49.06 -9.14
CA SER A 1041 64.47 50.10 -9.59
C SER A 1041 63.84 51.51 -9.52
N TYR A 1042 64.46 52.36 -8.68
CA TYR A 1042 64.27 53.81 -8.32
C TYR A 1042 63.88 54.81 -9.46
N PRO A 1043 63.52 56.11 -9.23
CA PRO A 1043 63.76 56.97 -8.05
C PRO A 1043 62.59 57.91 -7.59
N SER A 1044 62.89 58.71 -6.56
CA SER A 1044 62.04 59.55 -5.70
C SER A 1044 61.15 60.65 -6.34
N ALA A 1045 59.92 60.76 -5.79
CA ALA A 1045 59.01 61.93 -5.63
C ALA A 1045 58.41 62.60 -6.91
N PRO A 1046 57.27 63.36 -6.86
CA PRO A 1046 56.42 63.75 -5.71
C PRO A 1046 54.90 63.49 -5.88
N ASN A 1047 54.15 63.61 -4.78
CA ASN A 1047 52.68 63.70 -4.64
C ASN A 1047 51.86 63.92 -5.93
N MET A 1048 50.99 62.96 -6.29
CA MET A 1048 49.72 63.24 -6.98
C MET A 1048 48.64 62.17 -6.68
N THR A 1049 47.52 62.68 -6.15
CA THR A 1049 46.14 62.17 -6.23
C THR A 1049 45.84 60.74 -5.75
N SER A 1050 45.40 60.64 -4.49
CA SER A 1050 44.87 59.45 -3.81
C SER A 1050 43.53 58.91 -4.34
N SER A 1051 43.04 59.36 -5.49
CA SER A 1051 41.74 58.95 -6.03
C SER A 1051 41.82 57.86 -7.11
N VAL A 1052 42.99 57.68 -7.75
CA VAL A 1052 43.17 56.69 -8.84
C VAL A 1052 43.56 55.32 -8.30
N GLU A 1053 44.33 55.28 -7.20
CA GLU A 1053 44.70 54.02 -6.53
C GLU A 1053 43.51 53.33 -5.86
N GLU A 1054 42.55 54.09 -5.31
CA GLU A 1054 41.30 53.53 -4.73
C GLU A 1054 40.40 52.92 -5.81
N GLU A 1055 40.26 53.57 -6.98
CA GLU A 1055 39.46 53.01 -8.09
C GLU A 1055 40.08 51.74 -8.70
N GLU A 1056 41.42 51.66 -8.77
CA GLU A 1056 42.12 50.44 -9.22
C GLU A 1056 42.02 49.30 -8.19
N LEU A 1057 42.15 49.59 -6.89
CA LEU A 1057 41.94 48.60 -5.81
C LEU A 1057 40.50 48.07 -5.80
N ASP A 1058 39.51 48.93 -5.94
CA ASP A 1058 38.09 48.54 -6.00
C ASP A 1058 37.79 47.71 -7.25
N LYS A 1059 38.46 47.98 -8.36
CA LYS A 1059 38.34 47.18 -9.58
C LYS A 1059 38.99 45.81 -9.41
N GLU A 1060 40.16 45.75 -8.78
CA GLU A 1060 40.85 44.49 -8.50
C GLU A 1060 40.09 43.63 -7.48
N PHE A 1061 39.52 44.23 -6.44
CA PHE A 1061 38.67 43.56 -5.45
C PHE A 1061 37.39 43.01 -6.09
N ARG A 1062 36.71 43.79 -6.94
CA ARG A 1062 35.54 43.33 -7.71
C ARG A 1062 35.89 42.19 -8.67
N ASP A 1063 37.04 42.27 -9.35
CA ASP A 1063 37.51 41.21 -10.23
C ASP A 1063 37.87 39.93 -9.45
N GLN A 1064 38.49 40.06 -8.28
CA GLN A 1064 38.80 38.93 -7.40
C GLN A 1064 37.51 38.29 -6.89
N MET A 1065 36.54 39.09 -6.47
CA MET A 1065 35.25 38.60 -6.00
C MET A 1065 34.48 37.90 -7.13
N ALA A 1066 34.44 38.48 -8.33
CA ALA A 1066 33.84 37.87 -9.52
C ALA A 1066 34.52 36.54 -9.88
N ARG A 1067 35.85 36.41 -9.72
CA ARG A 1067 36.56 35.13 -9.89
C ARG A 1067 36.19 34.10 -8.83
N ARG A 1068 36.07 34.50 -7.56
CA ARG A 1068 35.66 33.61 -6.47
C ARG A 1068 34.22 33.13 -6.64
N MET A 1069 33.30 34.02 -7.04
CA MET A 1069 31.91 33.67 -7.34
C MET A 1069 31.80 32.61 -8.43
N LYS A 1070 32.69 32.59 -9.43
CA LYS A 1070 32.73 31.53 -10.46
C LYS A 1070 33.08 30.14 -9.92
N LEU A 1071 33.66 30.05 -8.72
CA LEU A 1071 34.05 28.79 -8.08
C LEU A 1071 32.89 28.17 -7.27
N THR A 1072 31.88 28.97 -6.94
CA THR A 1072 30.67 28.53 -6.21
C THR A 1072 29.89 27.51 -7.02
N LYS A 1073 29.22 26.59 -6.33
CA LYS A 1073 28.42 25.54 -6.94
C LYS A 1073 27.28 26.11 -7.80
N THR A 1074 26.54 27.10 -7.27
CA THR A 1074 25.45 27.77 -7.99
C THR A 1074 25.90 28.32 -9.34
N TRP A 1075 27.09 28.92 -9.39
CA TRP A 1075 27.64 29.45 -10.65
C TRP A 1075 28.09 28.34 -11.60
N LYS A 1076 28.70 27.26 -11.10
CA LYS A 1076 29.11 26.11 -11.92
C LYS A 1076 27.94 25.40 -12.57
N GLU A 1077 26.82 25.30 -11.86
CA GLU A 1077 25.59 24.65 -12.36
C GLU A 1077 24.79 25.56 -13.30
N LYS A 1078 24.48 26.79 -12.85
CA LYS A 1078 23.56 27.69 -13.57
C LYS A 1078 24.27 28.66 -14.53
N GLY A 1079 25.59 28.79 -14.43
CA GLY A 1079 26.39 29.75 -15.20
C GLY A 1079 26.28 31.21 -14.72
N PHE A 1080 25.37 31.50 -13.78
CA PHE A 1080 25.19 32.81 -13.14
C PHE A 1080 24.59 32.64 -11.73
N LYS A 1081 24.82 33.61 -10.85
CA LYS A 1081 24.08 33.75 -9.57
C LYS A 1081 23.11 34.92 -9.69
N GLY A 1082 21.81 34.65 -9.52
CA GLY A 1082 20.78 35.69 -9.49
C GLY A 1082 21.03 36.68 -8.35
N ASN A 1083 20.69 37.96 -8.57
CA ASN A 1083 20.85 39.04 -7.59
C ASN A 1083 22.26 39.18 -6.99
N ALA A 1084 23.30 38.72 -7.69
CA ALA A 1084 24.69 38.92 -7.25
C ALA A 1084 24.96 40.41 -7.00
N ARG A 1085 25.55 40.73 -5.84
CA ARG A 1085 25.85 42.10 -5.42
C ARG A 1085 26.67 42.82 -6.50
N GLY A 1086 26.21 44.01 -6.90
CA GLY A 1086 26.73 44.77 -8.05
C GLY A 1086 25.87 44.67 -9.32
N SER A 1087 24.91 43.73 -9.40
CA SER A 1087 24.02 43.54 -10.56
C SER A 1087 22.57 43.98 -10.31
N SER A 1088 22.19 44.19 -9.04
CA SER A 1088 20.86 44.62 -8.59
C SER A 1088 20.97 45.56 -7.39
N ILE A 1089 19.92 46.34 -7.10
CA ILE A 1089 19.87 47.18 -5.89
C ILE A 1089 19.58 46.24 -4.71
N ALA A 1090 20.63 45.86 -3.98
CA ALA A 1090 20.55 44.95 -2.84
C ALA A 1090 20.82 45.70 -1.53
N SER A 1091 19.92 45.54 -0.55
CA SER A 1091 20.11 46.06 0.81
C SER A 1091 20.92 45.08 1.67
N ASN A 1092 21.17 45.47 2.92
CA ASN A 1092 21.76 44.56 3.90
C ASN A 1092 20.84 43.37 4.18
N PHE A 1093 21.46 42.23 4.52
CA PHE A 1093 20.72 41.06 5.02
C PHE A 1093 20.00 41.40 6.33
N VAL A 1094 18.89 40.73 6.60
CA VAL A 1094 17.98 41.11 7.69
C VAL A 1094 17.60 39.90 8.53
N THR A 1095 17.50 40.13 9.84
CA THR A 1095 16.97 39.13 10.78
C THR A 1095 15.45 39.20 10.83
N LEU A 1096 14.78 38.09 11.18
CA LEU A 1096 13.32 38.07 11.32
C LEU A 1096 12.82 39.13 12.31
N LYS A 1097 13.53 39.27 13.44
CA LYS A 1097 13.24 40.27 14.47
C LYS A 1097 13.26 41.70 13.93
N GLU A 1098 14.23 42.00 13.09
CA GLU A 1098 14.36 43.32 12.49
C GLU A 1098 13.29 43.57 11.42
N LEU A 1099 12.90 42.53 10.67
CA LEU A 1099 11.85 42.61 9.66
C LEU A 1099 10.49 43.01 10.27
N PHE A 1100 10.15 42.45 11.44
CA PHE A 1100 8.94 42.84 12.19
C PHE A 1100 8.89 44.33 12.54
N LYS A 1101 10.06 44.94 12.79
CA LYS A 1101 10.19 46.36 13.15
C LYS A 1101 10.19 47.29 11.94
N ARG A 1102 10.85 46.88 10.85
CA ARG A 1102 11.03 47.73 9.66
C ARG A 1102 9.81 47.75 8.74
N LEU A 1103 9.04 46.66 8.64
CA LEU A 1103 7.89 46.61 7.74
C LEU A 1103 6.62 47.24 8.34
N PRO A 1104 5.81 47.96 7.55
CA PRO A 1104 4.52 48.50 8.00
C PRO A 1104 3.59 47.41 8.54
N LYS A 1105 2.84 47.73 9.61
CA LYS A 1105 1.98 46.77 10.35
C LYS A 1105 0.79 46.22 9.54
N ASN A 1106 0.39 46.92 8.49
CA ASN A 1106 -0.71 46.54 7.60
C ASN A 1106 -0.32 45.48 6.55
N VAL A 1107 0.96 45.16 6.41
CA VAL A 1107 1.45 44.15 5.47
C VAL A 1107 1.48 42.79 6.15
N GLY A 1108 0.74 41.81 5.61
CA GLY A 1108 0.76 40.44 6.11
C GLY A 1108 2.04 39.70 5.73
N PHE A 1109 2.45 38.74 6.55
CA PHE A 1109 3.62 37.90 6.29
C PHE A 1109 3.20 36.50 5.83
N ASN A 1110 3.83 36.00 4.78
CA ASN A 1110 3.85 34.58 4.46
C ASN A 1110 5.27 34.07 4.72
N MET A 1111 5.46 33.33 5.80
CA MET A 1111 6.76 32.91 6.31
C MET A 1111 7.02 31.46 5.89
N GLU A 1112 7.92 31.28 4.93
CA GLU A 1112 8.38 29.96 4.54
C GLU A 1112 9.46 29.46 5.52
N LEU A 1113 9.16 28.40 6.28
CA LEU A 1113 10.17 27.75 7.12
C LEU A 1113 10.96 26.77 6.27
N LYS A 1114 12.22 27.13 6.03
CA LYS A 1114 13.11 26.40 5.14
C LYS A 1114 14.00 25.44 5.93
N TYR A 1115 13.68 24.16 5.80
CA TYR A 1115 14.38 23.06 6.46
C TYR A 1115 14.72 21.99 5.42
N PRO A 1116 15.99 21.52 5.33
CA PRO A 1116 16.43 20.62 4.27
C PRO A 1116 15.86 19.21 4.43
N MET A 1117 15.38 18.63 3.33
CA MET A 1117 15.13 17.18 3.22
C MET A 1117 16.43 16.41 2.93
N LEU A 1118 16.41 15.08 3.09
CA LEU A 1118 17.61 14.24 2.91
C LEU A 1118 18.16 14.28 1.47
N ASP A 1119 17.27 14.20 0.48
CA ASP A 1119 17.59 14.29 -0.94
C ASP A 1119 18.12 15.67 -1.34
N GLU A 1120 17.50 16.74 -0.82
CA GLU A 1120 17.99 18.12 -1.03
C GLU A 1120 19.37 18.33 -0.41
N ALA A 1121 19.61 17.82 0.80
CA ALA A 1121 20.89 17.93 1.47
C ALA A 1121 22.01 17.22 0.68
N GLN A 1122 21.72 16.02 0.16
CA GLN A 1122 22.62 15.26 -0.71
C GLN A 1122 22.86 15.99 -2.04
N HIS A 1123 21.79 16.52 -2.67
CA HIS A 1123 21.88 17.29 -3.89
C HIS A 1123 22.76 18.53 -3.72
N GLU A 1124 22.55 19.29 -2.64
CA GLU A 1124 23.33 20.48 -2.30
C GLU A 1124 24.75 20.14 -1.80
N SER A 1125 25.06 18.86 -1.55
CA SER A 1125 26.35 18.41 -1.00
C SER A 1125 26.67 19.05 0.35
N MET A 1126 25.62 19.32 1.14
CA MET A 1126 25.77 19.68 2.55
C MET A 1126 25.88 18.40 3.40
N GLY A 1127 26.28 18.55 4.66
CA GLY A 1127 26.26 17.43 5.60
C GLY A 1127 24.84 16.88 5.80
N GLU A 1128 24.70 15.57 6.01
CA GLU A 1128 23.41 14.88 6.23
C GLU A 1128 22.84 15.08 7.66
N PHE A 1129 23.05 16.27 8.22
CA PHE A 1129 22.58 16.66 9.54
C PHE A 1129 22.02 18.08 9.51
N ALA A 1130 21.05 18.34 10.39
CA ALA A 1130 20.41 19.63 10.54
C ALA A 1130 20.04 19.87 12.02
N PHE A 1131 19.53 21.05 12.34
CA PHE A 1131 19.02 21.32 13.69
C PHE A 1131 17.87 20.39 14.04
N ASP A 1132 17.74 20.02 15.32
CA ASP A 1132 16.56 19.32 15.77
C ASP A 1132 15.28 20.09 15.42
N MET A 1133 14.28 19.40 14.86
CA MET A 1133 13.09 20.05 14.31
C MET A 1133 12.23 20.71 15.39
N ASN A 1134 12.17 20.15 16.62
CA ASN A 1134 11.46 20.82 17.71
C ASN A 1134 12.17 22.12 18.07
N PHE A 1135 13.49 22.05 18.27
CA PHE A 1135 14.31 23.22 18.61
C PHE A 1135 14.24 24.32 17.53
N TYR A 1136 14.31 23.93 16.24
CA TYR A 1136 14.23 24.85 15.11
C TYR A 1136 12.88 25.59 15.09
N VAL A 1137 11.77 24.87 15.16
CA VAL A 1137 10.41 25.47 15.14
C VAL A 1137 10.17 26.32 16.38
N ASP A 1138 10.57 25.85 17.57
CA ASP A 1138 10.36 26.57 18.83
C ASP A 1138 11.12 27.91 18.87
N THR A 1139 12.33 27.94 18.32
CA THR A 1139 13.14 29.16 18.25
C THR A 1139 12.49 30.22 17.35
N ILE A 1140 11.97 29.79 16.20
CA ILE A 1140 11.27 30.70 15.26
C ILE A 1140 9.94 31.18 15.85
N LEU A 1141 9.13 30.26 16.39
CA LEU A 1141 7.84 30.61 17.01
C LEU A 1141 8.03 31.57 18.18
N LYS A 1142 9.06 31.40 18.99
CA LYS A 1142 9.40 32.34 20.08
C LYS A 1142 9.59 33.76 19.56
N VAL A 1143 10.42 33.96 18.54
CA VAL A 1143 10.63 35.29 17.94
C VAL A 1143 9.33 35.86 17.37
N VAL A 1144 8.51 35.03 16.72
CA VAL A 1144 7.23 35.44 16.15
C VAL A 1144 6.26 35.93 17.23
N TYR A 1145 6.11 35.20 18.33
CA TYR A 1145 5.20 35.59 19.42
C TYR A 1145 5.74 36.74 20.29
N ASP A 1146 7.06 36.89 20.39
CA ASP A 1146 7.71 38.01 21.08
C ASP A 1146 7.51 39.33 20.31
N GLU A 1147 7.67 39.30 18.99
CA GLU A 1147 7.66 40.52 18.16
C GLU A 1147 6.27 40.84 17.57
N ASN A 1148 5.38 39.86 17.35
CA ASN A 1148 4.03 40.09 16.80
C ASN A 1148 3.00 40.58 17.83
N THR A 1149 3.38 41.54 18.68
CA THR A 1149 2.47 42.17 19.66
C THR A 1149 1.39 43.03 19.00
N SER A 1150 1.61 43.47 17.76
CA SER A 1150 0.68 44.33 17.02
C SER A 1150 -0.49 43.60 16.34
N GLY A 1151 -0.50 42.26 16.36
CA GLY A 1151 -1.56 41.45 15.75
C GLY A 1151 -1.57 41.47 14.22
N ARG A 1152 -0.37 41.50 13.60
CA ARG A 1152 -0.16 41.38 12.14
C ARG A 1152 -0.66 40.01 11.66
N ASP A 1153 -1.23 39.97 10.46
CA ASP A 1153 -1.61 38.73 9.79
C ASP A 1153 -0.37 37.96 9.36
N ILE A 1154 -0.25 36.70 9.80
CA ILE A 1154 0.87 35.83 9.49
C ILE A 1154 0.34 34.49 9.00
N LEU A 1155 0.98 33.97 7.95
CA LEU A 1155 0.77 32.68 7.34
C LEU A 1155 2.10 31.93 7.40
N PHE A 1156 2.09 30.66 7.81
CA PHE A 1156 3.25 29.79 7.70
C PHE A 1156 3.15 28.92 6.46
N SER A 1157 4.30 28.64 5.87
CA SER A 1157 4.40 27.77 4.71
C SER A 1157 5.68 26.93 4.80
N SER A 1158 5.68 25.69 4.30
CA SER A 1158 6.91 24.86 4.18
C SER A 1158 6.73 23.72 3.18
N PHE A 1159 7.80 23.38 2.45
CA PHE A 1159 7.88 22.15 1.64
C PHE A 1159 8.03 20.89 2.50
N HIS A 1160 8.56 21.03 3.72
CA HIS A 1160 8.84 19.89 4.59
C HIS A 1160 7.56 19.46 5.34
N PRO A 1161 7.03 18.24 5.13
CA PRO A 1161 5.78 17.81 5.73
C PRO A 1161 5.84 17.84 7.27
N ASP A 1162 6.94 17.35 7.86
CA ASP A 1162 7.08 17.29 9.32
C ASP A 1162 7.11 18.67 10.00
N ILE A 1163 7.65 19.69 9.34
CA ILE A 1163 7.59 21.08 9.83
C ILE A 1163 6.14 21.58 9.84
N CYS A 1164 5.35 21.24 8.83
CA CYS A 1164 3.92 21.58 8.81
C CYS A 1164 3.15 20.89 9.94
N VAL A 1165 3.46 19.62 10.23
CA VAL A 1165 2.88 18.89 11.37
C VAL A 1165 3.26 19.55 12.69
N LEU A 1166 4.54 19.87 12.89
CA LEU A 1166 5.05 20.55 14.10
C LEU A 1166 4.35 21.89 14.32
N LEU A 1167 4.28 22.73 13.28
CA LEU A 1167 3.56 24.00 13.35
C LEU A 1167 2.09 23.81 13.71
N SER A 1168 1.41 22.80 13.15
CA SER A 1168 -0.01 22.57 13.43
C SER A 1168 -0.28 22.15 14.88
N LEU A 1169 0.68 21.43 15.48
CA LEU A 1169 0.56 20.90 16.84
C LEU A 1169 1.13 21.84 17.91
N LYS A 1170 2.05 22.75 17.56
CA LYS A 1170 2.70 23.67 18.51
C LYS A 1170 2.01 25.02 18.64
N GLN A 1171 1.20 25.45 17.66
CA GLN A 1171 0.50 26.73 17.74
C GLN A 1171 -0.97 26.63 17.29
N PRO A 1172 -1.90 27.37 17.96
CA PRO A 1172 -3.34 27.24 17.68
C PRO A 1172 -3.92 28.20 16.63
N THR A 1173 -3.31 29.36 16.41
CA THR A 1173 -3.98 30.54 15.78
C THR A 1173 -3.54 30.87 14.36
N MET A 1174 -2.31 30.52 13.99
CA MET A 1174 -1.67 30.98 12.75
C MET A 1174 -1.87 29.92 11.66
N PRO A 1175 -2.42 30.29 10.48
CA PRO A 1175 -2.66 29.33 9.41
C PRO A 1175 -1.37 28.77 8.80
N ILE A 1176 -1.46 27.54 8.31
CA ILE A 1176 -0.36 26.80 7.70
C ILE A 1176 -0.78 26.34 6.30
N LEU A 1177 0.07 26.63 5.31
CA LEU A 1177 -0.02 26.12 3.95
C LEU A 1177 1.11 25.12 3.69
N TYR A 1178 0.79 24.00 3.06
CA TYR A 1178 1.78 23.00 2.66
C TYR A 1178 2.24 23.25 1.22
N LEU A 1179 3.54 23.43 0.98
CA LEU A 1179 4.07 23.60 -0.38
C LEU A 1179 4.31 22.24 -1.02
N THR A 1180 3.99 22.14 -2.31
CA THR A 1180 4.20 20.94 -3.11
C THR A 1180 4.56 21.31 -4.54
N GLU A 1181 5.53 20.59 -5.09
CA GLU A 1181 5.89 20.65 -6.51
C GLU A 1181 4.80 20.03 -7.41
N ALA A 1182 3.85 19.28 -6.86
CA ALA A 1182 2.75 18.68 -7.63
C ALA A 1182 3.23 17.90 -8.88
N GLY A 1183 4.42 17.28 -8.82
CA GLY A 1183 5.01 16.47 -9.89
C GLY A 1183 5.94 17.20 -10.88
N THR A 1184 6.22 18.50 -10.71
CA THR A 1184 7.20 19.22 -11.56
C THR A 1184 8.63 18.75 -11.34
N ASN A 1185 8.98 18.46 -10.09
CA ASN A 1185 10.27 17.92 -9.70
C ASN A 1185 10.09 16.55 -9.03
N VAL A 1186 11.06 15.66 -9.22
CA VAL A 1186 11.09 14.35 -8.57
C VAL A 1186 11.47 14.56 -7.11
N MET A 1187 10.53 14.25 -6.21
CA MET A 1187 10.73 14.34 -4.76
C MET A 1187 10.91 12.95 -4.17
N ALA A 1188 11.89 12.78 -3.28
CA ALA A 1188 12.11 11.50 -2.61
C ALA A 1188 10.98 11.15 -1.63
N ASP A 1189 10.46 12.13 -0.87
CA ASP A 1189 9.38 11.91 0.08
C ASP A 1189 8.03 11.68 -0.63
N ILE A 1190 7.42 10.51 -0.39
CA ILE A 1190 6.13 10.12 -0.96
C ILE A 1190 4.99 11.09 -0.64
N ARG A 1191 5.04 11.82 0.49
CA ARG A 1191 4.03 12.81 0.87
C ARG A 1191 4.10 14.05 -0.02
N ALA A 1192 5.28 14.36 -0.56
CA ALA A 1192 5.56 15.50 -1.43
C ALA A 1192 5.51 15.15 -2.93
N SER A 1193 5.44 13.86 -3.28
CA SER A 1193 5.61 13.37 -4.65
C SER A 1193 4.50 13.77 -5.63
N SER A 1194 3.28 14.04 -5.15
CA SER A 1194 2.13 14.32 -6.02
C SER A 1194 1.12 15.25 -5.38
N LEU A 1195 0.30 15.88 -6.22
CA LEU A 1195 -0.81 16.72 -5.78
C LEU A 1195 -1.83 15.90 -4.95
N GLN A 1196 -2.09 14.64 -5.33
CA GLN A 1196 -2.97 13.74 -4.58
C GLN A 1196 -2.50 13.53 -3.14
N ASN A 1197 -1.21 13.22 -2.96
CA ASN A 1197 -0.63 12.97 -1.65
C ASN A 1197 -0.59 14.25 -0.81
N ALA A 1198 -0.28 15.39 -1.43
CA ALA A 1198 -0.33 16.69 -0.77
C ALA A 1198 -1.73 17.05 -0.25
N ILE A 1199 -2.79 16.82 -1.05
CA ILE A 1199 -4.18 17.04 -0.62
C ILE A 1199 -4.54 16.12 0.56
N ARG A 1200 -4.19 14.83 0.47
CA ARG A 1200 -4.44 13.85 1.54
C ARG A 1200 -3.72 14.24 2.84
N PHE A 1201 -2.45 14.63 2.74
CA PHE A 1201 -1.63 15.06 3.87
C PHE A 1201 -2.21 16.32 4.53
N ALA A 1202 -2.49 17.38 3.75
CA ALA A 1202 -3.02 18.63 4.26
C ALA A 1202 -4.39 18.46 4.93
N LYS A 1203 -5.25 17.61 4.35
CA LYS A 1203 -6.56 17.28 4.93
C LYS A 1203 -6.42 16.51 6.25
N LYS A 1204 -5.53 15.51 6.32
CA LYS A 1204 -5.31 14.68 7.51
C LYS A 1204 -4.86 15.52 8.70
N TRP A 1205 -3.93 16.46 8.49
CA TRP A 1205 -3.39 17.32 9.54
C TRP A 1205 -4.17 18.63 9.74
N ASN A 1206 -5.35 18.74 9.11
CA ASN A 1206 -6.24 19.90 9.21
C ASN A 1206 -5.53 21.24 8.92
N LEU A 1207 -4.67 21.26 7.90
CA LEU A 1207 -4.02 22.48 7.43
C LEU A 1207 -5.04 23.41 6.74
N LEU A 1208 -4.65 24.67 6.49
CA LEU A 1208 -5.52 25.62 5.79
C LEU A 1208 -5.66 25.25 4.30
N GLY A 1209 -4.56 24.84 3.68
CA GLY A 1209 -4.50 24.63 2.25
C GLY A 1209 -3.13 24.18 1.75
N ILE A 1210 -2.99 24.19 0.42
CA ILE A 1210 -1.76 23.83 -0.27
C ILE A 1210 -1.29 24.97 -1.17
N VAL A 1211 0.03 25.01 -1.41
CA VAL A 1211 0.71 25.89 -2.36
C VAL A 1211 1.34 24.99 -3.41
N SER A 1212 0.71 24.90 -4.58
CA SER A 1212 1.13 24.01 -5.68
C SER A 1212 1.99 24.76 -6.70
N ALA A 1213 2.91 24.06 -7.37
CA ALA A 1213 3.52 24.58 -8.59
C ALA A 1213 2.43 24.97 -9.60
N ALA A 1214 2.53 26.18 -10.17
CA ALA A 1214 1.53 26.72 -11.08
C ALA A 1214 1.42 25.90 -12.38
N GLU A 1215 2.51 25.28 -12.82
CA GLU A 1215 2.56 24.49 -14.06
C GLU A 1215 1.49 23.41 -14.13
N THR A 1216 1.34 22.61 -13.07
CA THR A 1216 0.36 21.52 -13.02
C THR A 1216 -1.08 22.05 -13.14
N LEU A 1217 -1.40 23.16 -12.45
CA LEU A 1217 -2.74 23.74 -12.42
C LEU A 1217 -3.05 24.61 -13.64
N VAL A 1218 -2.05 25.17 -14.33
CA VAL A 1218 -2.25 25.85 -15.62
C VAL A 1218 -2.47 24.82 -16.73
N LYS A 1219 -1.73 23.70 -16.72
CA LYS A 1219 -1.93 22.59 -17.67
C LYS A 1219 -3.29 21.91 -17.47
N THR A 1220 -3.68 21.68 -16.22
CA THR A 1220 -4.94 21.01 -15.87
C THR A 1220 -5.77 21.82 -14.85
N PRO A 1221 -6.45 22.90 -15.28
CA PRO A 1221 -7.15 23.83 -14.40
C PRO A 1221 -8.21 23.16 -13.51
N ARG A 1222 -8.87 22.10 -13.98
CA ARG A 1222 -9.87 21.35 -13.22
C ARG A 1222 -9.35 20.74 -11.92
N LEU A 1223 -8.05 20.47 -11.80
CA LEU A 1223 -7.47 19.96 -10.56
C LEU A 1223 -7.60 20.97 -9.40
N ALA A 1224 -7.71 22.27 -9.68
CA ALA A 1224 -7.99 23.27 -8.65
C ALA A 1224 -9.33 22.96 -7.93
N GLN A 1225 -10.34 22.47 -8.64
CA GLN A 1225 -11.63 22.07 -8.05
C GLN A 1225 -11.51 20.88 -7.11
N VAL A 1226 -10.54 20.00 -7.34
CA VAL A 1226 -10.27 18.82 -6.49
C VAL A 1226 -9.72 19.28 -5.14
N VAL A 1227 -8.83 20.28 -5.15
CA VAL A 1227 -8.31 20.93 -3.94
C VAL A 1227 -9.44 21.65 -3.20
N LYS A 1228 -10.24 22.45 -3.92
CA LYS A 1228 -11.34 23.24 -3.35
C LYS A 1228 -12.44 22.36 -2.76
N SER A 1229 -12.86 21.31 -3.46
CA SER A 1229 -13.82 20.32 -2.97
C SER A 1229 -13.27 19.50 -1.79
N SER A 1230 -11.95 19.45 -1.59
CA SER A 1230 -11.39 18.87 -0.36
C SER A 1230 -11.48 19.81 0.86
N GLY A 1231 -12.02 21.02 0.70
CA GLY A 1231 -12.15 22.04 1.75
C GLY A 1231 -10.85 22.77 2.04
N LEU A 1232 -9.92 22.78 1.09
CA LEU A 1232 -8.59 23.38 1.21
C LEU A 1232 -8.50 24.68 0.39
N VAL A 1233 -7.70 25.62 0.89
CA VAL A 1233 -7.29 26.80 0.10
C VAL A 1233 -6.28 26.36 -0.96
N CYS A 1234 -6.46 26.83 -2.19
CA CYS A 1234 -5.58 26.52 -3.32
C CYS A 1234 -4.75 27.76 -3.67
N VAL A 1235 -3.43 27.70 -3.44
CA VAL A 1235 -2.48 28.76 -3.78
C VAL A 1235 -1.48 28.21 -4.80
N THR A 1236 -0.95 29.05 -5.68
CA THR A 1236 0.08 28.64 -6.63
C THR A 1236 1.34 29.49 -6.56
N TYR A 1237 2.49 28.91 -6.96
CA TYR A 1237 3.77 29.60 -7.12
C TYR A 1237 4.47 29.19 -8.42
N GLY A 1238 5.49 29.97 -8.83
CA GLY A 1238 6.35 29.65 -9.96
C GLY A 1238 6.25 30.66 -11.10
N VAL A 1239 7.07 30.46 -12.13
CA VAL A 1239 7.30 31.46 -13.19
C VAL A 1239 6.03 31.79 -13.98
N GLN A 1240 5.13 30.82 -14.16
CA GLN A 1240 3.87 31.04 -14.89
C GLN A 1240 2.94 32.04 -14.21
N ASN A 1241 3.08 32.27 -12.90
CA ASN A 1241 2.31 33.29 -12.20
C ASN A 1241 2.75 34.72 -12.52
N ASN A 1242 3.85 34.91 -13.25
CA ASN A 1242 4.24 36.22 -13.76
C ASN A 1242 3.50 36.60 -15.05
N ASP A 1243 2.82 35.64 -15.70
CA ASP A 1243 2.00 35.89 -16.88
C ASP A 1243 0.53 36.14 -16.48
N PRO A 1244 -0.04 37.33 -16.80
CA PRO A 1244 -1.44 37.62 -16.54
C PRO A 1244 -2.43 36.63 -17.16
N GLU A 1245 -2.16 36.07 -18.36
CA GLU A 1245 -3.09 35.14 -19.02
C GLU A 1245 -3.14 33.80 -18.29
N ALA A 1246 -2.00 33.25 -17.90
CA ALA A 1246 -1.94 32.06 -17.06
C ALA A 1246 -2.65 32.27 -15.70
N CYS A 1247 -2.50 33.45 -15.10
CA CYS A 1247 -3.21 33.80 -13.86
C CYS A 1247 -4.74 33.89 -14.06
N LYS A 1248 -5.22 34.33 -15.23
CA LYS A 1248 -6.66 34.35 -15.55
C LYS A 1248 -7.24 32.94 -15.63
N ILE A 1249 -6.53 32.00 -16.26
CA ILE A 1249 -6.95 30.59 -16.31
C ILE A 1249 -7.08 30.03 -14.89
N GLN A 1250 -6.08 30.28 -14.04
CA GLN A 1250 -6.09 29.85 -12.64
C GLN A 1250 -7.23 30.48 -11.83
N MET A 1251 -7.50 31.78 -12.04
CA MET A 1251 -8.62 32.48 -11.41
C MET A 1251 -9.96 31.85 -11.78
N LYS A 1252 -10.22 31.63 -13.08
CA LYS A 1252 -11.47 30.99 -13.58
C LYS A 1252 -11.63 29.57 -13.04
N ALA A 1253 -10.52 28.86 -12.83
CA ALA A 1253 -10.48 27.54 -12.25
C ALA A 1253 -10.69 27.51 -10.72
N GLY A 1254 -10.69 28.66 -10.03
CA GLY A 1254 -10.97 28.76 -8.60
C GLY A 1254 -9.74 28.79 -7.68
N VAL A 1255 -8.56 29.16 -8.19
CA VAL A 1255 -7.36 29.39 -7.37
C VAL A 1255 -7.55 30.62 -6.48
N ASP A 1256 -7.27 30.48 -5.18
CA ASP A 1256 -7.54 31.52 -4.16
C ASP A 1256 -6.47 32.62 -4.13
N ALA A 1257 -5.21 32.27 -4.36
CA ALA A 1257 -4.11 33.22 -4.41
C ALA A 1257 -2.97 32.76 -5.35
N VAL A 1258 -2.28 33.72 -5.95
CA VAL A 1258 -1.07 33.51 -6.77
C VAL A 1258 0.12 34.21 -6.13
N ILE A 1259 1.23 33.49 -5.98
CA ILE A 1259 2.53 34.01 -5.57
C ILE A 1259 3.29 34.39 -6.83
N ALA A 1260 3.63 35.68 -6.99
CA ALA A 1260 4.21 36.22 -8.22
C ALA A 1260 5.27 37.31 -7.92
N ASP A 1261 6.26 37.43 -8.82
CA ASP A 1261 7.27 38.50 -8.77
C ASP A 1261 6.72 39.80 -9.37
N SER A 1262 5.87 39.69 -10.41
CA SER A 1262 5.32 40.82 -11.17
C SER A 1262 3.95 41.28 -10.64
N VAL A 1263 3.90 41.66 -9.36
CA VAL A 1263 2.66 42.00 -8.62
C VAL A 1263 1.74 42.96 -9.37
N LEU A 1264 2.27 44.06 -9.94
CA LEU A 1264 1.46 45.07 -10.61
C LEU A 1264 0.77 44.53 -11.88
N ALA A 1265 1.53 43.87 -12.75
CA ALA A 1265 1.04 43.35 -14.02
C ALA A 1265 -0.05 42.29 -13.81
N VAL A 1266 0.19 41.37 -12.87
CA VAL A 1266 -0.78 40.32 -12.51
C VAL A 1266 -2.05 40.95 -11.92
N ARG A 1267 -1.90 41.90 -10.99
CA ARG A 1267 -3.04 42.58 -10.38
C ARG A 1267 -3.88 43.36 -11.39
N GLU A 1268 -3.27 44.03 -12.37
CA GLU A 1268 -3.97 44.75 -13.44
C GLU A 1268 -4.69 43.77 -14.38
N GLY A 1269 -4.04 42.68 -14.78
CA GLY A 1269 -4.63 41.65 -15.63
C GLY A 1269 -5.82 40.92 -14.99
N LEU A 1270 -5.77 40.68 -13.67
CA LEU A 1270 -6.89 40.11 -12.92
C LEU A 1270 -8.05 41.13 -12.75
N ARG A 1271 -7.79 42.44 -12.79
CA ARG A 1271 -8.81 43.49 -12.66
C ARG A 1271 -9.53 43.81 -13.96
N SER A 1272 -8.91 43.61 -15.12
CA SER A 1272 -9.47 44.01 -16.42
C SER A 1272 -10.78 43.31 -16.81
N GLU A 1273 -11.10 42.13 -16.25
CA GLU A 1273 -12.42 41.48 -16.42
C GLU A 1273 -13.42 41.82 -15.29
N GLY A 1274 -12.96 42.26 -14.11
CA GLY A 1274 -13.84 42.63 -12.98
C GLY A 1274 -14.58 43.97 -13.14
N GLY A 1275 -14.49 44.58 -14.33
CA GLY A 1275 -15.05 45.88 -14.69
C GLY A 1275 -16.32 45.81 -15.52
N GLN A 1276 -17.21 44.85 -15.27
CA GLN A 1276 -18.65 44.95 -15.59
C GLN A 1276 -19.48 44.34 -14.44
N CYS A 1277 -19.48 45.00 -13.28
CA CYS A 1277 -20.54 44.90 -12.28
C CYS A 1277 -20.63 46.19 -11.47
#